data_AF-A0A109FHZ3-F1
#
_entry.id   AF-A0A109FHZ3-F1
#
_cell.length_a   1.000
_cell.length_b   1.000
_cell.length_c   1.000
_cell.angle_alpha   90.00
_cell.angle_beta   90.00
_cell.angle_gamma   90.00
#
_symmetry.space_group_name_H-M   'P 1'
#
loop_
_entity.id
_entity.type
_entity.pdbx_description
1 polymer ?
#
loop_
_entity_poly.entity_id
_entity_poly.type
_entity_poly.pdbx_seq_one_letter_code
_entity_poly.pdbx_strand_id
1 'polypeptide(L)'
;GGGIEQLERVLEMSLNPFEAYGEPEIAKGETDGQDKASNGNGEQAATNGNGSAATDGDATAAPSEIETLFRSAFAQQHASTSSFVGAESPKTLIVALGNVRALETSLPVETALVSLALYRPLSSSQIRSFAPASVKTIVVLEQVYKKASKWAPLYLDVVSAFAEQDDDESTPKILSGTLGKITDASAAVKSVQDAIAAGSNPFTVGQVPSAASPTLSQKAPRQPKHESTYTKLLDEVFADRLWLANAPKSLLPESSNISATSPEYALGHVLGANEQREQLLQRVRQALASSDIDEKTAKSLSAWLDDDRNARKAKALADASLPASLSGADFTPKSNWIIGSEAWSHDLGASGLHHALSTGADVNLLMIDTTPYHLPTDQLPAQRRKDAGLYAMTYGNAYVASVAVYGDFAQTLRAFAEADAYKGPSIILAYLPGGEDDSISALELLKQTKKAIEVGSWPLYRWDPSADARGREVFQLDSEKIKADLRTFLDRQNHLTELSARLPTFGDALESGSGSKLVAAQKRKARQAFDALSGALEGPPLLVLFASDGGNCEKLAKKFATRARTRGVAARTLAFDDMPLEDLPLETNVAFFTSVAGQGEFPQNGREFWKGVQAGKLGDLSKVNTAVFGMGDSHYWPRKEDAHYYNKACKDLHKALSDRNAKMMVPLGLGDDQDPDGPQTAYKAWEPQMWKALGVDNFESTEPELEPITNEHIKIASNYLRGTIVEGLQDTSTGALAESDGQLTKFHGIYQQDDRDIRDERKANGLEPAYSFMVRLRLPAGVCKPDQWLAVDEIADKRGNQTFKLTTRQTFQFHGIVKSNLKPAIQEINKCMLDTIAACGDVNRTVMCSANPSLGPLHTQVFHFARELSDGLKPQTAAYAEIWLDQKQVVGEAVKDVEPLYGEYYLPRKFKIAIAVPPYNDVDVFCHDLGYIAILDDDKQLLGFNVTIGGGMGVTHSMKTTYPRLANVVGFCTPDQGLEVAKAVLTTQRDNGNRANRKNARVKYTVDRMGIENFVAEVEKRLGYKLQPARPYEFTSNVDHFGWQTGSDGRRHFTAFIENGRVQDEPGKPFKTAMREIAKVHKGVFRLTANQHVIIADIPPEEEKTIQGLLNKYGLDKTDFSALRLSSAACVALPTCGLAMAESERYLPLLIEKVESIMEEAGLRNDSITMRMTGCPNGCARPWAAEIAFVGKAPGTYLMLLGGGYWGQRLNKIYRESVDEQEIINILRPMIKSFAHERLDGEHFGDFVIRKGIISATTEGK
;
A
#
# COMPACT_ATOMS: atom_id res chain seq x y z
N GLY A 1 43.70 37.11 -44.51
CA GLY A 1 44.26 36.83 -43.17
C GLY A 1 43.20 37.20 -42.15
N GLY A 2 43.09 36.43 -41.06
CA GLY A 2 42.02 36.58 -40.05
C GLY A 2 40.68 36.05 -40.51
N GLY A 3 40.47 34.72 -40.42
CA GLY A 3 39.20 34.09 -40.82
C GLY A 3 39.17 32.56 -40.88
N ILE A 4 40.14 31.85 -40.28
CA ILE A 4 40.21 30.37 -40.30
C ILE A 4 40.26 29.78 -38.87
N GLU A 5 40.84 30.48 -37.89
CA GLU A 5 40.97 29.97 -36.49
C GLU A 5 39.67 29.90 -35.67
N GLN A 6 38.53 30.37 -36.18
CA GLN A 6 37.23 30.28 -35.49
C GLN A 6 36.32 29.14 -35.97
N LEU A 7 36.72 28.41 -37.02
CA LEU A 7 35.92 27.29 -37.56
C LEU A 7 36.41 25.91 -37.10
N GLU A 8 37.69 25.74 -36.76
CA GLU A 8 38.20 24.48 -36.22
C GLU A 8 37.76 24.22 -34.77
N ARG A 9 37.62 25.28 -33.95
CA ARG A 9 37.22 25.16 -32.54
C ARG A 9 35.76 24.73 -32.27
N VAL A 10 34.93 24.64 -33.30
CA VAL A 10 33.53 24.17 -33.17
C VAL A 10 33.38 22.71 -33.63
N LEU A 11 34.38 22.13 -34.31
CA LEU A 11 34.32 20.78 -34.88
C LEU A 11 35.02 19.69 -34.05
N GLU A 12 35.85 20.04 -33.07
CA GLU A 12 36.54 19.04 -32.21
C GLU A 12 35.79 18.65 -30.92
N MET A 13 34.74 19.36 -30.50
CA MET A 13 34.06 19.13 -29.21
C MET A 13 32.88 18.13 -29.25
N SER A 14 32.84 17.21 -30.22
CA SER A 14 31.71 16.27 -30.39
C SER A 14 32.08 14.79 -30.59
N LEU A 15 33.33 14.38 -30.35
CA LEU A 15 33.79 12.99 -30.54
C LEU A 15 34.43 12.33 -29.29
N ASN A 16 33.68 12.40 -28.18
CA ASN A 16 33.62 11.33 -27.17
C ASN A 16 34.90 11.14 -26.28
N PRO A 17 34.99 10.16 -25.35
CA PRO A 17 34.92 10.46 -23.92
C PRO A 17 36.11 9.86 -23.11
N PHE A 18 35.94 9.72 -21.78
CA PHE A 18 36.91 9.21 -20.79
C PHE A 18 38.01 10.19 -20.36
N GLU A 19 37.69 11.09 -19.42
CA GLU A 19 38.61 11.47 -18.34
C GLU A 19 37.88 12.18 -17.18
N ALA A 20 37.34 11.39 -16.25
CA ALA A 20 37.01 11.80 -14.88
C ALA A 20 36.80 10.54 -14.01
N TYR A 21 37.25 10.59 -12.76
CA TYR A 21 37.23 9.48 -11.78
C TYR A 21 38.22 8.34 -12.07
N GLY A 22 39.49 8.57 -11.72
CA GLY A 22 40.46 7.49 -11.54
C GLY A 22 40.24 6.72 -10.24
N GLU A 23 40.59 5.44 -10.24
CA GLU A 23 40.62 4.56 -9.07
C GLU A 23 41.79 4.91 -8.13
N PRO A 24 41.70 4.62 -6.81
CA PRO A 24 42.86 4.60 -5.93
C PRO A 24 43.44 3.19 -5.79
N GLU A 25 44.63 2.96 -6.33
CA GLU A 25 45.47 1.81 -5.95
C GLU A 25 46.15 2.01 -4.58
N ILE A 26 46.57 0.90 -3.97
CA ILE A 26 47.04 0.80 -2.58
C ILE A 26 48.57 0.94 -2.51
N ALA A 27 49.12 1.88 -1.72
CA ALA A 27 50.28 1.64 -0.84
C ALA A 27 50.72 2.84 0.03
N LYS A 28 50.90 2.55 1.34
CA LYS A 28 52.00 2.98 2.24
C LYS A 28 52.45 4.46 2.30
N GLY A 29 52.34 5.03 3.52
CA GLY A 29 53.53 5.55 4.22
C GLY A 29 53.66 7.06 4.45
N GLU A 30 53.78 7.42 5.73
CA GLU A 30 54.71 8.43 6.29
C GLU A 30 54.51 9.95 6.01
N THR A 31 54.02 10.62 7.06
CA THR A 31 54.54 11.85 7.73
C THR A 31 54.75 13.20 7.00
N ASP A 32 54.27 14.24 7.72
CA ASP A 32 54.81 15.60 7.87
C ASP A 32 54.79 16.63 6.72
N GLY A 33 54.55 17.90 7.10
CA GLY A 33 55.17 19.04 6.38
C GLY A 33 54.29 20.25 6.06
N GLN A 34 54.23 21.19 7.00
CA GLN A 34 54.03 22.65 6.83
C GLN A 34 54.86 23.27 5.64
N ASP A 35 54.63 24.50 5.11
CA ASP A 35 54.07 25.72 5.72
C ASP A 35 53.80 26.86 4.69
N LYS A 36 52.90 27.82 5.03
CA LYS A 36 52.91 29.30 4.74
C LYS A 36 53.03 29.84 3.28
N ALA A 37 52.67 31.08 2.93
CA ALA A 37 52.09 32.27 3.62
C ALA A 37 51.34 33.14 2.55
N SER A 38 50.19 33.78 2.83
CA SER A 38 49.99 35.16 3.40
C SER A 38 50.44 36.33 2.47
N ASN A 39 49.85 37.55 2.45
CA ASN A 39 48.75 38.17 3.20
C ASN A 39 48.29 39.49 2.51
N GLY A 40 47.14 40.09 2.88
CA GLY A 40 46.80 41.49 2.52
C GLY A 40 45.35 41.94 2.84
N ASN A 41 45.17 42.87 3.80
CA ASN A 41 43.89 43.23 4.45
C ASN A 41 43.53 44.75 4.35
N GLY A 42 42.29 45.10 4.78
CA GLY A 42 41.86 46.48 5.13
C GLY A 42 40.33 46.72 5.04
N GLU A 43 39.44 46.79 6.05
CA GLU A 43 39.47 46.62 7.53
C GLU A 43 39.05 47.88 8.36
N GLN A 44 37.74 48.01 8.66
CA GLN A 44 37.11 48.91 9.67
C GLN A 44 35.86 48.19 10.25
N ALA A 45 35.74 47.69 11.49
CA ALA A 45 36.51 47.76 12.75
C ALA A 45 36.24 48.97 13.68
N ALA A 46 35.73 48.69 14.90
CA ALA A 46 36.06 49.35 16.17
C ALA A 46 35.32 48.70 17.39
N THR A 47 35.84 48.58 18.61
CA THR A 47 37.09 47.93 19.12
C THR A 47 37.12 47.94 20.67
N ASN A 48 38.07 47.18 21.26
CA ASN A 48 38.66 47.28 22.62
C ASN A 48 37.88 46.69 23.83
N GLY A 49 38.55 46.07 24.81
CA GLY A 49 39.98 45.72 24.90
C GLY A 49 40.45 45.33 26.32
N ASN A 50 41.68 44.77 26.40
CA ASN A 50 42.49 44.40 27.59
C ASN A 50 41.95 43.23 28.47
N GLY A 51 42.77 42.30 28.99
CA GLY A 51 44.18 41.97 28.73
C GLY A 51 45.01 41.62 29.98
N SER A 52 45.54 40.39 30.09
CA SER A 52 46.70 40.07 30.95
C SER A 52 47.31 38.68 30.69
N ALA A 53 48.62 38.65 30.43
CA ALA A 53 49.65 37.64 30.75
C ALA A 53 49.45 36.14 30.46
N ALA A 54 50.54 35.52 29.98
CA ALA A 54 50.71 34.07 29.85
C ALA A 54 51.36 33.44 31.09
N THR A 55 51.17 32.13 31.26
CA THR A 55 52.06 31.21 32.00
C THR A 55 52.13 29.88 31.24
N ASP A 56 53.29 29.23 31.28
CA ASP A 56 53.66 28.09 30.44
C ASP A 56 53.03 26.73 30.81
N GLY A 57 53.11 25.80 29.84
CA GLY A 57 53.15 24.34 30.08
C GLY A 57 51.81 23.60 30.11
N ASP A 58 51.56 22.71 29.14
CA ASP A 58 51.98 21.31 29.30
C ASP A 58 51.90 20.52 27.96
N ALA A 59 52.51 19.33 27.92
CA ALA A 59 52.60 18.51 26.71
C ALA A 59 51.28 17.80 26.34
N THR A 60 50.97 17.70 25.04
CA THR A 60 49.86 16.87 24.55
C THR A 60 50.19 15.39 24.70
N ALA A 61 49.66 14.76 25.75
CA ALA A 61 49.68 13.30 25.92
C ALA A 61 48.86 12.60 24.82
N ALA A 62 49.19 11.33 24.55
CA ALA A 62 48.35 10.48 23.71
C ALA A 62 46.98 10.24 24.38
N PRO A 63 45.88 10.11 23.60
CA PRO A 63 44.57 9.82 24.18
C PRO A 63 44.56 8.46 24.85
N SER A 64 43.94 8.36 26.02
CA SER A 64 43.91 7.11 26.78
C SER A 64 43.10 6.02 26.05
N GLU A 65 43.29 4.76 26.45
CA GLU A 65 42.51 3.64 25.92
C GLU A 65 41.00 3.88 26.09
N ILE A 66 40.60 4.49 27.22
CA ILE A 66 39.22 4.82 27.55
C ILE A 66 38.71 5.98 26.70
N GLU A 67 39.52 7.00 26.45
CA GLU A 67 39.15 8.09 25.55
C GLU A 67 38.94 7.57 24.11
N THR A 68 39.76 6.59 23.69
CA THR A 68 39.65 5.93 22.39
C THR A 68 38.39 5.07 22.29
N LEU A 69 38.08 4.29 23.33
CA LEU A 69 36.83 3.53 23.43
C LEU A 69 35.60 4.44 23.45
N PHE A 70 35.63 5.53 24.23
CA PHE A 70 34.58 6.54 24.27
C PHE A 70 34.37 7.19 22.89
N ARG A 71 35.44 7.65 22.24
CA ARG A 71 35.37 8.22 20.88
C ARG A 71 34.77 7.23 19.88
N SER A 72 35.14 5.94 19.93
CA SER A 72 34.59 4.92 19.02
C SER A 72 33.11 4.62 19.27
N ALA A 73 32.66 4.56 20.54
CA ALA A 73 31.26 4.33 20.92
C ALA A 73 30.30 5.44 20.45
N PHE A 74 30.81 6.65 20.19
CA PHE A 74 30.03 7.82 19.78
C PHE A 74 30.39 8.36 18.38
N ALA A 75 31.31 7.73 17.63
CA ALA A 75 31.86 8.24 16.37
C ALA A 75 30.86 8.46 15.21
N GLN A 76 29.68 7.82 15.25
CA GLN A 76 28.71 7.88 14.14
C GLN A 76 27.63 8.97 14.26
N GLN A 77 27.66 9.82 15.29
CA GLN A 77 26.61 10.84 15.49
C GLN A 77 27.15 12.28 15.41
N HIS A 78 26.95 12.92 14.26
CA HIS A 78 27.20 14.35 14.12
C HIS A 78 26.25 15.16 15.03
N ALA A 79 26.83 16.13 15.73
CA ALA A 79 26.19 17.19 16.56
C ALA A 79 25.79 16.87 18.02
N SER A 80 26.76 16.54 18.88
CA SER A 80 26.97 17.22 20.19
C SER A 80 28.28 16.78 20.86
N THR A 81 29.06 17.71 21.41
CA THR A 81 30.37 17.42 22.04
C THR A 81 30.22 16.88 23.46
N SER A 82 30.01 15.57 23.59
CA SER A 82 30.25 14.85 24.85
C SER A 82 31.76 14.75 25.11
N SER A 83 32.22 15.02 26.33
CA SER A 83 33.65 15.05 26.70
C SER A 83 34.04 13.87 27.60
N PHE A 84 35.29 13.43 27.50
CA PHE A 84 35.96 12.54 28.43
C PHE A 84 37.17 13.27 29.03
N VAL A 85 37.34 13.22 30.35
CA VAL A 85 38.50 13.76 31.07
C VAL A 85 38.82 12.82 32.22
N GLY A 86 40.07 12.36 32.40
CA GLY A 86 40.39 11.46 33.50
C GLY A 86 41.72 10.71 33.39
N ALA A 87 42.02 9.93 34.43
CA ALA A 87 43.16 9.01 34.46
C ALA A 87 43.03 7.87 33.43
N GLU A 88 44.16 7.34 32.95
CA GLU A 88 44.21 6.25 31.96
C GLU A 88 43.67 4.90 32.48
N SER A 89 43.69 4.69 33.81
CA SER A 89 43.16 3.50 34.48
C SER A 89 42.43 3.90 35.76
N PRO A 90 41.22 4.46 35.65
CA PRO A 90 40.47 4.99 36.78
C PRO A 90 39.86 3.84 37.59
N LYS A 91 39.80 4.02 38.91
CA LYS A 91 38.99 3.16 39.80
C LYS A 91 37.58 3.70 39.98
N THR A 92 37.38 5.01 39.77
CA THR A 92 36.06 5.66 39.83
C THR A 92 35.73 6.28 38.47
N LEU A 93 34.54 5.98 37.95
CA LEU A 93 33.99 6.61 36.75
C LEU A 93 32.79 7.48 37.14
N ILE A 94 32.82 8.76 36.80
CA ILE A 94 31.67 9.65 36.93
C ILE A 94 31.01 9.75 35.55
N VAL A 95 29.72 9.45 35.45
CA VAL A 95 28.91 9.63 34.23
C VAL A 95 27.91 10.74 34.51
N ALA A 96 28.04 11.88 33.84
CA ALA A 96 27.29 13.08 34.18
C ALA A 96 26.45 13.63 33.03
N LEU A 97 25.24 14.09 33.37
CA LEU A 97 24.32 14.78 32.47
C LEU A 97 24.04 16.17 33.03
N GLY A 98 24.66 17.20 32.43
CA GLY A 98 24.53 18.59 32.84
C GLY A 98 25.85 19.35 32.75
N ASN A 99 25.89 20.55 33.34
CA ASN A 99 27.08 21.39 33.31
C ASN A 99 28.11 20.95 34.37
N VAL A 100 29.09 20.16 33.94
CA VAL A 100 30.20 19.63 34.76
C VAL A 100 31.55 20.30 34.53
N ARG A 101 31.61 21.44 33.84
CA ARG A 101 32.89 22.14 33.54
C ARG A 101 33.77 22.40 34.77
N ALA A 102 33.15 22.63 35.93
CA ALA A 102 33.86 22.84 37.19
C ALA A 102 34.46 21.54 37.78
N LEU A 103 33.95 20.36 37.40
CA LEU A 103 34.50 19.06 37.80
C LEU A 103 35.64 18.62 36.87
N GLU A 104 35.53 18.90 35.56
CA GLU A 104 36.55 18.57 34.54
C GLU A 104 37.96 19.05 34.95
N THR A 105 38.06 20.23 35.58
CA THR A 105 39.34 20.85 35.99
C THR A 105 39.88 20.42 37.36
N SER A 106 39.23 19.49 38.06
CA SER A 106 39.59 19.16 39.46
C SER A 106 39.35 17.69 39.85
N LEU A 107 39.40 16.77 38.88
CA LEU A 107 39.18 15.34 39.12
C LEU A 107 40.25 14.73 40.05
N PRO A 108 39.87 13.80 40.95
CA PRO A 108 40.83 13.03 41.74
C PRO A 108 41.73 12.11 40.90
N VAL A 109 42.93 11.81 41.40
CA VAL A 109 44.04 11.11 40.72
C VAL A 109 43.68 9.74 40.12
N GLU A 110 42.63 9.05 40.61
CA GLU A 110 42.16 7.75 40.09
C GLU A 110 40.72 7.80 39.55
N THR A 111 40.27 8.98 39.10
CA THR A 111 38.89 9.22 38.60
C THR A 111 38.88 9.61 37.13
N ALA A 112 37.84 9.18 36.42
CA ALA A 112 37.49 9.69 35.10
C ALA A 112 36.06 10.22 35.08
N LEU A 113 35.79 11.15 34.17
CA LEU A 113 34.51 11.81 33.95
C LEU A 113 34.10 11.65 32.48
N VAL A 114 32.91 11.09 32.27
CA VAL A 114 32.17 11.10 31.02
C VAL A 114 31.05 12.14 31.14
N SER A 115 31.13 13.18 30.32
CA SER A 115 30.16 14.28 30.27
C SER A 115 29.26 14.11 29.06
N LEU A 116 27.97 13.87 29.29
CA LEU A 116 26.95 13.68 28.26
C LEU A 116 26.27 15.02 27.96
N ALA A 117 26.42 15.51 26.73
CA ALA A 117 25.81 16.76 26.29
C ALA A 117 24.28 16.65 26.06
N LEU A 118 23.79 15.45 25.74
CA LEU A 118 22.37 15.14 25.53
C LEU A 118 22.09 13.72 26.03
N TYR A 119 21.01 13.54 26.80
CA TYR A 119 20.56 12.21 27.18
C TYR A 119 19.68 11.58 26.09
N ARG A 120 20.04 10.36 25.73
CA ARG A 120 19.25 9.38 24.98
C ARG A 120 19.50 8.03 25.66
N PRO A 121 18.54 7.09 25.70
CA PRO A 121 18.77 5.78 26.28
C PRO A 121 20.01 5.12 25.64
N LEU A 122 21.00 4.77 26.46
CA LEU A 122 22.25 4.17 26.00
C LEU A 122 22.14 2.65 26.06
N SER A 123 22.61 1.96 25.03
CA SER A 123 22.63 0.49 25.05
C SER A 123 23.63 -0.04 26.07
N SER A 124 23.34 -1.18 26.70
CA SER A 124 24.20 -1.79 27.72
C SER A 124 25.63 -2.05 27.21
N SER A 125 25.80 -2.33 25.90
CA SER A 125 27.12 -2.48 25.27
C SER A 125 27.89 -1.15 25.21
N GLN A 126 27.23 -0.03 24.90
CA GLN A 126 27.87 1.30 24.93
C GLN A 126 28.27 1.69 26.34
N ILE A 127 27.40 1.46 27.34
CA ILE A 127 27.71 1.76 28.75
C ILE A 127 28.92 0.95 29.24
N ARG A 128 28.97 -0.35 28.91
CA ARG A 128 30.13 -1.20 29.24
C ARG A 128 31.39 -0.79 28.48
N SER A 129 31.29 -0.28 27.25
CA SER A 129 32.48 0.11 26.45
C SER A 129 33.31 1.26 27.03
N PHE A 130 32.72 2.17 27.82
CA PHE A 130 33.44 3.27 28.46
C PHE A 130 33.77 3.03 29.95
N ALA A 131 33.47 1.83 30.47
CA ALA A 131 33.72 1.43 31.84
C ALA A 131 34.66 0.20 31.87
N PRO A 132 35.99 0.40 31.78
CA PRO A 132 36.95 -0.69 31.74
C PRO A 132 37.04 -1.44 33.07
N ALA A 133 37.61 -2.64 33.05
CA ALA A 133 37.75 -3.52 34.21
C ALA A 133 38.55 -2.94 35.41
N SER A 134 39.22 -1.79 35.25
CA SER A 134 39.83 -1.05 36.37
C SER A 134 38.81 -0.35 37.26
N VAL A 135 37.62 -0.05 36.74
CA VAL A 135 36.58 0.72 37.43
C VAL A 135 35.88 -0.16 38.46
N LYS A 136 35.94 0.26 39.73
CA LYS A 136 35.27 -0.39 40.87
C LYS A 136 34.07 0.39 41.38
N THR A 137 33.87 1.62 40.93
CA THR A 137 32.73 2.47 41.34
C THR A 137 32.30 3.38 40.19
N ILE A 138 31.01 3.42 39.90
CA ILE A 138 30.39 4.33 38.93
C ILE A 138 29.48 5.31 39.67
N VAL A 139 29.62 6.60 39.38
CA VAL A 139 28.82 7.68 39.98
C VAL A 139 28.04 8.39 38.89
N VAL A 140 26.71 8.31 38.92
CA VAL A 140 25.84 8.95 37.93
C VAL A 140 25.34 10.29 38.47
N LEU A 141 25.69 11.40 37.81
CA LEU A 141 25.33 12.77 38.24
C LEU A 141 24.37 13.43 37.25
N GLU A 142 23.13 13.71 37.66
CA GLU A 142 22.08 14.25 36.77
C GLU A 142 21.59 15.63 37.24
N GLN A 143 21.62 16.64 36.36
CA GLN A 143 21.20 18.01 36.64
C GLN A 143 19.68 18.19 36.51
N VAL A 144 18.92 17.49 37.35
CA VAL A 144 17.45 17.44 37.31
C VAL A 144 16.83 18.05 38.55
N TYR A 145 16.21 19.23 38.39
CA TYR A 145 15.63 20.02 39.50
C TYR A 145 14.18 19.67 39.84
N LYS A 146 13.44 19.02 38.94
CA LYS A 146 12.13 18.39 39.21
C LYS A 146 12.25 16.90 38.92
N LYS A 147 12.22 16.08 39.96
CA LYS A 147 12.23 14.62 39.82
C LYS A 147 10.81 14.09 39.69
N ALA A 148 10.51 13.41 38.59
CA ALA A 148 9.26 12.66 38.40
C ALA A 148 9.30 11.24 39.00
N SER A 149 10.47 10.80 39.48
CA SER A 149 10.74 9.45 39.97
C SER A 149 11.85 9.47 41.04
N LYS A 150 11.91 8.43 41.90
CA LYS A 150 12.92 8.30 42.95
C LYS A 150 14.35 8.23 42.40
N TRP A 151 14.52 7.48 41.31
CA TRP A 151 15.75 7.34 40.55
C TRP A 151 15.59 8.02 39.19
N ALA A 152 16.65 8.61 38.68
CA ALA A 152 16.63 9.31 37.40
C ALA A 152 17.08 8.38 36.24
N PRO A 153 16.70 8.67 34.98
CA PRO A 153 16.75 7.68 33.90
C PRO A 153 18.16 7.17 33.56
N LEU A 154 19.17 8.06 33.53
CA LEU A 154 20.55 7.65 33.21
C LEU A 154 21.12 6.71 34.27
N TYR A 155 20.77 6.90 35.54
CA TYR A 155 21.15 5.95 36.59
C TYR A 155 20.52 4.57 36.39
N LEU A 156 19.27 4.49 35.91
CA LEU A 156 18.61 3.21 35.64
C LEU A 156 19.26 2.47 34.45
N ASP A 157 19.57 3.18 33.36
CA ASP A 157 20.31 2.62 32.22
C ASP A 157 21.66 2.03 32.66
N VAL A 158 22.41 2.78 33.49
CA VAL A 158 23.72 2.34 34.01
C VAL A 158 23.58 1.14 34.95
N VAL A 159 22.57 1.10 35.83
CA VAL A 159 22.32 -0.06 36.70
C VAL A 159 21.96 -1.29 35.86
N SER A 160 21.06 -1.16 34.89
CA SER A 160 20.66 -2.26 34.00
C SER A 160 21.82 -2.81 33.18
N ALA A 161 22.80 -1.99 32.79
CA ALA A 161 23.97 -2.43 32.03
C ALA A 161 24.92 -3.37 32.79
N PHE A 162 24.86 -3.41 34.13
CA PHE A 162 25.68 -4.28 34.98
C PHE A 162 24.88 -5.27 35.84
N ALA A 163 23.56 -5.37 35.64
CA ALA A 163 22.68 -6.23 36.43
C ALA A 163 22.65 -7.72 35.99
N GLU A 164 23.27 -8.06 34.86
CA GLU A 164 23.16 -9.37 34.18
C GLU A 164 24.44 -10.24 34.26
N GLN A 165 25.33 -10.01 35.23
CA GLN A 165 26.53 -10.83 35.42
C GLN A 165 26.41 -11.76 36.64
N ASP A 166 26.67 -13.06 36.44
CA ASP A 166 26.74 -14.09 37.49
C ASP A 166 28.08 -14.09 38.28
N ASP A 167 29.02 -13.19 37.96
CA ASP A 167 30.38 -13.14 38.52
C ASP A 167 30.57 -11.92 39.47
N ASP A 168 30.28 -12.15 40.75
CA ASP A 168 30.10 -11.13 41.81
C ASP A 168 31.38 -10.30 42.10
N GLU A 169 32.58 -10.80 41.76
CA GLU A 169 33.85 -10.09 42.00
C GLU A 169 34.16 -8.97 40.99
N SER A 170 33.44 -8.88 39.86
CA SER A 170 33.74 -7.94 38.76
C SER A 170 32.80 -6.74 38.64
N THR A 171 31.67 -6.74 39.35
CA THR A 171 30.61 -5.73 39.19
C THR A 171 30.93 -4.42 39.94
N PRO A 172 30.96 -3.25 39.26
CA PRO A 172 31.28 -1.97 39.92
C PRO A 172 30.13 -1.47 40.80
N LYS A 173 30.45 -0.82 41.92
CA LYS A 173 29.46 -0.18 42.81
C LYS A 173 28.85 1.06 42.17
N ILE A 174 27.53 1.12 41.99
CA ILE A 174 26.85 2.23 41.28
C ILE A 174 26.14 3.17 42.28
N LEU A 175 26.39 4.48 42.17
CA LEU A 175 25.83 5.53 43.02
C LEU A 175 25.09 6.60 42.19
N SER A 176 23.97 7.13 42.68
CA SER A 176 23.20 8.21 42.05
C SER A 176 23.41 9.53 42.78
N GLY A 177 23.62 10.62 42.04
CA GLY A 177 23.76 11.97 42.58
C GLY A 177 22.98 13.01 41.77
N THR A 178 22.47 14.04 42.46
CA THR A 178 21.79 15.18 41.82
C THR A 178 22.79 16.32 41.64
N LEU A 179 22.98 16.76 40.40
CA LEU A 179 23.91 17.83 40.07
C LEU A 179 23.22 19.19 40.22
N GLY A 180 23.51 19.89 41.31
CA GLY A 180 23.17 21.29 41.53
C GLY A 180 24.00 22.24 40.67
N LYS A 181 23.76 23.54 40.83
CA LYS A 181 24.68 24.57 40.32
C LYS A 181 25.96 24.52 41.14
N ILE A 182 27.07 24.12 40.51
CA ILE A 182 28.39 24.18 41.13
C ILE A 182 28.89 25.63 41.10
N THR A 183 29.21 26.17 42.28
CA THR A 183 29.85 27.47 42.47
C THR A 183 31.30 27.35 42.97
N ASP A 184 31.67 26.19 43.50
CA ASP A 184 33.00 25.84 44.01
C ASP A 184 33.32 24.40 43.56
N ALA A 185 34.36 24.26 42.74
CA ALA A 185 34.82 22.98 42.21
C ALA A 185 35.38 22.05 43.29
N SER A 186 36.15 22.58 44.24
CA SER A 186 36.80 21.81 45.28
C SER A 186 35.79 21.22 46.26
N ALA A 187 34.79 22.03 46.65
CA ALA A 187 33.67 21.57 47.46
C ALA A 187 32.81 20.50 46.74
N ALA A 188 32.61 20.64 45.42
CA ALA A 188 31.85 19.68 44.63
C ALA A 188 32.59 18.32 44.50
N VAL A 189 33.89 18.33 44.23
CA VAL A 189 34.73 17.12 44.17
C VAL A 189 34.77 16.43 45.53
N LYS A 190 34.98 17.19 46.61
CA LYS A 190 34.93 16.64 47.97
C LYS A 190 33.58 16.00 48.28
N SER A 191 32.47 16.63 47.90
CA SER A 191 31.12 16.05 48.09
C SER A 191 30.91 14.72 47.35
N VAL A 192 31.57 14.52 46.20
CA VAL A 192 31.56 13.23 45.49
C VAL A 192 32.43 12.19 46.23
N GLN A 193 33.63 12.58 46.69
CA GLN A 193 34.51 11.69 47.46
C GLN A 193 33.88 11.25 48.78
N ASP A 194 33.30 12.18 49.54
CA ASP A 194 32.60 11.91 50.80
C ASP A 194 31.40 10.95 50.56
N ALA A 195 30.66 11.12 49.46
CA ALA A 195 29.54 10.24 49.10
C ALA A 195 30.00 8.82 48.69
N ILE A 196 31.13 8.70 47.96
CA ILE A 196 31.74 7.40 47.63
C ILE A 196 32.17 6.67 48.90
N ALA A 197 32.88 7.36 49.80
CA ALA A 197 33.39 6.80 51.06
C ALA A 197 32.26 6.40 52.01
N ALA A 198 31.21 7.21 52.14
CA ALA A 198 30.03 6.92 52.95
C ALA A 198 29.04 5.94 52.27
N GLY A 199 29.18 5.67 50.97
CA GLY A 199 28.22 4.90 50.18
C GLY A 199 26.83 5.55 50.05
N SER A 200 26.74 6.88 50.17
CA SER A 200 25.48 7.61 50.16
C SER A 200 24.81 7.56 48.78
N ASN A 201 23.59 7.00 48.72
CA ASN A 201 22.83 6.86 47.47
C ASN A 201 21.31 7.05 47.72
N PRO A 202 20.66 8.10 47.16
CA PRO A 202 21.21 9.18 46.34
C PRO A 202 21.87 10.28 47.19
N PHE A 203 22.74 11.09 46.56
CA PHE A 203 23.34 12.30 47.16
C PHE A 203 23.14 13.55 46.28
N THR A 204 23.70 14.70 46.66
CA THR A 204 23.58 15.98 45.93
C THR A 204 24.92 16.69 45.89
N VAL A 205 25.27 17.29 44.74
CA VAL A 205 26.54 18.00 44.51
C VAL A 205 26.25 19.42 44.04
N GLY A 206 26.63 20.43 44.81
CA GLY A 206 26.34 21.84 44.50
C GLY A 206 24.94 22.32 44.93
N GLN A 207 24.59 23.57 44.61
CA GLN A 207 23.34 24.18 45.09
C GLN A 207 22.16 23.89 44.16
N VAL A 208 21.11 23.27 44.69
CA VAL A 208 19.83 23.07 44.00
C VAL A 208 18.99 24.35 44.13
N PRO A 209 18.45 24.94 43.04
CA PRO A 209 17.58 26.10 43.13
C PRO A 209 16.31 25.79 43.93
N SER A 210 16.06 26.53 45.00
CA SER A 210 14.78 26.45 45.72
C SER A 210 13.67 27.01 44.83
N ALA A 211 12.54 26.31 44.74
CA ALA A 211 11.41 26.76 43.95
C ALA A 211 10.82 28.04 44.58
N ALA A 212 10.93 29.16 43.87
CA ALA A 212 10.22 30.38 44.23
C ALA A 212 8.72 30.13 44.11
N SER A 213 8.01 30.15 45.24
CA SER A 213 6.55 30.10 45.25
C SER A 213 5.98 31.34 44.56
N PRO A 214 5.25 31.22 43.45
CA PRO A 214 4.65 32.38 42.81
C PRO A 214 3.48 32.86 43.67
N THR A 215 3.51 34.13 44.07
CA THR A 215 2.39 34.78 44.78
C THR A 215 1.25 35.05 43.79
N LEU A 216 0.53 33.98 43.42
CA LEU A 216 -0.65 34.09 42.58
C LEU A 216 -1.78 34.76 43.37
N SER A 217 -2.28 35.87 42.83
CA SER A 217 -3.51 36.50 43.29
C SER A 217 -4.66 35.50 43.15
N GLN A 218 -5.14 34.98 44.27
CA GLN A 218 -6.31 34.10 44.29
C GLN A 218 -7.58 34.91 43.96
N LYS A 219 -7.91 34.99 42.67
CA LYS A 219 -9.31 35.18 42.26
C LYS A 219 -10.13 34.03 42.87
N ALA A 220 -11.29 34.35 43.41
CA ALA A 220 -12.25 33.33 43.84
C ALA A 220 -12.53 32.35 42.67
N PRO A 221 -12.58 31.02 42.92
CA PRO A 221 -12.78 30.04 41.87
C PRO A 221 -14.13 30.27 41.18
N ARG A 222 -14.09 30.58 39.87
CA ARG A 222 -15.28 30.77 39.03
C ARG A 222 -15.36 29.62 38.03
N GLN A 223 -16.47 28.89 38.05
CA GLN A 223 -16.75 27.88 37.05
C GLN A 223 -16.99 28.53 35.66
N PRO A 224 -16.35 28.04 34.57
CA PRO A 224 -16.63 28.46 33.20
C PRO A 224 -18.07 28.16 32.78
N LYS A 225 -18.62 28.97 31.87
CA LYS A 225 -20.04 28.88 31.47
C LYS A 225 -20.38 27.54 30.82
N HIS A 226 -19.48 27.00 30.00
CA HIS A 226 -19.69 25.76 29.24
C HIS A 226 -19.51 24.51 30.10
N GLU A 227 -18.62 24.58 31.11
CA GLU A 227 -18.43 23.53 32.11
C GLU A 227 -19.69 23.30 32.97
N SER A 228 -20.53 24.33 33.10
CA SER A 228 -21.84 24.21 33.77
C SER A 228 -22.76 23.15 33.14
N THR A 229 -22.50 22.70 31.91
CA THR A 229 -23.31 21.67 31.23
C THR A 229 -23.21 20.31 31.92
N TYR A 230 -22.00 19.83 32.21
CA TYR A 230 -21.83 18.51 32.85
C TYR A 230 -22.25 18.53 34.32
N THR A 231 -22.03 19.64 35.03
CA THR A 231 -22.48 19.80 36.43
C THR A 231 -24.00 19.89 36.56
N LYS A 232 -24.70 20.57 35.64
CA LYS A 232 -26.17 20.52 35.57
C LYS A 232 -26.68 19.12 35.27
N LEU A 233 -26.00 18.35 34.42
CA LEU A 233 -26.39 16.96 34.16
C LEU A 233 -26.20 16.05 35.37
N LEU A 234 -25.14 16.25 36.17
CA LEU A 234 -25.01 15.56 37.46
C LEU A 234 -26.15 15.94 38.42
N ASP A 235 -26.52 17.23 38.48
CA ASP A 235 -27.60 17.76 39.32
C ASP A 235 -28.98 17.21 38.89
N GLU A 236 -29.24 17.12 37.58
CA GLU A 236 -30.47 16.53 37.02
C GLU A 236 -30.55 15.01 37.20
N VAL A 237 -29.42 14.29 37.12
CA VAL A 237 -29.37 12.82 37.25
C VAL A 237 -29.47 12.36 38.70
N PHE A 238 -28.82 13.07 39.63
CA PHE A 238 -28.71 12.63 41.03
C PHE A 238 -29.53 13.46 42.02
N ALA A 239 -29.89 14.71 41.69
CA ALA A 239 -30.68 15.62 42.52
C ALA A 239 -30.20 15.64 43.99
N ASP A 240 -31.11 15.42 44.94
CA ASP A 240 -30.81 15.41 46.40
C ASP A 240 -29.73 14.38 46.82
N ARG A 241 -29.35 13.42 45.96
CA ARG A 241 -28.25 12.48 46.21
C ARG A 241 -26.88 13.02 45.81
N LEU A 242 -26.78 14.05 44.97
CA LEU A 242 -25.50 14.54 44.46
C LEU A 242 -24.65 15.12 45.59
N TRP A 243 -23.43 14.61 45.75
CA TRP A 243 -22.46 15.18 46.67
C TRP A 243 -21.13 15.44 45.98
N LEU A 244 -20.87 16.72 45.70
CA LEU A 244 -19.64 17.22 45.09
C LEU A 244 -18.62 17.57 46.17
N ALA A 245 -17.64 16.68 46.37
CA ALA A 245 -16.68 16.76 47.48
C ALA A 245 -15.77 18.01 47.40
N ASN A 246 -15.52 18.53 46.20
CA ASN A 246 -14.75 19.75 45.94
C ASN A 246 -15.58 20.93 45.43
N ALA A 247 -16.92 20.94 45.61
CA ALA A 247 -17.73 22.10 45.26
C ALA A 247 -17.34 23.32 46.12
N PRO A 248 -17.34 24.57 45.57
CA PRO A 248 -16.95 25.77 46.31
C PRO A 248 -17.74 26.04 47.60
N LYS A 249 -18.98 25.52 47.71
CA LYS A 249 -19.82 25.63 48.91
C LYS A 249 -19.45 24.63 50.02
N SER A 250 -18.69 23.59 49.69
CA SER A 250 -18.25 22.52 50.60
C SER A 250 -16.91 22.83 51.28
N LEU A 251 -16.25 23.92 50.90
CA LEU A 251 -14.92 24.29 51.38
C LEU A 251 -15.02 25.03 52.73
N LEU A 252 -14.16 24.66 53.69
CA LEU A 252 -14.12 25.28 55.02
C LEU A 252 -13.83 26.80 54.92
N PRO A 253 -14.58 27.68 55.63
CA PRO A 253 -14.46 29.12 55.41
C PRO A 253 -13.09 29.71 55.74
N GLU A 254 -12.44 29.26 56.83
CA GLU A 254 -11.26 29.93 57.39
C GLU A 254 -10.31 28.92 58.08
N SER A 255 -9.30 28.40 57.37
CA SER A 255 -7.93 28.13 57.88
C SER A 255 -7.11 27.18 56.98
N SER A 256 -5.78 27.35 57.06
CA SER A 256 -4.71 26.56 56.42
C SER A 256 -4.44 26.83 54.93
N ASN A 257 -3.15 26.85 54.57
CA ASN A 257 -2.63 27.08 53.21
C ASN A 257 -2.77 25.85 52.30
N ILE A 258 -3.81 25.03 52.51
CA ILE A 258 -4.08 23.83 51.72
C ILE A 258 -4.92 24.28 50.52
N SER A 259 -4.49 23.94 49.31
CA SER A 259 -5.30 24.17 48.11
C SER A 259 -6.54 23.28 48.20
N ALA A 260 -7.67 23.83 48.64
CA ALA A 260 -8.90 23.07 48.86
C ALA A 260 -9.54 22.51 47.56
N THR A 261 -8.95 22.84 46.41
CA THR A 261 -9.22 22.27 45.08
C THR A 261 -8.22 21.19 44.66
N SER A 262 -7.28 20.78 45.52
CA SER A 262 -6.34 19.69 45.20
C SER A 262 -7.07 18.33 45.20
N PRO A 263 -6.70 17.40 44.31
CA PRO A 263 -7.34 16.10 44.25
C PRO A 263 -7.15 15.28 45.53
N GLU A 264 -6.05 15.45 46.24
CA GLU A 264 -5.77 14.75 47.52
C GLU A 264 -6.70 15.21 48.64
N TYR A 265 -7.02 16.51 48.71
CA TYR A 265 -7.98 17.06 49.67
C TYR A 265 -9.40 16.56 49.37
N ALA A 266 -9.80 16.62 48.10
CA ALA A 266 -11.10 16.12 47.64
C ALA A 266 -11.27 14.62 47.94
N LEU A 267 -10.24 13.81 47.65
CA LEU A 267 -10.21 12.38 47.95
C LEU A 267 -10.31 12.11 49.45
N GLY A 268 -9.53 12.83 50.28
CA GLY A 268 -9.60 12.71 51.75
C GLY A 268 -11.00 12.96 52.31
N HIS A 269 -11.73 13.93 51.74
CA HIS A 269 -13.10 14.23 52.11
C HIS A 269 -14.07 13.08 51.77
N VAL A 270 -13.92 12.45 50.59
CA VAL A 270 -14.70 11.26 50.21
C VAL A 270 -14.38 10.05 51.08
N LEU A 271 -13.09 9.81 51.37
CA LEU A 271 -12.68 8.71 52.25
C LEU A 271 -13.30 8.83 53.65
N GLY A 272 -13.33 10.03 54.23
CA GLY A 272 -14.00 10.29 55.51
C GLY A 272 -15.52 10.05 55.47
N ALA A 273 -16.19 10.41 54.37
CA ALA A 273 -17.61 10.13 54.17
C ALA A 273 -17.90 8.62 54.06
N ASN A 274 -17.03 7.88 53.34
CA ASN A 274 -17.13 6.42 53.21
C ASN A 274 -16.88 5.71 54.55
N GLU A 275 -15.93 6.18 55.37
CA GLU A 275 -15.71 5.65 56.71
C GLU A 275 -16.93 5.85 57.63
N GLN A 276 -17.54 7.04 57.63
CA GLN A 276 -18.77 7.31 58.36
C GLN A 276 -19.93 6.40 57.93
N ARG A 277 -20.00 6.03 56.64
CA ARG A 277 -21.00 5.11 56.08
C ARG A 277 -20.76 3.67 56.55
N GLU A 278 -19.53 3.17 56.55
CA GLU A 278 -19.23 1.83 57.10
C GLU A 278 -19.48 1.77 58.62
N GLN A 279 -19.15 2.83 59.37
CA GLN A 279 -19.51 2.95 60.78
C GLN A 279 -21.03 2.95 61.01
N LEU A 280 -21.84 3.42 60.07
CA LEU A 280 -23.30 3.28 60.13
C LEU A 280 -23.73 1.84 59.85
N LEU A 281 -23.19 1.18 58.81
CA LEU A 281 -23.48 -0.22 58.50
C LEU A 281 -23.14 -1.15 59.68
N GLN A 282 -22.01 -0.94 60.35
CA GLN A 282 -21.64 -1.68 61.56
C GLN A 282 -22.61 -1.44 62.73
N ARG A 283 -23.02 -0.18 62.99
CA ARG A 283 -24.03 0.12 64.01
C ARG A 283 -25.38 -0.53 63.71
N VAL A 284 -25.79 -0.59 62.43
CA VAL A 284 -27.03 -1.27 62.01
C VAL A 284 -26.93 -2.79 62.21
N ARG A 285 -25.79 -3.42 61.84
CA ARG A 285 -25.54 -4.85 62.12
C ARG A 285 -25.58 -5.17 63.62
N GLN A 286 -24.99 -4.31 64.46
CA GLN A 286 -25.00 -4.46 65.92
C GLN A 286 -26.42 -4.27 66.50
N ALA A 287 -27.18 -3.30 66.00
CA ALA A 287 -28.56 -3.07 66.39
C ALA A 287 -29.44 -4.28 66.04
N LEU A 288 -29.33 -4.83 64.82
CA LEU A 288 -30.05 -6.04 64.40
C LEU A 288 -29.66 -7.31 65.20
N ALA A 289 -28.54 -7.29 65.92
CA ALA A 289 -28.09 -8.39 66.78
C ALA A 289 -28.55 -8.23 68.25
N SER A 290 -29.12 -7.09 68.65
CA SER A 290 -29.69 -6.91 69.99
C SER A 290 -31.18 -7.27 70.02
N SER A 291 -31.65 -7.76 71.17
CA SER A 291 -33.04 -8.21 71.36
C SER A 291 -34.07 -7.08 71.50
N ASP A 292 -33.71 -5.84 71.14
CA ASP A 292 -34.33 -4.59 71.61
C ASP A 292 -34.98 -3.77 70.47
N ILE A 293 -35.36 -4.45 69.37
CA ILE A 293 -35.94 -3.83 68.17
C ILE A 293 -37.27 -4.50 67.80
N ASP A 294 -38.27 -3.71 67.45
CA ASP A 294 -39.56 -4.21 66.98
C ASP A 294 -39.46 -4.87 65.59
N GLU A 295 -40.31 -5.87 65.33
CA GLU A 295 -40.26 -6.69 64.11
C GLU A 295 -40.37 -5.86 62.81
N LYS A 296 -41.10 -4.74 62.83
CA LYS A 296 -41.27 -3.85 61.67
C LYS A 296 -40.00 -3.05 61.40
N THR A 297 -39.38 -2.48 62.43
CA THR A 297 -38.10 -1.76 62.31
C THR A 297 -36.97 -2.71 61.94
N ALA A 298 -36.90 -3.91 62.54
CA ALA A 298 -35.92 -4.94 62.19
C ALA A 298 -36.02 -5.34 60.71
N LYS A 299 -37.23 -5.60 60.21
CA LYS A 299 -37.46 -5.93 58.78
C LYS A 299 -37.05 -4.79 57.84
N SER A 300 -37.29 -3.54 58.21
CA SER A 300 -36.88 -2.37 57.41
C SER A 300 -35.36 -2.18 57.42
N LEU A 301 -34.71 -2.35 58.57
CA LEU A 301 -33.25 -2.25 58.71
C LEU A 301 -32.52 -3.37 57.96
N SER A 302 -33.00 -4.62 58.04
CA SER A 302 -32.47 -5.73 57.24
C SER A 302 -32.65 -5.48 55.74
N ALA A 303 -33.85 -5.07 55.32
CA ALA A 303 -34.09 -4.78 53.90
C ALA A 303 -33.17 -3.68 53.36
N TRP A 304 -32.92 -2.61 54.14
CA TRP A 304 -31.94 -1.58 53.80
C TRP A 304 -30.51 -2.09 53.81
N LEU A 305 -30.12 -2.94 54.78
CA LEU A 305 -28.78 -3.54 54.83
C LEU A 305 -28.47 -4.43 53.61
N ASP A 306 -29.49 -5.06 53.01
CA ASP A 306 -29.37 -5.84 51.77
C ASP A 306 -29.05 -4.96 50.54
N ASP A 307 -29.42 -3.67 50.54
CA ASP A 307 -29.23 -2.74 49.42
C ASP A 307 -29.27 -1.28 49.93
N ASP A 308 -28.17 -0.84 50.56
CA ASP A 308 -28.11 0.43 51.28
C ASP A 308 -28.10 1.65 50.35
N ARG A 309 -27.74 1.44 49.07
CA ARG A 309 -27.83 2.44 47.99
C ARG A 309 -29.27 2.70 47.53
N ASN A 310 -30.26 1.93 48.00
CA ASN A 310 -31.63 2.04 47.52
C ASN A 310 -32.43 3.16 48.21
N ALA A 311 -32.64 4.26 47.49
CA ALA A 311 -33.36 5.44 48.00
C ALA A 311 -34.77 5.12 48.54
N ARG A 312 -35.48 4.11 47.99
CA ARG A 312 -36.81 3.71 48.50
C ARG A 312 -36.71 3.00 49.85
N LYS A 313 -35.69 2.15 50.03
CA LYS A 313 -35.44 1.45 51.30
C LYS A 313 -34.95 2.41 52.38
N ALA A 314 -34.07 3.36 52.02
CA ALA A 314 -33.62 4.42 52.92
C ALA A 314 -34.80 5.30 53.37
N LYS A 315 -35.69 5.70 52.46
CA LYS A 315 -36.88 6.49 52.80
C LYS A 315 -37.85 5.75 53.74
N ALA A 316 -37.95 4.42 53.63
CA ALA A 316 -38.77 3.61 54.55
C ALA A 316 -38.23 3.57 56.00
N LEU A 317 -36.97 3.96 56.23
CA LEU A 317 -36.40 4.09 57.58
C LEU A 317 -36.67 5.46 58.22
N ALA A 318 -37.03 6.49 57.44
CA ALA A 318 -37.37 7.81 57.98
C ALA A 318 -38.65 7.80 58.84
N ASP A 319 -39.56 6.85 58.57
CA ASP A 319 -40.82 6.65 59.30
C ASP A 319 -40.73 5.53 60.38
N ALA A 320 -39.52 5.03 60.69
CA ALA A 320 -39.30 3.90 61.60
C ALA A 320 -38.83 4.36 63.01
N SER A 321 -39.16 3.57 64.03
CA SER A 321 -38.77 3.86 65.42
C SER A 321 -37.36 3.36 65.71
N LEU A 322 -36.35 4.13 65.28
CA LEU A 322 -34.95 3.74 65.39
C LEU A 322 -34.47 3.64 66.86
N PRO A 323 -33.62 2.65 67.20
CA PRO A 323 -33.00 2.55 68.52
C PRO A 323 -32.03 3.72 68.77
N ALA A 324 -31.77 4.03 70.04
CA ALA A 324 -30.96 5.18 70.44
C ALA A 324 -29.53 5.20 69.83
N SER A 325 -28.95 4.03 69.54
CA SER A 325 -27.65 3.86 68.87
C SER A 325 -27.62 4.31 67.39
N LEU A 326 -28.80 4.48 66.77
CA LEU A 326 -29.00 4.88 65.38
C LEU A 326 -29.71 6.25 65.25
N SER A 327 -30.00 6.92 66.37
CA SER A 327 -30.66 8.22 66.38
C SER A 327 -29.80 9.29 65.67
N GLY A 328 -30.42 10.06 64.77
CA GLY A 328 -29.74 11.10 63.99
C GLY A 328 -28.84 10.61 62.85
N ALA A 329 -28.86 9.32 62.50
CA ALA A 329 -28.10 8.79 61.38
C ALA A 329 -28.74 9.14 60.01
N ASP A 330 -27.89 9.47 59.03
CA ASP A 330 -28.29 9.72 57.64
C ASP A 330 -28.24 8.42 56.82
N PHE A 331 -29.41 7.81 56.61
CA PHE A 331 -29.56 6.60 55.80
C PHE A 331 -29.59 6.88 54.29
N THR A 332 -29.67 8.15 53.87
CA THR A 332 -29.83 8.56 52.47
C THR A 332 -28.60 8.14 51.65
N PRO A 333 -28.79 7.52 50.47
CA PRO A 333 -27.66 7.11 49.63
C PRO A 333 -27.11 8.30 48.84
N LYS A 334 -25.89 8.74 49.16
CA LYS A 334 -25.20 9.82 48.43
C LYS A 334 -24.46 9.28 47.21
N SER A 335 -24.31 10.12 46.19
CA SER A 335 -23.49 9.87 45.02
C SER A 335 -22.25 10.76 45.13
N ASN A 336 -21.10 10.15 45.39
CA ASN A 336 -19.86 10.88 45.72
C ASN A 336 -19.12 11.24 44.43
N TRP A 337 -19.02 12.53 44.12
CA TRP A 337 -18.35 13.04 42.91
C TRP A 337 -17.22 14.04 43.24
N ILE A 338 -16.14 13.94 42.48
CA ILE A 338 -15.01 14.89 42.44
C ILE A 338 -14.89 15.36 40.98
N ILE A 339 -14.80 16.67 40.75
CA ILE A 339 -14.59 17.21 39.40
C ILE A 339 -13.14 17.70 39.26
N GLY A 340 -12.43 17.21 38.26
CA GLY A 340 -11.04 17.54 37.95
C GLY A 340 -10.88 18.18 36.57
N SER A 341 -9.82 18.98 36.41
CA SER A 341 -9.41 19.54 35.12
C SER A 341 -8.37 18.66 34.42
N GLU A 342 -8.15 18.91 33.12
CA GLU A 342 -7.15 18.19 32.32
C GLU A 342 -5.74 18.15 32.98
N ALA A 343 -5.39 19.17 33.78
CA ALA A 343 -4.14 19.26 34.54
C ALA A 343 -3.79 18.00 35.36
N TRP A 344 -4.80 17.29 35.90
CA TRP A 344 -4.59 16.06 36.67
C TRP A 344 -4.05 14.88 35.82
N SER A 345 -4.16 14.96 34.48
CA SER A 345 -3.67 13.94 33.54
C SER A 345 -2.21 14.11 33.08
N HIS A 346 -1.56 15.25 33.36
CA HIS A 346 -0.20 15.51 32.85
C HIS A 346 0.88 14.72 33.61
N ASP A 347 0.68 14.51 34.92
CA ASP A 347 1.64 13.79 35.78
C ASP A 347 1.02 12.64 36.57
N LEU A 348 0.44 11.68 35.82
CA LEU A 348 -0.29 10.53 36.37
C LEU A 348 0.40 9.86 37.56
N GLY A 349 1.73 9.61 37.49
CA GLY A 349 2.47 8.87 38.52
C GLY A 349 2.68 9.58 39.87
N ALA A 350 2.40 10.88 39.96
CA ALA A 350 2.47 11.68 41.19
C ALA A 350 1.20 12.53 41.42
N SER A 351 0.11 12.19 40.73
CA SER A 351 -1.17 12.90 40.78
C SER A 351 -2.13 12.32 41.82
N GLY A 352 -3.02 13.14 42.38
CA GLY A 352 -4.16 12.64 43.15
C GLY A 352 -5.13 11.74 42.35
N LEU A 353 -5.03 11.67 41.02
CA LEU A 353 -5.73 10.65 40.23
C LEU A 353 -5.17 9.24 40.50
N HIS A 354 -3.84 9.07 40.58
CA HIS A 354 -3.22 7.81 41.02
C HIS A 354 -3.73 7.40 42.40
N HIS A 355 -3.76 8.35 43.34
CA HIS A 355 -4.24 8.10 44.70
C HIS A 355 -5.70 7.68 44.74
N ALA A 356 -6.58 8.34 43.99
CA ALA A 356 -8.00 8.00 43.93
C ALA A 356 -8.21 6.57 43.42
N LEU A 357 -7.57 6.20 42.30
CA LEU A 357 -7.65 4.86 41.71
C LEU A 357 -7.02 3.78 42.61
N SER A 358 -5.86 4.07 43.22
CA SER A 358 -5.13 3.11 44.06
C SER A 358 -5.84 2.74 45.36
N THR A 359 -6.71 3.62 45.88
CA THR A 359 -7.43 3.34 47.15
C THR A 359 -8.48 2.25 47.02
N GLY A 360 -9.01 1.99 45.81
CA GLY A 360 -10.20 1.15 45.64
C GLY A 360 -11.47 1.70 46.30
N ALA A 361 -11.45 2.96 46.74
CA ALA A 361 -12.57 3.59 47.43
C ALA A 361 -13.73 3.93 46.48
N ASP A 362 -14.94 3.96 47.03
CA ASP A 362 -16.16 4.30 46.30
C ASP A 362 -16.22 5.81 46.02
N VAL A 363 -15.78 6.22 44.82
CA VAL A 363 -15.64 7.63 44.42
C VAL A 363 -15.76 7.80 42.90
N ASN A 364 -16.58 8.75 42.44
CA ASN A 364 -16.70 9.09 41.03
C ASN A 364 -15.86 10.34 40.68
N LEU A 365 -15.02 10.23 39.66
CA LEU A 365 -14.17 11.30 39.15
C LEU A 365 -14.72 11.76 37.80
N LEU A 366 -15.05 13.03 37.65
CA LEU A 366 -15.38 13.63 36.35
C LEU A 366 -14.22 14.53 35.93
N MET A 367 -13.45 14.12 34.92
CA MET A 367 -12.36 14.92 34.35
C MET A 367 -12.85 15.62 33.09
N ILE A 368 -12.84 16.96 33.09
CA ILE A 368 -13.25 17.76 31.94
C ILE A 368 -12.01 18.17 31.14
N ASP A 369 -12.06 17.90 29.84
CA ASP A 369 -11.02 18.20 28.86
C ASP A 369 -11.42 19.41 28.02
N THR A 370 -10.59 20.45 28.01
CA THR A 370 -10.88 21.71 27.33
C THR A 370 -10.00 21.93 26.10
N THR A 371 -9.17 20.96 25.73
CA THR A 371 -8.21 21.09 24.63
C THR A 371 -8.93 21.14 23.26
N PRO A 372 -8.69 22.18 22.43
CA PRO A 372 -9.29 22.29 21.09
C PRO A 372 -8.89 21.15 20.14
N TYR A 373 -9.73 20.89 19.15
CA TYR A 373 -9.42 19.91 18.10
C TYR A 373 -8.33 20.44 17.15
N HIS A 374 -7.22 19.72 17.04
CA HIS A 374 -6.12 19.97 16.10
C HIS A 374 -5.87 18.76 15.20
N LEU A 375 -5.30 18.98 14.01
CA LEU A 375 -4.86 17.89 13.14
C LEU A 375 -3.52 17.30 13.64
N PRO A 376 -3.23 16.01 13.42
CA PRO A 376 -2.06 15.33 14.00
C PRO A 376 -0.69 15.90 13.62
N THR A 377 -0.62 16.79 12.62
CA THR A 377 0.59 17.47 12.14
C THR A 377 1.08 18.60 13.04
N ASP A 378 0.22 19.16 13.89
CA ASP A 378 0.44 20.50 14.46
C ASP A 378 0.98 20.49 15.90
N GLN A 379 1.13 19.32 16.53
CA GLN A 379 1.58 19.20 17.94
C GLN A 379 3.04 18.75 18.07
N LEU A 380 3.80 19.46 18.92
CA LEU A 380 5.17 19.11 19.29
C LEU A 380 5.18 17.84 20.18
N PRO A 381 6.17 16.93 20.04
CA PRO A 381 6.19 15.66 20.80
C PRO A 381 6.12 15.81 22.33
N ALA A 382 6.65 16.91 22.88
CA ALA A 382 6.63 17.20 24.31
C ALA A 382 5.24 17.61 24.86
N GLN A 383 4.27 17.89 23.98
CA GLN A 383 2.89 18.20 24.34
C GLN A 383 1.95 16.99 24.20
N ARG A 384 2.46 15.81 23.83
CA ARG A 384 1.65 14.58 23.77
C ARG A 384 1.21 14.17 25.18
N ARG A 385 -0.09 14.32 25.43
CA ARG A 385 -0.77 13.99 26.69
C ARG A 385 -0.70 12.50 27.00
N LYS A 386 -0.67 12.14 28.29
CA LYS A 386 -0.81 10.76 28.78
C LYS A 386 -2.30 10.40 28.90
N ASP A 387 -2.69 9.23 28.40
CA ASP A 387 -4.08 8.78 28.43
C ASP A 387 -4.51 8.36 29.86
N ALA A 388 -5.32 9.20 30.50
CA ALA A 388 -5.83 8.97 31.85
C ALA A 388 -6.85 7.83 31.95
N GLY A 389 -7.55 7.51 30.85
CA GLY A 389 -8.53 6.42 30.80
C GLY A 389 -7.83 5.08 30.73
N LEU A 390 -6.87 4.94 29.81
CA LEU A 390 -6.01 3.76 29.72
C LEU A 390 -5.22 3.52 31.03
N TYR A 391 -4.78 4.61 31.67
CA TYR A 391 -4.15 4.55 32.98
C TYR A 391 -5.08 3.97 34.06
N ALA A 392 -6.33 4.43 34.13
CA ALA A 392 -7.32 3.92 35.07
C ALA A 392 -7.69 2.46 34.80
N MET A 393 -7.82 2.05 33.54
CA MET A 393 -8.06 0.65 33.16
C MET A 393 -6.95 -0.30 33.67
N THR A 394 -5.71 0.19 33.75
CA THR A 394 -4.54 -0.59 34.21
C THR A 394 -4.67 -1.05 35.66
N TYR A 395 -5.47 -0.38 36.50
CA TYR A 395 -5.70 -0.80 37.88
C TYR A 395 -6.65 -2.00 38.03
N GLY A 396 -7.43 -2.34 36.99
CA GLY A 396 -8.37 -3.47 37.04
C GLY A 396 -9.61 -3.26 37.93
N ASN A 397 -9.67 -2.17 38.72
CA ASN A 397 -10.61 -1.98 39.82
C ASN A 397 -11.57 -0.80 39.66
N ALA A 398 -11.54 -0.07 38.54
CA ALA A 398 -12.28 1.17 38.34
C ALA A 398 -13.33 1.10 37.22
N TYR A 399 -14.45 1.83 37.29
CA TYR A 399 -15.24 2.12 36.08
C TYR A 399 -14.56 3.22 35.27
N VAL A 400 -14.48 3.11 33.95
CA VAL A 400 -13.82 4.12 33.08
C VAL A 400 -14.71 4.43 31.88
N ALA A 401 -15.07 5.69 31.67
CA ALA A 401 -15.80 6.13 30.47
C ALA A 401 -15.15 7.33 29.79
N SER A 402 -15.33 7.41 28.48
CA SER A 402 -15.08 8.60 27.67
C SER A 402 -16.39 9.07 27.06
N VAL A 403 -16.75 10.32 27.31
CA VAL A 403 -18.04 10.93 26.99
C VAL A 403 -17.85 12.29 26.30
N ALA A 404 -18.85 12.70 25.53
CA ALA A 404 -18.91 14.05 24.99
C ALA A 404 -20.38 14.46 24.82
N VAL A 405 -20.86 15.38 25.66
CA VAL A 405 -22.28 15.75 25.72
C VAL A 405 -22.83 16.31 24.40
N TYR A 406 -21.99 16.99 23.62
CA TYR A 406 -22.35 17.51 22.28
C TYR A 406 -22.16 16.49 21.15
N GLY A 407 -21.63 15.30 21.45
CA GLY A 407 -21.47 14.18 20.51
C GLY A 407 -22.54 13.12 20.71
N ASP A 408 -22.68 12.61 21.94
CA ASP A 408 -23.76 11.70 22.34
C ASP A 408 -24.21 11.98 23.78
N PHE A 409 -25.40 12.58 23.89
CA PHE A 409 -26.06 12.91 25.15
C PHE A 409 -26.55 11.65 25.90
N ALA A 410 -27.06 10.66 25.18
CA ALA A 410 -27.64 9.45 25.79
C ALA A 410 -26.53 8.54 26.36
N GLN A 411 -25.40 8.46 25.68
CA GLN A 411 -24.19 7.79 26.16
C GLN A 411 -23.61 8.48 27.41
N THR A 412 -23.58 9.82 27.41
CA THR A 412 -23.13 10.62 28.57
C THR A 412 -23.98 10.31 29.81
N LEU A 413 -25.32 10.33 29.69
CA LEU A 413 -26.23 10.00 30.80
C LEU A 413 -26.08 8.55 31.28
N ARG A 414 -25.88 7.60 30.35
CA ARG A 414 -25.66 6.19 30.69
C ARG A 414 -24.36 5.99 31.47
N ALA A 415 -23.27 6.65 31.05
CA ALA A 415 -21.99 6.59 31.75
C ALA A 415 -22.07 7.14 33.18
N PHE A 416 -22.81 8.23 33.40
CA PHE A 416 -23.04 8.80 34.74
C PHE A 416 -23.77 7.79 35.65
N ALA A 417 -24.85 7.17 35.15
CA ALA A 417 -25.61 6.18 35.91
C ALA A 417 -24.83 4.88 36.18
N GLU A 418 -24.01 4.43 35.24
CA GLU A 418 -23.16 3.24 35.40
C GLU A 418 -22.03 3.49 36.43
N ALA A 419 -21.44 4.68 36.45
CA ALA A 419 -20.44 5.07 37.45
C ALA A 419 -21.00 5.09 38.89
N ASP A 420 -22.18 5.68 39.15
CA ASP A 420 -22.83 5.66 40.48
C ASP A 420 -23.25 4.24 40.93
N ALA A 421 -23.52 3.35 39.96
CA ALA A 421 -23.86 1.96 40.24
C ALA A 421 -22.62 1.09 40.53
N TYR A 422 -21.43 1.51 40.08
CA TYR A 422 -20.17 0.80 40.31
C TYR A 422 -19.76 0.83 41.78
N LYS A 423 -19.10 -0.23 42.27
CA LYS A 423 -18.68 -0.36 43.69
C LYS A 423 -17.16 -0.28 43.79
N GLY A 424 -16.64 0.94 43.78
CA GLY A 424 -15.21 1.23 43.71
C GLY A 424 -14.97 2.59 43.04
N PRO A 425 -13.72 2.88 42.63
CA PRO A 425 -13.42 4.13 41.96
C PRO A 425 -14.03 4.14 40.56
N SER A 426 -14.50 5.31 40.11
CA SER A 426 -15.01 5.52 38.75
C SER A 426 -14.36 6.77 38.17
N ILE A 427 -14.09 6.79 36.87
CA ILE A 427 -13.58 7.96 36.16
C ILE A 427 -14.32 8.16 34.83
N ILE A 428 -14.69 9.40 34.54
CA ILE A 428 -15.33 9.81 33.30
C ILE A 428 -14.52 10.95 32.70
N LEU A 429 -13.99 10.73 31.50
CA LEU A 429 -13.30 11.73 30.67
C LEU A 429 -14.34 12.43 29.79
N ALA A 430 -14.54 13.73 29.98
CA ALA A 430 -15.62 14.50 29.37
C ALA A 430 -15.07 15.59 28.43
N TYR A 431 -15.32 15.48 27.12
CA TYR A 431 -14.81 16.43 26.14
C TYR A 431 -15.61 17.74 26.10
N LEU A 432 -14.91 18.87 26.05
CA LEU A 432 -15.48 20.22 25.99
C LEU A 432 -14.51 21.24 25.35
N PRO A 433 -14.22 21.13 24.03
CA PRO A 433 -13.16 21.92 23.38
C PRO A 433 -13.38 23.42 23.54
N GLY A 434 -12.36 24.11 24.08
CA GLY A 434 -12.42 25.54 24.35
C GLY A 434 -13.29 25.94 25.56
N GLY A 435 -13.63 25.01 26.46
CA GLY A 435 -14.55 25.26 27.58
C GLY A 435 -14.15 26.35 28.59
N GLU A 436 -12.91 26.84 28.55
CA GLU A 436 -12.43 27.99 29.34
C GLU A 436 -12.81 29.36 28.72
N ASP A 437 -13.11 29.42 27.43
CA ASP A 437 -13.46 30.64 26.70
C ASP A 437 -14.98 30.77 26.53
N ASP A 438 -15.59 31.59 27.39
CA ASP A 438 -17.03 31.94 27.37
C ASP A 438 -17.51 32.59 26.04
N SER A 439 -16.62 32.93 25.10
CA SER A 439 -16.95 33.53 23.80
C SER A 439 -17.30 32.52 22.69
N ILE A 440 -16.97 31.23 22.86
CA ILE A 440 -17.19 30.20 21.84
C ILE A 440 -18.68 29.85 21.72
N SER A 441 -19.19 29.81 20.49
CA SER A 441 -20.60 29.47 20.25
C SER A 441 -20.88 27.97 20.43
N ALA A 442 -22.05 27.63 20.97
CA ALA A 442 -22.47 26.22 21.15
C ALA A 442 -22.51 25.41 19.83
N LEU A 443 -22.73 26.07 18.69
CA LEU A 443 -22.70 25.44 17.38
C LEU A 443 -21.27 25.04 16.96
N GLU A 444 -20.27 25.82 17.36
CA GLU A 444 -18.87 25.57 17.04
C GLU A 444 -18.30 24.44 17.93
N LEU A 445 -18.62 24.48 19.23
CA LEU A 445 -18.40 23.36 20.17
C LEU A 445 -18.93 22.02 19.62
N LEU A 446 -20.17 22.00 19.11
CA LEU A 446 -20.80 20.81 18.54
C LEU A 446 -20.07 20.31 17.29
N LYS A 447 -19.68 21.19 16.37
CA LYS A 447 -18.91 20.82 15.17
C LYS A 447 -17.55 20.22 15.53
N GLN A 448 -16.82 20.82 16.46
CA GLN A 448 -15.50 20.35 16.87
C GLN A 448 -15.59 19.01 17.60
N THR A 449 -16.57 18.86 18.51
CA THR A 449 -16.87 17.59 19.18
C THR A 449 -17.18 16.48 18.19
N LYS A 450 -18.11 16.70 17.25
CA LYS A 450 -18.48 15.70 16.25
C LYS A 450 -17.31 15.31 15.37
N LYS A 451 -16.51 16.28 14.91
CA LYS A 451 -15.31 16.02 14.10
C LYS A 451 -14.26 15.20 14.86
N ALA A 452 -14.03 15.50 16.15
CA ALA A 452 -13.06 14.79 16.99
C ALA A 452 -13.43 13.30 17.19
N ILE A 453 -14.73 13.01 17.36
CA ILE A 453 -15.24 11.63 17.46
C ILE A 453 -15.12 10.91 16.11
N GLU A 454 -15.53 11.56 15.01
CA GLU A 454 -15.52 10.96 13.66
C GLU A 454 -14.13 10.65 13.10
N VAL A 455 -13.07 11.30 13.57
CA VAL A 455 -11.68 11.03 13.16
C VAL A 455 -10.90 10.20 14.17
N GLY A 456 -11.54 9.81 15.28
CA GLY A 456 -10.92 9.01 16.35
C GLY A 456 -9.93 9.75 17.25
N SER A 457 -9.89 11.09 17.23
CA SER A 457 -9.08 11.85 18.19
C SER A 457 -9.72 11.93 19.57
N TRP A 458 -11.05 11.74 19.67
CA TRP A 458 -11.76 11.56 20.94
C TRP A 458 -12.76 10.39 20.85
N PRO A 459 -12.34 9.14 21.10
CA PRO A 459 -13.23 8.00 21.11
C PRO A 459 -14.14 8.01 22.34
N LEU A 460 -15.46 7.94 22.13
CA LEU A 460 -16.47 7.59 23.13
C LEU A 460 -16.45 6.08 23.40
N TYR A 461 -16.34 5.69 24.67
CA TYR A 461 -16.32 4.30 25.14
C TYR A 461 -16.72 4.21 26.63
N ARG A 462 -17.04 3.01 27.10
CA ARG A 462 -17.30 2.68 28.51
C ARG A 462 -16.61 1.36 28.88
N TRP A 463 -16.08 1.26 30.08
CA TRP A 463 -15.37 0.10 30.62
C TRP A 463 -15.79 -0.18 32.05
N ASP A 464 -16.26 -1.39 32.31
CA ASP A 464 -16.76 -1.85 33.61
C ASP A 464 -16.14 -3.22 33.93
N PRO A 465 -15.10 -3.29 34.77
CA PRO A 465 -14.44 -4.55 35.10
C PRO A 465 -15.35 -5.51 35.90
N SER A 466 -16.48 -5.02 36.44
CA SER A 466 -17.48 -5.85 37.12
C SER A 466 -18.58 -6.38 36.18
N ALA A 467 -18.51 -6.09 34.87
CA ALA A 467 -19.47 -6.57 33.88
C ALA A 467 -19.33 -8.07 33.58
N ASP A 468 -18.11 -8.61 33.62
CA ASP A 468 -17.81 -10.02 33.33
C ASP A 468 -18.55 -10.97 34.29
N ALA A 469 -18.50 -10.66 35.59
CA ALA A 469 -19.24 -11.39 36.64
C ALA A 469 -20.77 -11.34 36.47
N ARG A 470 -21.29 -10.47 35.59
CA ARG A 470 -22.71 -10.34 35.22
C ARG A 470 -23.00 -10.82 33.79
N GLY A 471 -22.03 -11.45 33.12
CA GLY A 471 -22.17 -11.96 31.75
C GLY A 471 -22.31 -10.87 30.69
N ARG A 472 -21.70 -9.69 30.89
CA ARG A 472 -21.73 -8.54 29.98
C ARG A 472 -20.31 -8.14 29.56
N GLU A 473 -20.19 -7.51 28.40
CA GLU A 473 -18.90 -7.02 27.89
C GLU A 473 -18.28 -5.97 28.81
N VAL A 474 -17.02 -6.22 29.20
CA VAL A 474 -16.20 -5.36 30.06
C VAL A 474 -15.79 -4.06 29.36
N PHE A 475 -15.60 -4.06 28.04
CA PHE A 475 -15.30 -2.86 27.25
C PHE A 475 -16.35 -2.67 26.15
N GLN A 476 -16.90 -1.47 26.03
CA GLN A 476 -17.90 -1.09 25.05
C GLN A 476 -17.44 0.17 24.31
N LEU A 477 -17.18 0.03 23.00
CA LEU A 477 -16.90 1.17 22.13
C LEU A 477 -18.22 1.75 21.61
N ASP A 478 -18.53 2.97 22.02
CA ASP A 478 -19.77 3.68 21.65
C ASP A 478 -19.59 4.54 20.37
N SER A 479 -18.35 4.75 19.93
CA SER A 479 -18.04 5.54 18.72
C SER A 479 -18.34 4.76 17.44
N GLU A 480 -19.57 4.81 16.94
CA GLU A 480 -20.04 3.98 15.82
C GLU A 480 -19.14 3.97 14.58
N LYS A 481 -18.55 5.10 14.18
CA LYS A 481 -17.60 5.14 13.05
C LYS A 481 -16.27 4.44 13.37
N ILE A 482 -15.66 4.73 14.53
CA ILE A 482 -14.45 4.04 14.98
C ILE A 482 -14.72 2.55 15.19
N LYS A 483 -15.93 2.17 15.62
CA LYS A 483 -16.37 0.79 15.79
C LYS A 483 -16.52 0.09 14.44
N ALA A 484 -16.98 0.77 13.40
CA ALA A 484 -16.98 0.24 12.03
C ALA A 484 -15.56 0.10 11.46
N ASP A 485 -14.70 1.11 11.66
CA ASP A 485 -13.30 1.10 11.22
C ASP A 485 -12.46 0.06 11.98
N LEU A 486 -12.64 -0.04 13.30
CA LEU A 486 -12.01 -1.03 14.17
C LEU A 486 -12.56 -2.43 13.92
N ARG A 487 -13.85 -2.61 13.61
CA ARG A 487 -14.38 -3.90 13.16
C ARG A 487 -13.75 -4.31 11.84
N THR A 488 -13.61 -3.38 10.88
CA THR A 488 -12.90 -3.60 9.61
C THR A 488 -11.41 -3.92 9.83
N PHE A 489 -10.78 -3.28 10.83
CA PHE A 489 -9.39 -3.53 11.21
C PHE A 489 -9.20 -4.84 11.97
N LEU A 490 -10.10 -5.20 12.89
CA LEU A 490 -10.06 -6.45 13.68
C LEU A 490 -10.54 -7.66 12.87
N ASP A 491 -11.41 -7.49 11.86
CA ASP A 491 -11.66 -8.53 10.86
C ASP A 491 -10.39 -8.79 10.02
N ARG A 492 -9.57 -7.76 9.79
CA ARG A 492 -8.20 -7.87 9.26
C ARG A 492 -7.21 -8.45 10.29
N GLN A 493 -7.31 -8.08 11.56
CA GLN A 493 -6.32 -8.43 12.59
C GLN A 493 -6.56 -9.80 13.20
N ASN A 494 -7.79 -10.29 13.34
CA ASN A 494 -8.06 -11.70 13.65
C ASN A 494 -7.50 -12.61 12.56
N HIS A 495 -7.54 -12.18 11.30
CA HIS A 495 -6.86 -12.86 10.20
C HIS A 495 -5.33 -12.88 10.42
N LEU A 496 -4.74 -11.75 10.85
CA LEU A 496 -3.32 -11.67 11.24
C LEU A 496 -2.98 -12.45 12.53
N THR A 497 -3.89 -12.60 13.49
CA THR A 497 -3.68 -13.38 14.72
C THR A 497 -3.77 -14.88 14.43
N GLU A 498 -4.68 -15.31 13.56
CA GLU A 498 -4.69 -16.67 13.00
C GLU A 498 -3.44 -16.97 12.14
N LEU A 499 -2.83 -15.95 11.53
CA LEU A 499 -1.54 -16.05 10.83
C LEU A 499 -0.32 -15.99 11.77
N SER A 500 -0.39 -15.22 12.85
CA SER A 500 0.68 -15.07 13.86
C SER A 500 0.83 -16.32 14.73
N ALA A 501 -0.30 -16.97 15.07
CA ALA A 501 -0.31 -18.27 15.73
C ALA A 501 0.22 -19.44 14.85
N ARG A 502 0.67 -19.17 13.62
CA ARG A 502 1.24 -20.14 12.66
C ARG A 502 2.76 -19.99 12.48
N LEU A 503 3.48 -19.59 13.52
CA LEU A 503 4.90 -19.93 13.65
C LEU A 503 5.07 -21.17 14.54
N PRO A 504 5.17 -22.38 13.96
CA PRO A 504 5.55 -23.57 14.70
C PRO A 504 7.07 -23.59 14.91
N THR A 505 7.55 -23.05 16.03
CA THR A 505 8.84 -23.52 16.57
C THR A 505 8.63 -24.86 17.27
N PHE A 506 8.97 -25.93 16.54
CA PHE A 506 9.04 -27.34 16.95
C PHE A 506 7.71 -28.06 17.24
N GLY A 507 7.43 -29.11 16.47
CA GLY A 507 6.24 -29.96 16.71
C GLY A 507 5.90 -31.03 15.66
N ASP A 508 6.88 -31.67 14.99
CA ASP A 508 6.63 -32.80 14.08
C ASP A 508 6.17 -34.07 14.84
N ALA A 509 4.93 -34.08 15.36
CA ALA A 509 4.20 -35.28 15.77
C ALA A 509 2.77 -34.96 16.27
N LEU A 510 1.80 -34.67 15.39
CA LEU A 510 0.36 -34.82 15.71
C LEU A 510 -0.60 -34.80 14.50
N GLU A 511 -0.18 -35.31 13.34
CA GLU A 511 -1.11 -35.63 12.25
C GLU A 511 -1.80 -36.98 12.49
N SER A 512 -2.90 -36.99 13.26
CA SER A 512 -4.03 -37.90 13.02
C SER A 512 -5.23 -37.60 13.93
N GLY A 513 -6.42 -37.64 13.34
CA GLY A 513 -7.69 -37.71 14.07
C GLY A 513 -8.55 -36.44 14.01
N SER A 514 -9.68 -36.54 13.30
CA SER A 514 -11.04 -35.95 13.49
C SER A 514 -11.30 -34.53 14.05
N GLY A 515 -10.31 -33.79 14.57
CA GLY A 515 -10.51 -32.53 15.28
C GLY A 515 -10.84 -31.33 14.39
N SER A 516 -10.37 -31.30 13.14
CA SER A 516 -10.56 -30.16 12.23
C SER A 516 -12.05 -29.83 11.98
N LYS A 517 -12.89 -30.85 11.81
CA LYS A 517 -14.35 -30.69 11.67
C LYS A 517 -15.01 -30.17 12.94
N LEU A 518 -14.50 -30.55 14.11
CA LEU A 518 -15.05 -30.18 15.41
C LEU A 518 -14.67 -28.73 15.79
N VAL A 519 -13.42 -28.33 15.50
CA VAL A 519 -12.95 -26.94 15.63
C VAL A 519 -13.68 -26.00 14.66
N ALA A 520 -13.91 -26.42 13.41
CA ALA A 520 -14.71 -25.66 12.45
C ALA A 520 -16.14 -25.44 12.95
N ALA A 521 -16.80 -26.50 13.45
CA ALA A 521 -18.15 -26.41 14.03
C ALA A 521 -18.21 -25.51 15.27
N GLN A 522 -17.19 -25.55 16.15
CA GLN A 522 -17.09 -24.67 17.32
C GLN A 522 -16.89 -23.21 16.94
N LYS A 523 -15.99 -22.90 15.99
CA LYS A 523 -15.83 -21.53 15.44
C LYS A 523 -17.12 -21.03 14.80
N ARG A 524 -17.87 -21.90 14.09
CA ARG A 524 -19.18 -21.54 13.50
C ARG A 524 -20.23 -21.22 14.55
N LYS A 525 -20.30 -22.01 15.64
CA LYS A 525 -21.16 -21.72 16.81
C LYS A 525 -20.79 -20.41 17.51
N ALA A 526 -19.50 -20.12 17.67
CA ALA A 526 -19.03 -18.86 18.25
C ALA A 526 -19.42 -17.66 17.38
N ARG A 527 -19.28 -17.77 16.04
CA ARG A 527 -19.66 -16.70 15.11
C ARG A 527 -21.17 -16.49 15.03
N GLN A 528 -21.96 -17.57 15.02
CA GLN A 528 -23.43 -17.48 15.11
C GLN A 528 -23.91 -16.93 16.45
N ALA A 529 -23.22 -17.23 17.57
CA ALA A 529 -23.50 -16.61 18.86
C ALA A 529 -23.14 -15.12 18.88
N PHE A 530 -22.02 -14.73 18.26
CA PHE A 530 -21.60 -13.33 18.11
C PHE A 530 -22.57 -12.52 17.24
N ASP A 531 -23.05 -13.09 16.13
CA ASP A 531 -24.07 -12.48 15.27
C ASP A 531 -25.45 -12.39 15.97
N ALA A 532 -25.76 -13.29 16.92
CA ALA A 532 -26.98 -13.24 17.74
C ALA A 532 -26.87 -12.29 18.96
N LEU A 533 -25.66 -12.09 19.49
CA LEU A 533 -25.35 -11.14 20.57
C LEU A 533 -25.18 -9.70 20.06
N SER A 534 -24.80 -9.53 18.78
CA SER A 534 -24.85 -8.27 18.04
C SER A 534 -26.31 -7.88 17.76
N GLY A 535 -27.02 -7.47 18.80
CA GLY A 535 -28.48 -7.34 18.83
C GLY A 535 -29.05 -6.56 17.64
N ALA A 536 -29.90 -7.24 16.87
CA ALA A 536 -30.80 -6.70 15.85
C ALA A 536 -30.18 -5.65 14.90
N LEU A 537 -29.54 -6.13 13.83
CA LEU A 537 -29.66 -5.43 12.55
C LEU A 537 -31.16 -5.35 12.21
N GLU A 538 -31.75 -4.15 12.28
CA GLU A 538 -33.19 -3.91 12.07
C GLU A 538 -33.59 -4.10 10.59
N GLY A 539 -33.68 -5.36 10.15
CA GLY A 539 -34.16 -5.72 8.83
C GLY A 539 -34.04 -7.23 8.54
N PRO A 540 -34.57 -7.69 7.41
CA PRO A 540 -34.57 -9.11 7.07
C PRO A 540 -33.13 -9.63 6.88
N PRO A 541 -32.81 -10.85 7.37
CA PRO A 541 -31.51 -11.48 7.13
C PRO A 541 -31.36 -11.87 5.66
N LEU A 542 -30.21 -11.57 5.05
CA LEU A 542 -29.92 -11.86 3.65
C LEU A 542 -28.51 -12.43 3.49
N LEU A 543 -28.41 -13.62 2.90
CA LEU A 543 -27.13 -14.15 2.43
C LEU A 543 -26.98 -13.86 0.93
N VAL A 544 -25.85 -13.27 0.54
CA VAL A 544 -25.50 -13.03 -0.86
C VAL A 544 -24.37 -13.98 -1.25
N LEU A 545 -24.65 -14.95 -2.12
CA LEU A 545 -23.67 -15.90 -2.63
C LEU A 545 -23.19 -15.48 -4.02
N PHE A 546 -21.89 -15.58 -4.31
CA PHE A 546 -21.36 -15.29 -5.65
C PHE A 546 -20.41 -16.35 -6.23
N ALA A 547 -20.45 -16.52 -7.55
CA ALA A 547 -19.44 -17.25 -8.33
C ALA A 547 -19.01 -16.39 -9.54
N SER A 548 -17.70 -16.24 -9.78
CA SER A 548 -17.16 -15.23 -10.71
C SER A 548 -15.68 -15.42 -11.07
N ASP A 549 -15.35 -15.86 -12.29
CA ASP A 549 -13.95 -15.98 -12.75
C ASP A 549 -13.30 -14.62 -13.05
N GLY A 550 -14.08 -13.71 -13.64
CA GLY A 550 -13.60 -12.38 -14.07
C GLY A 550 -13.80 -11.26 -13.03
N GLY A 551 -14.15 -11.60 -11.78
CA GLY A 551 -14.47 -10.63 -10.71
C GLY A 551 -15.69 -9.71 -10.91
N ASN A 552 -16.26 -9.61 -12.12
CA ASN A 552 -17.39 -8.69 -12.40
C ASN A 552 -18.67 -9.07 -11.63
N CYS A 553 -18.98 -10.37 -11.55
CA CYS A 553 -20.17 -10.86 -10.84
C CYS A 553 -20.00 -10.74 -9.32
N GLU A 554 -18.80 -10.99 -8.81
CA GLU A 554 -18.43 -10.70 -7.42
C GLU A 554 -18.62 -9.21 -7.08
N LYS A 555 -18.14 -8.29 -7.93
CA LYS A 555 -18.30 -6.84 -7.72
C LYS A 555 -19.78 -6.44 -7.69
N LEU A 556 -20.62 -7.02 -8.55
CA LEU A 556 -22.06 -6.77 -8.55
C LEU A 556 -22.74 -7.29 -7.28
N ALA A 557 -22.42 -8.51 -6.86
CA ALA A 557 -22.92 -9.11 -5.62
C ALA A 557 -22.53 -8.29 -4.37
N LYS A 558 -21.27 -7.83 -4.29
CA LYS A 558 -20.79 -6.95 -3.22
C LYS A 558 -21.44 -5.57 -3.25
N LYS A 559 -21.74 -4.99 -4.43
CA LYS A 559 -22.53 -3.74 -4.55
C LYS A 559 -23.95 -3.96 -4.04
N PHE A 560 -24.61 -5.05 -4.44
CA PHE A 560 -25.95 -5.42 -3.97
C PHE A 560 -26.00 -5.58 -2.44
N ALA A 561 -25.10 -6.38 -1.86
CA ALA A 561 -25.04 -6.59 -0.41
C ALA A 561 -24.78 -5.30 0.39
N THR A 562 -23.98 -4.37 -0.16
CA THR A 562 -23.76 -3.06 0.45
C THR A 562 -25.01 -2.17 0.37
N ARG A 563 -25.70 -2.18 -0.77
CA ARG A 563 -26.98 -1.45 -0.94
C ARG A 563 -28.14 -2.01 -0.15
N ALA A 564 -28.09 -3.30 0.19
CA ALA A 564 -29.00 -3.96 1.10
C ALA A 564 -28.75 -3.47 2.54
N ARG A 565 -27.49 -3.46 3.00
CA ARG A 565 -27.11 -2.93 4.32
C ARG A 565 -27.49 -1.46 4.52
N THR A 566 -27.30 -0.59 3.52
CA THR A 566 -27.75 0.81 3.61
C THR A 566 -29.27 1.00 3.57
N ARG A 567 -30.04 -0.08 3.34
CA ARG A 567 -31.51 -0.14 3.44
C ARG A 567 -31.98 -0.91 4.69
N GLY A 568 -31.12 -1.10 5.68
CA GLY A 568 -31.42 -1.83 6.92
C GLY A 568 -31.37 -3.36 6.82
N VAL A 569 -31.21 -3.94 5.62
CA VAL A 569 -31.17 -5.40 5.42
C VAL A 569 -29.89 -5.97 6.04
N ALA A 570 -30.03 -7.01 6.86
CA ALA A 570 -28.92 -7.70 7.51
C ALA A 570 -28.17 -8.62 6.53
N ALA A 571 -27.44 -8.01 5.59
CA ALA A 571 -26.83 -8.70 4.46
C ALA A 571 -25.35 -9.07 4.67
N ARG A 572 -24.99 -10.35 4.42
CA ARG A 572 -23.61 -10.86 4.38
C ARG A 572 -23.27 -11.48 3.02
N THR A 573 -22.00 -11.58 2.66
CA THR A 573 -21.55 -12.06 1.33
C THR A 573 -20.51 -13.18 1.43
N LEU A 574 -20.64 -14.26 0.65
CA LEU A 574 -19.69 -15.38 0.57
C LEU A 574 -19.55 -15.85 -0.89
N ALA A 575 -18.45 -16.53 -1.25
CA ALA A 575 -18.42 -17.28 -2.51
C ALA A 575 -19.29 -18.55 -2.39
N PHE A 576 -19.69 -19.13 -3.53
CA PHE A 576 -20.47 -20.37 -3.55
C PHE A 576 -19.74 -21.52 -2.84
N ASP A 577 -18.46 -21.75 -3.17
CA ASP A 577 -17.67 -22.84 -2.58
C ASP A 577 -17.31 -22.61 -1.10
N ASP A 578 -17.44 -21.37 -0.60
CA ASP A 578 -17.29 -21.05 0.82
C ASP A 578 -18.57 -21.37 1.65
N MET A 579 -19.66 -21.85 1.01
CA MET A 579 -20.96 -22.15 1.64
C MET A 579 -21.26 -23.66 1.68
N PRO A 580 -21.27 -24.31 2.87
CA PRO A 580 -21.65 -25.71 2.99
C PRO A 580 -23.12 -25.93 2.60
N LEU A 581 -23.38 -26.90 1.72
CA LEU A 581 -24.74 -27.22 1.23
C LEU A 581 -25.71 -27.68 2.31
N GLU A 582 -25.19 -28.25 3.39
CA GLU A 582 -25.93 -28.68 4.58
C GLU A 582 -26.44 -27.49 5.43
N ASP A 583 -25.84 -26.31 5.28
CA ASP A 583 -26.22 -25.09 5.99
C ASP A 583 -27.25 -24.24 5.24
N LEU A 584 -27.35 -24.39 3.93
CA LEU A 584 -28.25 -23.60 3.09
C LEU A 584 -29.75 -23.69 3.52
N PRO A 585 -30.29 -24.83 4.00
CA PRO A 585 -31.64 -24.92 4.56
C PRO A 585 -31.86 -24.15 5.87
N LEU A 586 -30.80 -23.65 6.52
CA LEU A 586 -30.88 -22.85 7.75
C LEU A 586 -31.07 -21.35 7.48
N GLU A 587 -30.90 -20.92 6.22
CA GLU A 587 -31.00 -19.51 5.81
C GLU A 587 -32.44 -19.08 5.52
N THR A 588 -32.76 -17.81 5.75
CA THR A 588 -34.12 -17.29 5.49
C THR A 588 -34.27 -16.67 4.10
N ASN A 589 -33.33 -15.83 3.67
CA ASN A 589 -33.31 -15.23 2.34
C ASN A 589 -31.90 -15.36 1.73
N VAL A 590 -31.80 -15.89 0.51
CA VAL A 590 -30.52 -16.10 -0.20
C VAL A 590 -30.57 -15.55 -1.62
N ALA A 591 -29.70 -14.59 -1.94
CA ALA A 591 -29.51 -14.05 -3.28
C ALA A 591 -28.24 -14.64 -3.92
N PHE A 592 -28.40 -15.38 -5.00
CA PHE A 592 -27.32 -16.01 -5.76
C PHE A 592 -26.94 -15.16 -6.96
N PHE A 593 -25.66 -14.88 -7.10
CA PHE A 593 -25.05 -14.21 -8.25
C PHE A 593 -24.07 -15.16 -8.93
N THR A 594 -24.23 -15.46 -10.22
CA THR A 594 -23.27 -16.33 -10.91
C THR A 594 -23.01 -15.87 -12.35
N SER A 595 -21.73 -15.81 -12.74
CA SER A 595 -21.36 -15.71 -14.15
C SER A 595 -21.31 -17.09 -14.81
N VAL A 596 -21.39 -17.17 -16.13
CA VAL A 596 -21.14 -18.42 -16.87
C VAL A 596 -19.66 -18.58 -17.21
N ALA A 597 -19.12 -19.80 -17.04
CA ALA A 597 -17.81 -20.21 -17.54
C ALA A 597 -17.95 -21.18 -18.73
N GLY A 598 -17.05 -21.11 -19.72
CA GLY A 598 -16.92 -22.10 -20.79
C GLY A 598 -18.22 -22.51 -21.49
N GLN A 599 -18.57 -23.80 -21.44
CA GLN A 599 -19.80 -24.37 -22.00
C GLN A 599 -20.94 -24.40 -20.96
N GLY A 600 -21.25 -23.25 -20.35
CA GLY A 600 -22.33 -23.17 -19.36
C GLY A 600 -21.99 -23.78 -18.00
N GLU A 601 -20.71 -23.86 -17.67
CA GLU A 601 -20.18 -24.32 -16.39
C GLU A 601 -20.28 -23.24 -15.31
N PHE A 602 -20.10 -23.65 -14.06
CA PHE A 602 -19.89 -22.72 -12.96
C PHE A 602 -18.45 -22.18 -12.94
N PRO A 603 -18.27 -20.90 -12.55
CA PRO A 603 -16.97 -20.31 -12.27
C PRO A 603 -16.20 -21.10 -11.21
N GLN A 604 -14.87 -20.95 -11.19
CA GLN A 604 -13.95 -21.74 -10.38
C GLN A 604 -14.31 -21.76 -8.88
N ASN A 605 -14.84 -20.66 -8.34
CA ASN A 605 -15.27 -20.49 -6.94
C ASN A 605 -16.75 -20.83 -6.67
N GLY A 606 -17.42 -21.53 -7.60
CA GLY A 606 -18.71 -22.18 -7.38
C GLY A 606 -18.80 -23.61 -7.95
N ARG A 607 -17.66 -24.22 -8.29
CA ARG A 607 -17.62 -25.54 -8.93
C ARG A 607 -17.84 -26.67 -7.94
N GLU A 608 -17.38 -26.54 -6.70
CA GLU A 608 -17.55 -27.59 -5.67
C GLU A 608 -18.97 -27.61 -5.13
N PHE A 609 -19.53 -26.43 -4.87
CA PHE A 609 -20.94 -26.20 -4.54
C PHE A 609 -21.84 -26.85 -5.60
N TRP A 610 -21.61 -26.55 -6.88
CA TRP A 610 -22.43 -27.12 -7.95
C TRP A 610 -22.30 -28.65 -8.06
N LYS A 611 -21.08 -29.20 -7.97
CA LYS A 611 -20.86 -30.67 -7.90
C LYS A 611 -21.63 -31.30 -6.74
N GLY A 612 -21.68 -30.64 -5.58
CA GLY A 612 -22.44 -31.10 -4.42
C GLY A 612 -23.96 -31.08 -4.63
N VAL A 613 -24.49 -30.03 -5.29
CA VAL A 613 -25.90 -29.95 -5.71
C VAL A 613 -26.24 -31.10 -6.67
N GLN A 614 -25.42 -31.31 -7.70
CA GLN A 614 -25.59 -32.40 -8.68
C GLN A 614 -25.49 -33.79 -8.03
N ALA A 615 -24.64 -33.96 -7.02
CA ALA A 615 -24.53 -35.18 -6.22
C ALA A 615 -25.72 -35.38 -5.24
N GLY A 616 -26.76 -34.55 -5.32
CA GLY A 616 -27.99 -34.67 -4.55
C GLY A 616 -27.90 -34.20 -3.09
N LYS A 617 -26.74 -33.68 -2.65
CA LYS A 617 -26.45 -33.31 -1.25
C LYS A 617 -27.22 -32.09 -0.73
N LEU A 618 -27.87 -31.34 -1.61
CA LEU A 618 -28.72 -30.23 -1.25
C LEU A 618 -29.93 -30.72 -0.43
N GLY A 619 -30.35 -29.98 0.60
CA GLY A 619 -31.50 -30.32 1.44
C GLY A 619 -32.87 -30.01 0.81
N ASP A 620 -33.93 -30.04 1.62
CA ASP A 620 -35.21 -29.39 1.30
C ASP A 620 -35.11 -27.89 1.62
N LEU A 621 -35.61 -27.05 0.73
CA LEU A 621 -35.51 -25.59 0.81
C LEU A 621 -36.89 -24.92 0.98
N SER A 622 -37.92 -25.67 1.38
CA SER A 622 -39.30 -25.18 1.57
C SER A 622 -39.47 -23.94 2.47
N LYS A 623 -38.47 -23.65 3.33
CA LYS A 623 -38.42 -22.49 4.24
C LYS A 623 -37.51 -21.35 3.77
N VAL A 624 -36.74 -21.55 2.70
CA VAL A 624 -35.73 -20.61 2.21
C VAL A 624 -36.31 -19.80 1.07
N ASN A 625 -36.36 -18.48 1.22
CA ASN A 625 -36.64 -17.58 0.11
C ASN A 625 -35.35 -17.41 -0.73
N THR A 626 -35.43 -17.57 -2.05
CA THR A 626 -34.26 -17.49 -2.92
C THR A 626 -34.46 -16.53 -4.09
N ALA A 627 -33.38 -15.91 -4.54
CA ALA A 627 -33.34 -15.09 -5.73
C ALA A 627 -32.07 -15.43 -6.52
N VAL A 628 -32.14 -15.43 -7.84
CA VAL A 628 -30.97 -15.76 -8.68
C VAL A 628 -30.80 -14.69 -9.76
N PHE A 629 -29.58 -14.16 -9.87
CA PHE A 629 -29.14 -13.25 -10.92
C PHE A 629 -27.94 -13.85 -11.65
N GLY A 630 -28.08 -14.00 -12.96
CA GLY A 630 -27.04 -14.51 -13.85
C GLY A 630 -26.37 -13.39 -14.63
N MET A 631 -25.06 -13.52 -14.83
CA MET A 631 -24.32 -12.78 -15.84
C MET A 631 -23.88 -13.77 -16.93
N GLY A 632 -24.38 -13.56 -18.13
CA GLY A 632 -24.06 -14.37 -19.29
C GLY A 632 -24.13 -13.53 -20.54
N ASP A 633 -23.88 -14.17 -21.66
CA ASP A 633 -23.83 -13.52 -22.95
C ASP A 633 -24.65 -14.35 -23.95
N SER A 634 -25.67 -13.73 -24.55
CA SER A 634 -26.56 -14.42 -25.49
C SER A 634 -25.87 -14.83 -26.78
N HIS A 635 -24.71 -14.26 -27.06
CA HIS A 635 -23.87 -14.53 -28.22
C HIS A 635 -22.50 -15.14 -27.84
N TYR A 636 -22.36 -15.70 -26.63
CA TYR A 636 -21.08 -16.29 -26.15
C TYR A 636 -20.61 -17.48 -26.99
N TRP A 637 -21.54 -18.02 -27.78
CA TRP A 637 -21.34 -18.98 -28.83
C TRP A 637 -22.15 -18.55 -30.06
N PRO A 638 -21.65 -18.77 -31.29
CA PRO A 638 -22.26 -18.23 -32.51
C PRO A 638 -23.26 -19.19 -33.14
N ARG A 639 -23.26 -20.45 -32.69
CA ARG A 639 -24.10 -21.51 -33.24
C ARG A 639 -25.50 -21.42 -32.62
N LYS A 640 -26.54 -21.63 -33.42
CA LYS A 640 -27.93 -21.50 -32.95
C LYS A 640 -28.29 -22.56 -31.89
N GLU A 641 -27.67 -23.74 -32.00
CA GLU A 641 -27.73 -24.83 -31.04
C GLU A 641 -27.11 -24.48 -29.68
N ASP A 642 -26.09 -23.61 -29.64
CA ASP A 642 -25.35 -23.26 -28.43
C ASP A 642 -26.01 -22.14 -27.60
N ALA A 643 -27.09 -21.53 -28.10
CA ALA A 643 -27.86 -20.50 -27.39
C ALA A 643 -28.41 -20.96 -26.02
N HIS A 644 -28.49 -22.27 -25.79
CA HIS A 644 -28.85 -22.85 -24.50
C HIS A 644 -27.79 -22.60 -23.39
N TYR A 645 -26.54 -22.31 -23.75
CA TYR A 645 -25.47 -21.96 -22.80
C TYR A 645 -25.62 -20.56 -22.20
N TYR A 646 -26.38 -19.65 -22.83
CA TYR A 646 -26.65 -18.30 -22.31
C TYR A 646 -27.21 -18.37 -20.88
N ASN A 647 -26.49 -17.79 -19.91
CA ASN A 647 -26.85 -17.84 -18.48
C ASN A 647 -27.10 -19.27 -17.94
N LYS A 648 -26.51 -20.32 -18.54
CA LYS A 648 -26.84 -21.71 -18.19
C LYS A 648 -26.56 -22.05 -16.72
N ALA A 649 -25.42 -21.67 -16.15
CA ALA A 649 -25.15 -21.88 -14.72
C ALA A 649 -26.24 -21.26 -13.82
N CYS A 650 -26.70 -20.06 -14.15
CA CYS A 650 -27.81 -19.38 -13.45
C CYS A 650 -29.16 -20.10 -13.62
N LYS A 651 -29.49 -20.52 -14.85
CA LYS A 651 -30.73 -21.28 -15.16
C LYS A 651 -30.76 -22.65 -14.48
N ASP A 652 -29.64 -23.37 -14.54
CA ASP A 652 -29.48 -24.69 -13.91
C ASP A 652 -29.59 -24.58 -12.38
N LEU A 653 -28.98 -23.55 -11.77
CA LEU A 653 -29.13 -23.26 -10.34
C LEU A 653 -30.58 -22.96 -9.96
N HIS A 654 -31.23 -22.05 -10.68
CA HIS A 654 -32.61 -21.66 -10.42
C HIS A 654 -33.57 -22.86 -10.52
N LYS A 655 -33.34 -23.74 -11.50
CA LYS A 655 -34.07 -25.01 -11.60
C LYS A 655 -33.77 -25.92 -10.41
N ALA A 656 -32.50 -26.17 -10.08
CA ALA A 656 -32.13 -27.06 -8.98
C ALA A 656 -32.65 -26.59 -7.60
N LEU A 657 -32.74 -25.26 -7.38
CA LEU A 657 -33.38 -24.68 -6.19
C LEU A 657 -34.91 -24.89 -6.22
N SER A 658 -35.55 -24.69 -7.37
CA SER A 658 -37.00 -24.91 -7.55
C SER A 658 -37.39 -26.37 -7.33
N ASP A 659 -36.62 -27.31 -7.88
CA ASP A 659 -36.80 -28.76 -7.74
C ASP A 659 -36.66 -29.22 -6.26
N ARG A 660 -36.13 -28.37 -5.37
CA ARG A 660 -36.03 -28.57 -3.91
C ARG A 660 -36.96 -27.66 -3.10
N ASN A 661 -38.07 -27.23 -3.69
CA ASN A 661 -39.13 -26.42 -3.05
C ASN A 661 -38.71 -25.01 -2.59
N ALA A 662 -37.58 -24.46 -3.06
CA ALA A 662 -37.17 -23.10 -2.69
C ALA A 662 -38.17 -22.04 -3.17
N LYS A 663 -38.50 -21.08 -2.32
CA LYS A 663 -39.49 -20.04 -2.65
C LYS A 663 -38.83 -18.87 -3.39
N MET A 664 -39.12 -18.70 -4.67
CA MET A 664 -38.53 -17.62 -5.47
C MET A 664 -39.09 -16.25 -5.06
N MET A 665 -38.21 -15.33 -4.67
CA MET A 665 -38.54 -13.95 -4.25
C MET A 665 -38.90 -13.05 -5.42
N VAL A 666 -38.18 -13.23 -6.53
CA VAL A 666 -38.27 -12.43 -7.76
C VAL A 666 -38.04 -13.35 -8.97
N PRO A 667 -38.47 -12.96 -10.17
CA PRO A 667 -38.13 -13.66 -11.40
C PRO A 667 -36.61 -13.79 -11.60
N LEU A 668 -36.20 -14.82 -12.35
CA LEU A 668 -34.81 -15.08 -12.70
C LEU A 668 -34.18 -13.87 -13.41
N GLY A 669 -33.14 -13.28 -12.81
CA GLY A 669 -32.39 -12.20 -13.42
C GLY A 669 -31.41 -12.74 -14.47
N LEU A 670 -31.51 -12.25 -15.71
CA LEU A 670 -30.67 -12.68 -16.82
C LEU A 670 -29.96 -11.45 -17.40
N GLY A 671 -28.79 -11.10 -16.85
CA GLY A 671 -27.91 -10.10 -17.45
C GLY A 671 -27.30 -10.62 -18.75
N ASP A 672 -27.34 -9.79 -19.79
CA ASP A 672 -26.70 -10.06 -21.10
C ASP A 672 -25.55 -9.06 -21.35
N ASP A 673 -24.33 -9.56 -21.61
CA ASP A 673 -23.20 -8.70 -22.01
C ASP A 673 -23.40 -8.01 -23.37
N GLN A 674 -24.40 -8.42 -24.17
CA GLN A 674 -24.75 -7.83 -25.47
C GLN A 674 -25.63 -6.58 -25.39
N ASP A 675 -26.26 -6.33 -24.24
CA ASP A 675 -27.10 -5.15 -24.04
C ASP A 675 -26.26 -3.84 -24.08
N PRO A 676 -26.88 -2.66 -24.33
CA PRO A 676 -26.16 -1.39 -24.39
C PRO A 676 -25.35 -1.03 -23.13
N ASP A 677 -25.93 -1.31 -21.94
CA ASP A 677 -25.24 -1.22 -20.64
C ASP A 677 -24.70 -2.59 -20.16
N GLY A 678 -24.72 -3.59 -21.04
CA GLY A 678 -24.49 -4.99 -20.72
C GLY A 678 -25.42 -5.49 -19.59
N PRO A 679 -24.92 -6.31 -18.65
CA PRO A 679 -25.74 -6.96 -17.62
C PRO A 679 -26.39 -5.96 -16.65
N GLN A 680 -26.02 -4.68 -16.67
CA GLN A 680 -26.71 -3.64 -15.92
C GLN A 680 -28.14 -3.40 -16.40
N THR A 681 -28.47 -3.66 -17.66
CA THR A 681 -29.83 -3.51 -18.21
C THR A 681 -30.82 -4.37 -17.43
N ALA A 682 -30.56 -5.69 -17.32
CA ALA A 682 -31.37 -6.59 -16.52
C ALA A 682 -31.27 -6.30 -15.01
N TYR A 683 -30.07 -5.96 -14.52
CA TYR A 683 -29.87 -5.67 -13.09
C TYR A 683 -30.69 -4.47 -12.60
N LYS A 684 -30.73 -3.37 -13.38
CA LYS A 684 -31.56 -2.17 -13.09
C LYS A 684 -33.05 -2.48 -12.96
N ALA A 685 -33.55 -3.51 -13.67
CA ALA A 685 -34.94 -3.95 -13.58
C ALA A 685 -35.17 -4.98 -12.46
N TRP A 686 -34.18 -5.83 -12.17
CA TRP A 686 -34.25 -6.91 -11.17
C TRP A 686 -34.09 -6.39 -9.72
N GLU A 687 -33.16 -5.45 -9.51
CA GLU A 687 -32.81 -4.96 -8.17
C GLU A 687 -33.96 -4.24 -7.44
N PRO A 688 -34.79 -3.37 -8.07
CA PRO A 688 -35.96 -2.79 -7.41
C PRO A 688 -36.99 -3.84 -6.95
N GLN A 689 -37.12 -4.95 -7.69
CA GLN A 689 -38.00 -6.05 -7.32
C GLN A 689 -37.48 -6.77 -6.06
N MET A 690 -36.16 -6.88 -5.90
CA MET A 690 -35.55 -7.41 -4.67
C MET A 690 -35.81 -6.52 -3.46
N TRP A 691 -35.72 -5.19 -3.59
CA TRP A 691 -36.06 -4.27 -2.49
C TRP A 691 -37.51 -4.40 -2.06
N LYS A 692 -38.44 -4.53 -3.02
CA LYS A 692 -39.85 -4.79 -2.75
C LYS A 692 -40.08 -6.16 -2.09
N ALA A 693 -39.40 -7.21 -2.55
CA ALA A 693 -39.50 -8.55 -1.97
C ALA A 693 -38.90 -8.64 -0.55
N LEU A 694 -37.95 -7.76 -0.22
CA LEU A 694 -37.38 -7.60 1.12
C LEU A 694 -38.14 -6.58 1.99
N GLY A 695 -39.16 -5.88 1.46
CA GLY A 695 -39.93 -4.88 2.21
C GLY A 695 -39.18 -3.58 2.52
N VAL A 696 -38.18 -3.21 1.70
CA VAL A 696 -37.31 -2.05 1.88
C VAL A 696 -37.34 -1.09 0.68
N ASP A 697 -38.46 -1.05 -0.05
CA ASP A 697 -38.66 -0.22 -1.24
C ASP A 697 -38.95 1.26 -0.95
N ASN A 698 -39.47 1.60 0.24
CA ASN A 698 -39.77 2.97 0.66
C ASN A 698 -38.56 3.79 1.15
N PHE A 699 -37.31 3.32 0.96
CA PHE A 699 -36.11 3.99 1.46
C PHE A 699 -35.45 4.89 0.38
N GLU A 700 -35.80 6.17 0.38
CA GLU A 700 -35.05 7.20 -0.36
C GLU A 700 -33.77 7.57 0.41
N SER A 701 -32.60 7.22 -0.14
CA SER A 701 -31.32 7.62 0.44
C SER A 701 -31.06 9.11 0.18
N THR A 702 -31.06 9.91 1.24
CA THR A 702 -30.70 11.34 1.20
C THR A 702 -29.19 11.59 1.09
N GLU A 703 -28.37 10.55 1.22
CA GLU A 703 -26.95 10.62 0.90
C GLU A 703 -26.74 10.50 -0.63
N PRO A 704 -26.01 11.44 -1.27
CA PRO A 704 -25.67 11.32 -2.68
C PRO A 704 -24.81 10.08 -2.92
N GLU A 705 -25.11 9.31 -3.98
CA GLU A 705 -24.32 8.12 -4.33
C GLU A 705 -22.85 8.52 -4.54
N LEU A 706 -21.95 7.99 -3.71
CA LEU A 706 -20.51 8.15 -3.92
C LEU A 706 -20.16 7.53 -5.27
N GLU A 707 -19.87 8.40 -6.25
CA GLU A 707 -19.49 7.96 -7.59
C GLU A 707 -18.31 6.98 -7.51
N PRO A 708 -18.33 5.88 -8.29
CA PRO A 708 -17.24 4.91 -8.27
C PRO A 708 -15.93 5.61 -8.65
N ILE A 709 -14.91 5.48 -7.79
CA ILE A 709 -13.60 6.12 -8.00
C ILE A 709 -13.00 5.63 -9.32
N THR A 710 -12.95 6.52 -10.31
CA THR A 710 -12.46 6.20 -11.65
C THR A 710 -10.94 6.33 -11.73
N ASN A 711 -10.34 5.78 -12.80
CA ASN A 711 -8.94 6.06 -13.14
C ASN A 711 -8.68 7.57 -13.36
N GLU A 712 -9.69 8.38 -13.71
CA GLU A 712 -9.53 9.84 -13.81
C GLU A 712 -9.48 10.46 -12.40
N HIS A 713 -10.38 10.05 -11.49
CA HIS A 713 -10.37 10.52 -10.09
C HIS A 713 -9.03 10.22 -9.40
N ILE A 714 -8.48 9.01 -9.61
CA ILE A 714 -7.16 8.61 -9.09
C ILE A 714 -6.04 9.51 -9.65
N LYS A 715 -6.06 9.85 -10.95
CA LYS A 715 -5.04 10.73 -11.54
C LYS A 715 -5.09 12.15 -10.95
N ILE A 716 -6.28 12.74 -10.86
CA ILE A 716 -6.47 14.10 -10.32
C ILE A 716 -6.01 14.16 -8.85
N ALA A 717 -6.47 13.20 -8.03
CA ALA A 717 -6.12 13.13 -6.61
C ALA A 717 -4.64 12.80 -6.34
N SER A 718 -3.90 12.30 -7.34
CA SER A 718 -2.52 11.82 -7.15
C SER A 718 -1.45 12.90 -7.05
N ASN A 719 -1.75 14.18 -7.26
CA ASN A 719 -0.76 15.25 -7.37
C ASN A 719 0.38 14.90 -8.37
N TYR A 720 0.01 14.79 -9.65
CA TYR A 720 0.90 14.40 -10.75
C TYR A 720 1.63 13.06 -10.54
N LEU A 721 0.83 12.04 -10.19
CA LEU A 721 1.19 10.62 -10.07
C LEU A 721 1.89 10.21 -8.77
N ARG A 722 2.01 11.09 -7.77
CA ARG A 722 2.60 10.75 -6.46
C ARG A 722 1.74 9.76 -5.67
N GLY A 723 0.45 10.05 -5.53
CA GLY A 723 -0.50 9.23 -4.78
C GLY A 723 -0.08 9.02 -3.34
N THR A 724 -0.24 7.78 -2.86
CA THR A 724 0.26 7.30 -1.55
C THR A 724 1.36 6.24 -1.73
N ILE A 725 2.09 6.31 -2.84
CA ILE A 725 3.07 5.28 -3.23
C ILE A 725 4.20 5.15 -2.20
N VAL A 726 4.65 6.26 -1.61
CA VAL A 726 5.76 6.24 -0.63
C VAL A 726 5.33 5.53 0.65
N GLU A 727 4.14 5.85 1.14
CA GLU A 727 3.50 5.24 2.31
C GLU A 727 3.21 3.75 2.05
N GLY A 728 2.66 3.42 0.88
CA GLY A 728 2.38 2.04 0.47
C GLY A 728 3.63 1.18 0.29
N LEU A 729 4.78 1.77 -0.03
CA LEU A 729 6.08 1.08 -0.04
C LEU A 729 6.63 0.83 1.37
N GLN A 730 6.31 1.69 2.34
CA GLN A 730 6.74 1.56 3.75
C GLN A 730 5.87 0.60 4.56
N ASP A 731 4.60 0.42 4.20
CA ASP A 731 3.70 -0.56 4.82
C ASP A 731 4.23 -2.00 4.63
N THR A 732 4.59 -2.68 5.72
CA THR A 732 5.07 -4.07 5.69
C THR A 732 3.98 -5.10 5.99
N SER A 733 2.73 -4.69 6.21
CA SER A 733 1.62 -5.60 6.56
C SER A 733 1.11 -6.47 5.39
N THR A 734 1.46 -6.12 4.16
CA THR A 734 1.11 -6.85 2.93
C THR A 734 2.18 -6.66 1.84
N GLY A 735 2.39 -7.68 1.01
CA GLY A 735 3.19 -7.58 -0.22
C GLY A 735 2.58 -6.68 -1.31
N ALA A 736 1.32 -6.26 -1.17
CA ALA A 736 0.60 -5.39 -2.09
C ALA A 736 0.87 -3.88 -1.88
N LEU A 737 0.45 -3.08 -2.87
CA LEU A 737 0.14 -1.65 -2.74
C LEU A 737 -1.39 -1.46 -2.70
N ALA A 738 -1.85 -0.27 -2.29
CA ALA A 738 -3.25 0.13 -2.41
C ALA A 738 -3.73 0.12 -3.87
N GLU A 739 -5.02 -0.10 -4.13
CA GLU A 739 -5.55 -0.24 -5.51
C GLU A 739 -5.31 1.03 -6.35
N SER A 740 -5.41 2.21 -5.73
CA SER A 740 -5.06 3.52 -6.31
C SER A 740 -3.60 3.57 -6.78
N ASP A 741 -2.67 3.26 -5.89
CA ASP A 741 -1.23 3.23 -6.17
C ASP A 741 -0.87 2.15 -7.18
N GLY A 742 -1.58 1.01 -7.17
CA GLY A 742 -1.53 0.00 -8.22
C GLY A 742 -1.99 0.50 -9.60
N GLN A 743 -2.71 1.62 -9.71
CA GLN A 743 -2.93 2.33 -10.98
C GLN A 743 -1.84 3.36 -11.29
N LEU A 744 -1.33 4.07 -10.28
CA LEU A 744 -0.35 5.16 -10.45
C LEU A 744 1.08 4.65 -10.74
N THR A 745 1.51 3.58 -10.08
CA THR A 745 2.76 2.86 -10.36
C THR A 745 2.89 2.41 -11.82
N LYS A 746 1.77 2.22 -12.53
CA LYS A 746 1.77 1.97 -13.98
C LYS A 746 2.38 3.12 -14.77
N PHE A 747 2.28 4.37 -14.35
CA PHE A 747 2.93 5.48 -15.06
C PHE A 747 4.46 5.47 -14.85
N HIS A 748 4.91 4.85 -13.77
CA HIS A 748 6.31 4.61 -13.41
C HIS A 748 6.89 3.32 -14.03
N GLY A 749 6.16 2.66 -14.94
CA GLY A 749 6.61 1.44 -15.62
C GLY A 749 6.23 0.13 -14.93
N ILE A 750 5.57 0.19 -13.77
CA ILE A 750 5.42 -0.91 -12.82
C ILE A 750 4.00 -1.49 -12.85
N TYR A 751 3.85 -2.80 -12.73
CA TYR A 751 2.57 -3.47 -12.50
C TYR A 751 2.68 -4.38 -11.28
N GLN A 752 1.81 -4.19 -10.29
CA GLN A 752 1.53 -5.24 -9.32
C GLN A 752 0.92 -6.46 -10.02
N GLN A 753 1.41 -7.63 -9.65
CA GLN A 753 1.04 -8.96 -10.10
C GLN A 753 1.05 -9.90 -8.89
N ASP A 754 0.66 -11.14 -9.12
CA ASP A 754 0.82 -12.23 -8.17
C ASP A 754 1.12 -13.52 -8.95
N ASP A 755 1.74 -14.50 -8.29
CA ASP A 755 1.89 -15.83 -8.88
C ASP A 755 0.56 -16.59 -8.84
N ARG A 756 0.00 -16.84 -10.02
CA ARG A 756 -1.29 -17.51 -10.20
C ARG A 756 -1.21 -19.03 -10.15
N ASP A 757 -0.03 -19.63 -10.31
CA ASP A 757 0.10 -21.10 -10.26
C ASP A 757 -0.04 -21.60 -8.80
N ILE A 758 0.47 -20.84 -7.83
CA ILE A 758 0.38 -21.16 -6.39
C ILE A 758 -0.75 -20.43 -5.63
N ARG A 759 -1.58 -19.64 -6.33
CA ARG A 759 -2.61 -18.80 -5.69
C ARG A 759 -3.63 -19.63 -4.89
N ASP A 760 -4.11 -20.73 -5.46
CA ASP A 760 -5.14 -21.55 -4.84
C ASP A 760 -4.59 -22.33 -3.63
N GLU A 761 -3.34 -22.81 -3.70
CA GLU A 761 -2.61 -23.40 -2.57
C GLU A 761 -2.44 -22.39 -1.43
N ARG A 762 -2.01 -21.15 -1.75
CA ARG A 762 -1.87 -20.08 -0.76
C ARG A 762 -3.21 -19.69 -0.14
N LYS A 763 -4.30 -19.63 -0.92
CA LYS A 763 -5.66 -19.41 -0.42
C LYS A 763 -6.10 -20.53 0.53
N ALA A 764 -5.87 -21.80 0.18
CA ALA A 764 -6.16 -22.94 1.05
C ALA A 764 -5.36 -22.88 2.37
N ASN A 765 -4.11 -22.42 2.29
CA ASN A 765 -3.27 -22.13 3.45
C ASN A 765 -3.61 -20.83 4.18
N GLY A 766 -4.63 -20.07 3.77
CA GLY A 766 -5.04 -18.80 4.41
C GLY A 766 -4.01 -17.67 4.30
N LEU A 767 -3.11 -17.74 3.31
CA LEU A 767 -2.09 -16.74 3.02
C LEU A 767 -2.59 -15.76 1.94
N GLU A 768 -2.08 -14.52 1.96
CA GLU A 768 -2.30 -13.59 0.84
C GLU A 768 -1.66 -14.13 -0.47
N PRO A 769 -2.12 -13.71 -1.66
CA PRO A 769 -1.45 -14.03 -2.92
C PRO A 769 0.05 -13.71 -2.88
N ALA A 770 0.86 -14.44 -3.65
CA ALA A 770 2.30 -14.19 -3.73
C ALA A 770 2.56 -12.94 -4.58
N TYR A 771 2.32 -11.76 -4.00
CA TYR A 771 2.42 -10.48 -4.68
C TYR A 771 3.87 -10.20 -5.12
N SER A 772 3.99 -9.76 -6.36
CA SER A 772 5.23 -9.30 -6.96
C SER A 772 4.94 -8.20 -7.98
N PHE A 773 5.99 -7.61 -8.54
CA PHE A 773 5.90 -6.51 -9.46
C PHE A 773 6.64 -6.83 -10.75
N MET A 774 6.00 -6.58 -11.89
CA MET A 774 6.70 -6.48 -13.17
C MET A 774 7.11 -5.04 -13.41
N VAL A 775 8.37 -4.87 -13.78
CA VAL A 775 8.98 -3.59 -14.13
C VAL A 775 9.31 -3.62 -15.61
N ARG A 776 8.87 -2.60 -16.35
CA ARG A 776 9.14 -2.44 -17.79
C ARG A 776 9.94 -1.17 -18.05
N LEU A 777 10.93 -1.29 -18.93
CA LEU A 777 11.80 -0.18 -19.31
C LEU A 777 11.21 0.64 -20.47
N ARG A 778 11.55 1.93 -20.51
CA ARG A 778 11.44 2.76 -21.72
C ARG A 778 12.78 2.68 -22.46
N LEU A 779 12.76 2.05 -23.62
CA LEU A 779 13.96 1.80 -24.43
C LEU A 779 13.66 2.17 -25.89
N PRO A 780 13.84 3.44 -26.30
CA PRO A 780 13.48 3.87 -27.65
C PRO A 780 14.20 3.02 -28.69
N ALA A 781 13.45 2.52 -29.68
CA ALA A 781 13.94 1.62 -30.74
C ALA A 781 14.64 0.33 -30.26
N GLY A 782 14.56 -0.01 -28.97
CA GLY A 782 15.18 -1.21 -28.41
C GLY A 782 16.70 -1.27 -28.44
N VAL A 783 17.40 -0.14 -28.57
CA VAL A 783 18.87 -0.13 -28.54
C VAL A 783 19.36 -0.15 -27.10
N CYS A 784 20.15 -1.17 -26.76
CA CYS A 784 20.74 -1.39 -25.45
C CYS A 784 22.26 -1.57 -25.60
N LYS A 785 23.06 -0.85 -24.81
CA LYS A 785 24.51 -1.06 -24.81
C LYS A 785 24.93 -2.34 -24.05
N PRO A 786 26.16 -2.83 -24.22
CA PRO A 786 26.63 -4.04 -23.54
C PRO A 786 26.72 -3.92 -22.01
N ASP A 787 27.19 -2.79 -21.49
CA ASP A 787 27.17 -2.43 -20.06
C ASP A 787 25.74 -2.41 -19.49
N GLN A 788 24.81 -1.82 -20.24
CA GLN A 788 23.39 -1.80 -19.92
C GLN A 788 22.77 -3.21 -19.92
N TRP A 789 23.21 -4.09 -20.82
CA TRP A 789 22.78 -5.49 -20.83
C TRP A 789 23.28 -6.25 -19.60
N LEU A 790 24.54 -6.05 -19.21
CA LEU A 790 25.11 -6.65 -17.99
C LEU A 790 24.35 -6.20 -16.73
N ALA A 791 23.99 -4.92 -16.65
CA ALA A 791 23.14 -4.41 -15.57
C ALA A 791 21.74 -5.03 -15.57
N VAL A 792 21.10 -5.19 -16.74
CA VAL A 792 19.80 -5.87 -16.86
C VAL A 792 19.91 -7.34 -16.41
N ASP A 793 20.99 -8.03 -16.76
CA ASP A 793 21.28 -9.41 -16.35
C ASP A 793 21.41 -9.55 -14.82
N GLU A 794 22.14 -8.63 -14.19
CA GLU A 794 22.40 -8.58 -12.76
C GLU A 794 21.16 -8.18 -11.94
N ILE A 795 20.38 -7.19 -12.41
CA ILE A 795 19.13 -6.76 -11.76
C ILE A 795 18.08 -7.87 -11.79
N ALA A 796 18.01 -8.64 -12.89
CA ALA A 796 17.13 -9.81 -12.97
C ALA A 796 17.45 -10.85 -11.88
N ASP A 797 18.74 -11.08 -11.59
CA ASP A 797 19.19 -12.06 -10.59
C ASP A 797 19.08 -11.54 -9.15
N LYS A 798 19.43 -10.26 -8.90
CA LYS A 798 19.42 -9.66 -7.56
C LYS A 798 18.03 -9.23 -7.07
N ARG A 799 17.16 -8.80 -7.98
CA ARG A 799 15.88 -8.13 -7.64
C ARG A 799 14.65 -8.86 -8.13
N GLY A 800 14.73 -9.53 -9.29
CA GLY A 800 13.63 -10.24 -9.93
C GLY A 800 13.70 -11.76 -9.76
N ASN A 801 13.14 -12.48 -10.72
CA ASN A 801 13.07 -13.94 -10.73
C ASN A 801 14.17 -14.62 -11.57
N GLN A 802 15.37 -14.03 -11.66
CA GLN A 802 16.52 -14.55 -12.44
C GLN A 802 16.26 -14.67 -13.96
N THR A 803 15.17 -14.08 -14.47
CA THR A 803 14.84 -14.04 -15.90
C THR A 803 14.43 -12.64 -16.33
N PHE A 804 14.55 -12.35 -17.61
CA PHE A 804 13.94 -11.17 -18.21
C PHE A 804 13.35 -11.48 -19.58
N LYS A 805 12.43 -10.61 -20.03
CA LYS A 805 11.60 -10.83 -21.21
C LYS A 805 11.80 -9.71 -22.23
N LEU A 806 12.28 -10.04 -23.43
CA LEU A 806 12.23 -9.18 -24.62
C LEU A 806 10.78 -9.08 -25.10
N THR A 807 10.31 -7.91 -25.51
CA THR A 807 8.86 -7.68 -25.70
C THR A 807 8.49 -7.30 -27.12
N THR A 808 7.20 -7.45 -27.46
CA THR A 808 6.58 -6.94 -28.71
C THR A 808 6.64 -5.42 -28.89
N ARG A 809 7.38 -4.70 -28.03
CA ARG A 809 7.67 -3.27 -28.11
C ARG A 809 9.15 -2.94 -27.85
N GLN A 810 10.07 -3.82 -28.24
CA GLN A 810 11.50 -3.53 -28.24
C GLN A 810 12.03 -3.04 -26.88
N THR A 811 11.59 -3.67 -25.80
CA THR A 811 12.04 -3.32 -24.43
C THR A 811 12.01 -4.55 -23.53
N PHE A 812 12.66 -4.46 -22.37
CA PHE A 812 12.73 -5.48 -21.34
C PHE A 812 11.52 -5.46 -20.38
N GLN A 813 11.21 -6.61 -19.79
CA GLN A 813 10.40 -6.74 -18.57
C GLN A 813 11.09 -7.66 -17.56
N PHE A 814 11.27 -7.16 -16.34
CA PHE A 814 11.57 -7.97 -15.16
C PHE A 814 10.27 -8.47 -14.54
N HIS A 815 10.27 -9.68 -13.97
CA HIS A 815 9.14 -10.24 -13.24
C HIS A 815 9.59 -10.71 -11.85
N GLY A 816 8.65 -10.89 -10.92
CA GLY A 816 8.94 -11.43 -9.59
C GLY A 816 9.65 -10.46 -8.64
N ILE A 817 9.74 -9.17 -8.95
CA ILE A 817 10.33 -8.18 -8.04
C ILE A 817 9.39 -8.00 -6.84
N VAL A 818 9.82 -8.33 -5.63
CA VAL A 818 9.01 -8.14 -4.40
C VAL A 818 9.00 -6.67 -3.94
N LYS A 819 8.01 -6.27 -3.13
CA LYS A 819 7.79 -4.84 -2.77
C LYS A 819 9.04 -4.15 -2.21
N SER A 820 9.78 -4.82 -1.33
CA SER A 820 11.03 -4.32 -0.74
C SER A 820 12.18 -4.15 -1.75
N ASN A 821 12.21 -4.94 -2.82
CA ASN A 821 13.19 -4.83 -3.90
C ASN A 821 12.80 -3.82 -4.98
N LEU A 822 11.55 -3.31 -4.98
CA LEU A 822 11.03 -2.49 -6.06
C LEU A 822 11.81 -1.17 -6.22
N LYS A 823 11.95 -0.38 -5.13
CA LYS A 823 12.69 0.88 -5.18
C LYS A 823 14.19 0.70 -5.50
N PRO A 824 14.92 -0.24 -4.85
CA PRO A 824 16.29 -0.58 -5.25
C PRO A 824 16.44 -0.94 -6.73
N ALA A 825 15.50 -1.72 -7.30
CA ALA A 825 15.54 -2.09 -8.72
C ALA A 825 15.41 -0.87 -9.64
N ILE A 826 14.50 0.08 -9.35
CA ILE A 826 14.37 1.32 -10.15
C ILE A 826 15.65 2.18 -10.05
N GLN A 827 16.29 2.23 -8.88
CA GLN A 827 17.56 2.94 -8.69
C GLN A 827 18.72 2.29 -9.45
N GLU A 828 18.80 0.96 -9.46
CA GLU A 828 19.82 0.21 -10.21
C GLU A 828 19.63 0.39 -11.73
N ILE A 829 18.38 0.33 -12.23
CA ILE A 829 18.05 0.66 -13.62
C ILE A 829 18.51 2.09 -13.97
N ASN A 830 18.27 3.06 -13.08
CA ASN A 830 18.63 4.46 -13.33
C ASN A 830 20.14 4.72 -13.34
N LYS A 831 20.91 4.06 -12.46
CA LYS A 831 22.38 4.13 -12.45
C LYS A 831 23.01 3.71 -13.78
N CYS A 832 22.34 2.85 -14.53
CA CYS A 832 22.78 2.36 -15.85
C CYS A 832 22.20 3.16 -17.02
N MET A 833 21.76 4.41 -16.78
CA MET A 833 21.21 5.33 -17.78
C MET A 833 19.97 4.79 -18.51
N LEU A 834 19.18 3.95 -17.82
CA LEU A 834 17.88 3.45 -18.27
C LEU A 834 16.76 4.05 -17.40
N ASP A 835 15.53 4.08 -17.88
CA ASP A 835 14.37 4.51 -17.08
C ASP A 835 13.11 3.68 -17.36
N THR A 836 12.14 3.72 -16.45
CA THR A 836 10.86 2.98 -16.54
C THR A 836 9.65 3.91 -16.67
N ILE A 837 9.86 5.23 -16.49
CA ILE A 837 8.84 6.26 -16.66
C ILE A 837 8.19 6.16 -18.05
N ALA A 838 6.86 6.23 -18.09
CA ALA A 838 6.04 6.12 -19.31
C ALA A 838 6.15 4.80 -20.11
N ALA A 839 6.90 3.80 -19.65
CA ALA A 839 6.86 2.45 -20.26
C ALA A 839 5.44 1.83 -20.17
N CYS A 840 4.67 2.26 -19.17
CA CYS A 840 3.35 1.76 -18.83
C CYS A 840 2.30 2.92 -18.71
N GLY A 841 1.21 2.81 -17.93
CA GLY A 841 0.27 3.93 -17.70
C GLY A 841 -0.58 4.38 -18.91
N ASP A 842 -1.18 5.57 -18.79
CA ASP A 842 -1.96 6.26 -19.84
C ASP A 842 -1.21 7.47 -20.41
N VAL A 843 -0.06 7.16 -21.00
CA VAL A 843 0.90 8.07 -21.64
C VAL A 843 1.39 7.43 -22.93
N ASN A 844 2.25 8.13 -23.69
CA ASN A 844 2.99 7.51 -24.78
C ASN A 844 3.86 6.36 -24.25
N ARG A 845 3.83 5.21 -24.92
CA ARG A 845 4.68 4.05 -24.62
C ARG A 845 5.97 4.11 -25.43
N THR A 846 6.95 3.28 -25.08
CA THR A 846 8.20 3.04 -25.84
C THR A 846 7.98 3.15 -27.35
N VAL A 847 8.64 4.12 -27.98
CA VAL A 847 8.61 4.33 -29.44
C VAL A 847 9.44 3.23 -30.11
N MET A 848 8.86 2.61 -31.13
CA MET A 848 9.47 1.50 -31.88
C MET A 848 9.98 1.97 -33.24
N CYS A 849 11.05 1.36 -33.75
CA CYS A 849 11.42 1.45 -35.16
C CYS A 849 11.91 0.10 -35.70
N SER A 850 11.89 -0.07 -37.02
CA SER A 850 12.45 -1.25 -37.68
C SER A 850 13.89 -1.50 -37.23
N ALA A 851 14.16 -2.72 -36.76
CA ALA A 851 15.38 -3.00 -35.99
C ALA A 851 16.63 -3.25 -36.86
N ASN A 852 16.46 -3.36 -38.18
CA ASN A 852 17.47 -3.87 -39.12
C ASN A 852 18.68 -2.90 -39.29
N PRO A 853 19.85 -3.19 -38.70
CA PRO A 853 21.02 -2.31 -38.77
C PRO A 853 21.64 -2.26 -40.17
N SER A 854 21.42 -3.28 -41.00
CA SER A 854 22.01 -3.42 -42.34
C SER A 854 21.53 -2.35 -43.33
N LEU A 855 20.50 -1.58 -42.97
CA LEU A 855 20.05 -0.37 -43.67
C LEU A 855 21.01 0.83 -43.50
N GLY A 856 22.04 0.71 -42.66
CA GLY A 856 23.13 1.69 -42.58
C GLY A 856 22.67 3.08 -42.13
N PRO A 857 23.09 4.18 -42.80
CA PRO A 857 22.76 5.55 -42.42
C PRO A 857 21.26 5.81 -42.23
N LEU A 858 20.41 5.15 -43.03
CA LEU A 858 18.95 5.26 -42.94
C LEU A 858 18.41 4.75 -41.60
N HIS A 859 18.91 3.60 -41.10
CA HIS A 859 18.53 3.14 -39.76
C HIS A 859 18.97 4.17 -38.71
N THR A 860 20.17 4.73 -38.81
CA THR A 860 20.66 5.73 -37.84
C THR A 860 19.75 6.96 -37.80
N GLN A 861 19.34 7.50 -38.94
CA GLN A 861 18.36 8.59 -39.02
C GLN A 861 17.01 8.22 -38.36
N VAL A 862 16.45 7.06 -38.71
CA VAL A 862 15.17 6.58 -38.15
C VAL A 862 15.26 6.29 -36.65
N PHE A 863 16.40 5.80 -36.15
CA PHE A 863 16.69 5.61 -34.73
C PHE A 863 16.72 6.95 -33.98
N HIS A 864 17.41 7.96 -34.51
CA HIS A 864 17.45 9.29 -33.91
C HIS A 864 16.05 9.91 -33.84
N PHE A 865 15.25 9.79 -34.90
CA PHE A 865 13.85 10.21 -34.91
C PHE A 865 13.00 9.44 -33.89
N ALA A 866 13.18 8.12 -33.75
CA ALA A 866 12.48 7.32 -32.74
C ALA A 866 12.81 7.76 -31.30
N ARG A 867 14.07 8.14 -31.05
CA ARG A 867 14.51 8.71 -29.77
C ARG A 867 13.93 10.11 -29.54
N GLU A 868 13.99 10.99 -30.53
CA GLU A 868 13.40 12.33 -30.48
C GLU A 868 11.91 12.28 -30.13
N LEU A 869 11.14 11.40 -30.78
CA LEU A 869 9.74 11.16 -30.44
C LEU A 869 9.54 10.59 -29.01
N SER A 870 10.45 9.75 -28.53
CA SER A 870 10.36 9.18 -27.18
C SER A 870 10.68 10.20 -26.08
N ASP A 871 11.64 11.08 -26.33
CA ASP A 871 12.08 12.11 -25.38
C ASP A 871 11.14 13.34 -25.43
N GLY A 872 10.75 13.80 -26.62
CA GLY A 872 9.82 14.92 -26.82
C GLY A 872 8.36 14.66 -26.42
N LEU A 873 7.99 13.40 -26.14
CA LEU A 873 6.69 13.00 -25.61
C LEU A 873 6.77 12.39 -24.19
N LYS A 874 7.94 12.46 -23.54
CA LYS A 874 8.13 12.00 -22.16
C LYS A 874 7.36 12.93 -21.19
N PRO A 875 6.61 12.39 -20.21
CA PRO A 875 6.00 13.20 -19.15
C PRO A 875 7.04 13.98 -18.35
N GLN A 876 6.68 15.17 -17.87
CA GLN A 876 7.60 16.10 -17.19
C GLN A 876 7.44 16.12 -15.66
N THR A 877 6.55 15.30 -15.08
CA THR A 877 6.38 15.17 -13.63
C THR A 877 7.68 14.85 -12.87
N ALA A 878 7.90 15.55 -11.74
CA ALA A 878 8.99 15.25 -10.81
C ALA A 878 8.75 13.98 -9.96
N ALA A 879 7.50 13.48 -9.89
CA ALA A 879 7.10 12.38 -9.00
C ALA A 879 7.97 11.11 -9.16
N TYR A 880 8.44 10.81 -10.37
CA TYR A 880 9.31 9.66 -10.61
C TYR A 880 10.67 9.82 -9.89
N ALA A 881 11.27 11.01 -9.93
CA ALA A 881 12.55 11.27 -9.30
C ALA A 881 12.44 11.35 -7.78
N GLU A 882 11.35 11.94 -7.28
CA GLU A 882 11.07 12.05 -5.84
C GLU A 882 10.82 10.67 -5.19
N ILE A 883 9.94 9.85 -5.77
CA ILE A 883 9.58 8.54 -5.20
C ILE A 883 10.76 7.56 -5.29
N TRP A 884 11.38 7.45 -6.47
CA TRP A 884 12.29 6.35 -6.78
C TRP A 884 13.76 6.71 -6.64
N LEU A 885 14.16 7.97 -6.89
CA LEU A 885 15.56 8.39 -6.97
C LEU A 885 16.02 9.23 -5.77
N ASP A 886 15.20 9.33 -4.71
CA ASP A 886 15.48 10.06 -3.46
C ASP A 886 15.84 11.56 -3.67
N GLN A 887 15.38 12.14 -4.78
CA GLN A 887 15.53 13.57 -5.03
C GLN A 887 14.56 14.36 -4.14
N LYS A 888 15.05 15.46 -3.55
CA LYS A 888 14.23 16.30 -2.67
C LYS A 888 13.05 16.87 -3.44
N GLN A 889 11.84 16.66 -2.91
CA GLN A 889 10.65 17.38 -3.35
C GLN A 889 10.89 18.90 -3.24
N VAL A 890 10.49 19.64 -4.27
CA VAL A 890 10.59 21.11 -4.26
C VAL A 890 9.47 21.67 -3.37
N VAL A 891 9.79 21.96 -2.11
CA VAL A 891 8.81 22.44 -1.13
C VAL A 891 8.59 23.94 -1.29
N GLY A 892 7.39 24.32 -1.72
CA GLY A 892 6.89 25.71 -1.73
C GLY A 892 5.83 25.92 -2.82
N GLU A 893 4.96 26.91 -2.64
CA GLU A 893 3.90 27.27 -3.62
C GLU A 893 4.47 27.78 -4.97
N ALA A 894 5.79 27.91 -5.10
CA ALA A 894 6.49 28.50 -6.25
C ALA A 894 6.59 27.58 -7.47
N VAL A 895 6.42 26.25 -7.34
CA VAL A 895 6.39 25.32 -8.48
C VAL A 895 5.28 24.29 -8.29
N LYS A 896 4.04 24.65 -8.66
CA LYS A 896 3.04 23.64 -8.98
C LYS A 896 3.55 22.88 -10.20
N ASP A 897 3.70 21.56 -10.10
CA ASP A 897 4.02 20.73 -11.27
C ASP A 897 3.03 21.04 -12.40
N VAL A 898 3.55 21.13 -13.63
CA VAL A 898 2.74 21.31 -14.84
C VAL A 898 3.21 20.27 -15.83
N GLU A 899 2.25 19.52 -16.38
CA GLU A 899 2.47 18.61 -17.49
C GLU A 899 2.02 19.30 -18.79
N PRO A 900 2.92 19.92 -19.58
CA PRO A 900 2.51 20.84 -20.66
C PRO A 900 1.75 20.12 -21.77
N LEU A 901 2.14 18.87 -22.05
CA LEU A 901 1.52 18.03 -23.07
C LEU A 901 0.34 17.23 -22.53
N TYR A 902 0.47 16.69 -21.31
CA TYR A 902 -0.46 15.69 -20.75
C TYR A 902 -1.58 16.29 -19.91
N GLY A 903 -1.33 17.41 -19.22
CA GLY A 903 -2.23 17.98 -18.20
C GLY A 903 -2.43 17.07 -16.98
N GLU A 904 -3.18 17.55 -15.98
CA GLU A 904 -3.49 16.79 -14.75
C GLU A 904 -4.22 15.45 -15.02
N TYR A 905 -4.96 15.36 -16.12
CA TYR A 905 -5.69 14.16 -16.53
C TYR A 905 -4.87 13.14 -17.32
N TYR A 906 -3.64 13.46 -17.75
CA TYR A 906 -2.89 12.66 -18.73
C TYR A 906 -3.75 12.24 -19.95
N LEU A 907 -3.43 11.14 -20.64
CA LEU A 907 -4.29 10.64 -21.72
C LEU A 907 -5.49 9.83 -21.16
N PRO A 908 -6.59 9.70 -21.93
CA PRO A 908 -7.67 8.76 -21.61
C PRO A 908 -7.18 7.30 -21.58
N ARG A 909 -6.16 6.99 -22.40
CA ARG A 909 -5.56 5.65 -22.47
C ARG A 909 -4.14 5.69 -23.05
N LYS A 910 -3.37 4.62 -22.82
CA LYS A 910 -2.07 4.34 -23.47
C LYS A 910 -2.06 4.71 -24.97
N PHE A 911 -1.04 5.44 -25.38
CA PHE A 911 -0.75 5.82 -26.77
C PHE A 911 0.52 5.11 -27.23
N LYS A 912 0.60 4.72 -28.50
CA LYS A 912 1.72 3.92 -29.01
C LYS A 912 2.14 4.40 -30.40
N ILE A 913 3.46 4.50 -30.59
CA ILE A 913 4.08 4.87 -31.87
C ILE A 913 4.92 3.70 -32.42
N ALA A 914 5.01 3.59 -33.73
CA ALA A 914 5.93 2.70 -34.45
C ALA A 914 6.43 3.35 -35.75
N ILE A 915 7.67 3.09 -36.15
CA ILE A 915 8.26 3.58 -37.40
C ILE A 915 8.71 2.37 -38.23
N ALA A 916 8.11 2.15 -39.39
CA ALA A 916 8.50 1.10 -40.33
C ALA A 916 9.42 1.66 -41.42
N VAL A 917 10.38 0.84 -41.87
CA VAL A 917 11.26 1.16 -43.01
C VAL A 917 11.01 0.15 -44.13
N PRO A 918 10.28 0.53 -45.20
CA PRO A 918 10.07 -0.30 -46.38
C PRO A 918 11.37 -0.94 -46.92
N PRO A 919 11.33 -2.21 -47.37
CA PRO A 919 10.15 -3.07 -47.50
C PRO A 919 9.75 -3.83 -46.21
N TYR A 920 10.27 -3.44 -45.04
CA TYR A 920 10.07 -4.13 -43.77
C TYR A 920 8.95 -3.50 -42.93
N ASN A 921 8.04 -4.33 -42.42
CA ASN A 921 7.02 -3.98 -41.42
C ASN A 921 7.13 -4.85 -40.16
N ASP A 922 8.34 -5.19 -39.75
CA ASP A 922 8.67 -5.91 -38.50
C ASP A 922 8.01 -5.29 -37.26
N VAL A 923 7.83 -3.97 -37.25
CA VAL A 923 7.16 -3.22 -36.18
C VAL A 923 5.62 -3.33 -36.16
N ASP A 924 4.97 -3.90 -37.18
CA ASP A 924 3.52 -3.84 -37.40
C ASP A 924 2.96 -2.41 -37.28
N VAL A 925 3.40 -1.49 -38.14
CA VAL A 925 3.07 -0.05 -38.06
C VAL A 925 1.56 0.20 -37.92
N PHE A 926 0.73 -0.55 -38.65
CA PHE A 926 -0.73 -0.44 -38.62
C PHE A 926 -1.39 -0.84 -37.29
N CYS A 927 -0.69 -1.53 -36.38
CA CYS A 927 -1.21 -1.92 -35.07
C CYS A 927 -1.16 -0.80 -34.00
N HIS A 928 -0.72 0.40 -34.37
CA HIS A 928 -0.33 1.49 -33.46
C HIS A 928 -1.24 2.71 -33.55
N ASP A 929 -1.33 3.48 -32.45
CA ASP A 929 -2.22 4.66 -32.38
C ASP A 929 -1.79 5.73 -33.39
N LEU A 930 -0.48 5.86 -33.57
CA LEU A 930 0.22 6.65 -34.58
C LEU A 930 1.36 5.77 -35.15
N GLY A 931 1.67 5.93 -36.42
CA GLY A 931 2.83 5.30 -37.03
C GLY A 931 3.43 6.12 -38.16
N TYR A 932 4.67 5.83 -38.50
CA TYR A 932 5.42 6.46 -39.57
C TYR A 932 5.96 5.38 -40.51
N ILE A 933 5.84 5.58 -41.82
CA ILE A 933 6.42 4.70 -42.83
C ILE A 933 7.44 5.54 -43.58
N ALA A 934 8.73 5.20 -43.46
CA ALA A 934 9.81 5.92 -44.11
C ALA A 934 9.63 5.91 -45.63
N ILE A 935 9.75 7.08 -46.25
CA ILE A 935 9.76 7.24 -47.71
C ILE A 935 11.16 7.68 -48.10
N LEU A 936 11.72 6.98 -49.08
CA LEU A 936 13.05 7.24 -49.60
C LEU A 936 12.96 7.99 -50.93
N ASP A 937 14.01 8.75 -51.27
CA ASP A 937 14.26 9.23 -52.62
C ASP A 937 14.99 8.19 -53.48
N ASP A 938 15.27 8.55 -54.74
CA ASP A 938 15.97 7.68 -55.70
C ASP A 938 17.40 7.31 -55.24
N ASP A 939 18.04 8.17 -54.45
CA ASP A 939 19.35 7.97 -53.81
C ASP A 939 19.27 7.23 -52.45
N LYS A 940 18.08 6.69 -52.12
CA LYS A 940 17.74 5.94 -50.91
C LYS A 940 17.90 6.72 -49.60
N GLN A 941 17.91 8.05 -49.65
CA GLN A 941 17.92 8.92 -48.46
C GLN A 941 16.51 9.13 -47.91
N LEU A 942 16.40 9.41 -46.61
CA LEU A 942 15.12 9.66 -45.96
C LEU A 942 14.51 10.99 -46.39
N LEU A 943 13.50 10.93 -47.25
CA LEU A 943 12.77 12.08 -47.76
C LEU A 943 11.67 12.57 -46.78
N GLY A 944 11.18 11.65 -45.94
CA GLY A 944 10.19 11.92 -44.89
C GLY A 944 9.36 10.67 -44.57
N PHE A 945 8.15 10.87 -44.05
CA PHE A 945 7.30 9.79 -43.58
C PHE A 945 5.86 9.90 -44.07
N ASN A 946 5.31 8.80 -44.55
CA ASN A 946 3.85 8.62 -44.56
C ASN A 946 3.37 8.41 -43.12
N VAL A 947 2.34 9.14 -42.73
CA VAL A 947 1.75 9.11 -41.38
C VAL A 947 0.57 8.14 -41.36
N THR A 948 0.50 7.27 -40.35
CA THR A 948 -0.64 6.38 -40.10
C THR A 948 -1.31 6.67 -38.76
N ILE A 949 -2.64 6.65 -38.68
CA ILE A 949 -3.39 6.99 -37.46
C ILE A 949 -4.51 5.96 -37.20
N GLY A 950 -4.71 5.60 -35.93
CA GLY A 950 -5.91 4.90 -35.47
C GLY A 950 -5.80 3.38 -35.32
N GLY A 951 -4.60 2.80 -35.22
CA GLY A 951 -4.44 1.36 -34.96
C GLY A 951 -4.64 0.95 -33.50
N GLY A 952 -5.08 -0.29 -33.26
CA GLY A 952 -5.13 -0.83 -31.89
C GLY A 952 -5.77 -2.21 -31.72
N MET A 953 -4.99 -3.13 -31.16
CA MET A 953 -5.31 -4.56 -31.00
C MET A 953 -6.18 -4.95 -29.78
N GLY A 954 -6.58 -4.02 -28.92
CA GLY A 954 -7.28 -4.38 -27.67
C GLY A 954 -8.79 -4.61 -27.87
N VAL A 955 -9.27 -5.81 -27.54
CA VAL A 955 -10.68 -6.24 -27.61
C VAL A 955 -11.13 -6.70 -26.22
N THR A 956 -12.43 -6.65 -25.94
CA THR A 956 -13.07 -7.43 -24.87
C THR A 956 -13.89 -8.52 -25.54
N HIS A 957 -13.74 -9.78 -25.14
CA HIS A 957 -14.56 -10.88 -25.67
C HIS A 957 -16.05 -10.50 -25.59
N SER A 958 -16.81 -10.89 -26.61
CA SER A 958 -18.25 -10.67 -26.75
C SER A 958 -18.74 -9.22 -26.87
N MET A 959 -17.97 -8.22 -26.42
CA MET A 959 -18.38 -6.83 -26.47
C MET A 959 -18.10 -6.24 -27.86
N LYS A 960 -19.07 -6.36 -28.79
CA LYS A 960 -18.98 -5.91 -30.19
C LYS A 960 -18.59 -4.44 -30.37
N THR A 961 -18.89 -3.58 -29.40
CA THR A 961 -18.43 -2.17 -29.37
C THR A 961 -16.92 -2.02 -29.11
N THR A 962 -16.19 -3.14 -28.97
CA THR A 962 -14.73 -3.21 -28.91
C THR A 962 -14.19 -4.18 -29.96
N TYR A 963 -13.32 -3.68 -30.83
CA TYR A 963 -12.86 -4.41 -32.03
C TYR A 963 -11.41 -4.06 -32.36
N PRO A 964 -10.61 -4.97 -32.96
CA PRO A 964 -9.28 -4.62 -33.43
C PRO A 964 -9.38 -3.64 -34.60
N ARG A 965 -8.39 -2.75 -34.77
CA ARG A 965 -8.37 -1.80 -35.89
C ARG A 965 -6.95 -1.62 -36.40
N LEU A 966 -6.80 -1.47 -37.71
CA LEU A 966 -5.57 -1.04 -38.36
C LEU A 966 -5.57 0.50 -38.53
N ALA A 967 -4.39 1.09 -38.55
CA ALA A 967 -4.22 2.52 -38.78
C ALA A 967 -4.46 2.88 -40.26
N ASN A 968 -5.12 4.00 -40.53
CA ASN A 968 -5.24 4.55 -41.88
C ASN A 968 -3.96 5.32 -42.23
N VAL A 969 -3.45 5.20 -43.46
CA VAL A 969 -2.47 6.16 -44.00
C VAL A 969 -3.21 7.46 -44.28
N VAL A 970 -2.76 8.59 -43.71
CA VAL A 970 -3.49 9.87 -43.76
C VAL A 970 -2.81 10.96 -44.59
N GLY A 971 -1.51 10.83 -44.85
CA GLY A 971 -0.72 11.85 -45.55
C GLY A 971 0.78 11.65 -45.33
N PHE A 972 1.56 12.67 -45.66
CA PHE A 972 3.01 12.70 -45.58
C PHE A 972 3.51 13.95 -44.84
N CYS A 973 4.58 13.80 -44.07
CA CYS A 973 5.33 14.90 -43.43
C CYS A 973 6.84 14.74 -43.65
N THR A 974 7.59 15.84 -43.60
CA THR A 974 9.06 15.78 -43.57
C THR A 974 9.57 15.27 -42.21
N PRO A 975 10.86 14.90 -42.07
CA PRO A 975 11.41 14.47 -40.78
C PRO A 975 11.23 15.52 -39.68
N ASP A 976 11.56 16.79 -39.95
CA ASP A 976 11.48 17.91 -39.00
C ASP A 976 10.04 18.19 -38.52
N GLN A 977 9.04 17.82 -39.32
CA GLN A 977 7.63 17.96 -38.97
C GLN A 977 7.14 16.84 -38.04
N GLY A 978 7.84 15.70 -37.98
CA GLY A 978 7.34 14.47 -37.38
C GLY A 978 7.05 14.57 -35.87
N LEU A 979 7.86 15.29 -35.10
CA LEU A 979 7.59 15.50 -33.67
C LEU A 979 6.33 16.34 -33.44
N GLU A 980 6.11 17.38 -34.23
CA GLU A 980 4.91 18.23 -34.12
C GLU A 980 3.65 17.47 -34.56
N VAL A 981 3.73 16.65 -35.61
CA VAL A 981 2.66 15.72 -36.00
C VAL A 981 2.31 14.79 -34.83
N ALA A 982 3.31 14.22 -34.15
CA ALA A 982 3.09 13.38 -32.97
C ALA A 982 2.39 14.13 -31.82
N LYS A 983 2.82 15.36 -31.49
CA LYS A 983 2.18 16.20 -30.47
C LYS A 983 0.74 16.57 -30.85
N ALA A 984 0.48 16.90 -32.11
CA ALA A 984 -0.85 17.24 -32.60
C ALA A 984 -1.82 16.05 -32.53
N VAL A 985 -1.39 14.85 -32.94
CA VAL A 985 -2.19 13.61 -32.84
C VAL A 985 -2.43 13.21 -31.38
N LEU A 986 -1.40 13.28 -30.53
CA LEU A 986 -1.51 12.95 -29.11
C LEU A 986 -2.45 13.91 -28.37
N THR A 987 -2.35 15.21 -28.59
CA THR A 987 -3.24 16.20 -27.95
C THR A 987 -4.66 16.14 -28.51
N THR A 988 -4.84 15.86 -29.80
CA THR A 988 -6.18 15.57 -30.38
C THR A 988 -6.85 14.41 -29.65
N GLN A 989 -6.11 13.33 -29.36
CA GLN A 989 -6.60 12.21 -28.56
C GLN A 989 -6.83 12.57 -27.08
N ARG A 990 -5.96 13.40 -26.48
CA ARG A 990 -6.08 13.86 -25.09
C ARG A 990 -7.41 14.56 -24.84
N ASP A 991 -7.82 15.39 -25.80
CA ASP A 991 -8.97 16.28 -25.69
C ASP A 991 -10.28 15.61 -26.15
N ASN A 992 -10.23 14.76 -27.19
CA ASN A 992 -11.42 14.15 -27.79
C ASN A 992 -11.68 12.69 -27.38
N GLY A 993 -10.74 12.03 -26.71
CA GLY A 993 -10.85 10.62 -26.34
C GLY A 993 -11.81 10.35 -25.18
N ASN A 994 -12.58 9.26 -25.28
CA ASN A 994 -13.61 8.91 -24.31
C ASN A 994 -13.00 8.57 -22.92
N ARG A 995 -13.23 9.42 -21.91
CA ARG A 995 -12.79 9.20 -20.52
C ARG A 995 -13.80 8.47 -19.65
N ALA A 996 -15.10 8.54 -19.98
CA ALA A 996 -16.16 7.87 -19.25
C ALA A 996 -16.10 6.34 -19.42
N ASN A 997 -15.88 5.85 -20.64
CA ASN A 997 -15.72 4.42 -20.91
C ASN A 997 -14.29 4.07 -21.35
N ARG A 998 -13.50 3.58 -20.38
CA ARG A 998 -12.10 3.15 -20.57
C ARG A 998 -11.89 2.07 -21.63
N LYS A 999 -12.90 1.24 -21.93
CA LYS A 999 -12.83 0.24 -23.03
C LYS A 999 -12.87 0.91 -24.41
N ASN A 1000 -13.49 2.09 -24.52
CA ASN A 1000 -13.63 2.90 -25.73
C ASN A 1000 -12.61 4.08 -25.79
N ALA A 1001 -11.65 4.15 -24.86
CA ALA A 1001 -10.74 5.30 -24.66
C ALA A 1001 -9.49 5.38 -25.58
N ARG A 1002 -9.38 4.54 -26.62
CA ARG A 1002 -8.21 4.49 -27.53
C ARG A 1002 -8.45 5.27 -28.82
N VAL A 1003 -7.36 5.73 -29.46
CA VAL A 1003 -7.38 6.54 -30.69
C VAL A 1003 -8.28 5.93 -31.76
N LYS A 1004 -8.20 4.62 -31.99
CA LYS A 1004 -9.07 3.89 -32.93
C LYS A 1004 -10.56 4.25 -32.81
N TYR A 1005 -11.11 4.32 -31.59
CA TYR A 1005 -12.52 4.62 -31.36
C TYR A 1005 -12.82 6.12 -31.42
N THR A 1006 -11.83 6.98 -31.13
CA THR A 1006 -11.94 8.43 -31.35
C THR A 1006 -12.01 8.73 -32.84
N VAL A 1007 -11.14 8.11 -33.64
CA VAL A 1007 -11.13 8.17 -35.10
C VAL A 1007 -12.45 7.66 -35.67
N ASP A 1008 -12.93 6.47 -35.29
CA ASP A 1008 -14.17 5.93 -35.84
C ASP A 1008 -15.44 6.68 -35.38
N ARG A 1009 -15.40 7.36 -34.22
CA ARG A 1009 -16.49 8.24 -33.76
C ARG A 1009 -16.49 9.60 -34.46
N MET A 1010 -15.31 10.16 -34.77
CA MET A 1010 -15.19 11.45 -35.44
C MET A 1010 -15.30 11.36 -36.96
N GLY A 1011 -14.90 10.22 -37.55
CA GLY A 1011 -14.48 10.14 -38.95
C GLY A 1011 -12.98 10.46 -39.08
N ILE A 1012 -12.27 9.76 -39.96
CA ILE A 1012 -10.82 9.93 -40.13
C ILE A 1012 -10.48 11.33 -40.67
N GLU A 1013 -11.31 11.85 -41.57
CA GLU A 1013 -11.18 13.17 -42.18
C GLU A 1013 -11.30 14.28 -41.13
N ASN A 1014 -12.28 14.18 -40.22
CA ASN A 1014 -12.48 15.15 -39.13
C ASN A 1014 -11.37 15.05 -38.07
N PHE A 1015 -10.87 13.85 -37.78
CA PHE A 1015 -9.73 13.67 -36.89
C PHE A 1015 -8.46 14.30 -37.49
N VAL A 1016 -8.19 14.08 -38.78
CA VAL A 1016 -7.07 14.71 -39.49
C VAL A 1016 -7.24 16.22 -39.57
N ALA A 1017 -8.44 16.75 -39.83
CA ALA A 1017 -8.68 18.19 -39.86
C ALA A 1017 -8.39 18.89 -38.51
N GLU A 1018 -8.70 18.26 -37.37
CA GLU A 1018 -8.34 18.77 -36.04
C GLU A 1018 -6.83 18.67 -35.76
N VAL A 1019 -6.13 17.67 -36.31
CA VAL A 1019 -4.67 17.57 -36.28
C VAL A 1019 -4.03 18.68 -37.14
N GLU A 1020 -4.45 18.85 -38.39
CA GLU A 1020 -3.95 19.91 -39.29
C GLU A 1020 -4.20 21.31 -38.71
N LYS A 1021 -5.34 21.53 -38.07
CA LYS A 1021 -5.67 22.78 -37.36
C LYS A 1021 -4.71 23.07 -36.21
N ARG A 1022 -4.20 22.04 -35.51
CA ARG A 1022 -3.18 22.19 -34.44
C ARG A 1022 -1.77 22.41 -35.01
N LEU A 1023 -1.49 21.84 -36.18
CA LEU A 1023 -0.22 22.04 -36.90
C LEU A 1023 -0.13 23.41 -37.57
N GLY A 1024 -1.26 24.01 -37.95
CA GLY A 1024 -1.31 25.24 -38.76
C GLY A 1024 -1.02 25.01 -40.24
N TYR A 1025 -0.84 23.76 -40.67
CA TYR A 1025 -0.61 23.36 -42.06
C TYR A 1025 -1.26 22.00 -42.34
N LYS A 1026 -1.43 21.69 -43.63
CA LYS A 1026 -1.97 20.41 -44.10
C LYS A 1026 -0.88 19.38 -44.33
N LEU A 1027 -1.18 18.11 -44.07
CA LEU A 1027 -0.30 17.01 -44.46
C LEU A 1027 -0.24 16.93 -45.99
N GLN A 1028 0.92 16.58 -46.53
CA GLN A 1028 1.05 16.35 -47.97
C GLN A 1028 0.33 15.04 -48.37
N PRO A 1029 0.00 14.83 -49.65
CA PRO A 1029 -0.48 13.53 -50.11
C PRO A 1029 0.50 12.40 -49.76
N ALA A 1030 -0.03 11.26 -49.32
CA ALA A 1030 0.78 10.07 -49.04
C ALA A 1030 1.49 9.57 -50.30
N ARG A 1031 2.74 9.11 -50.13
CA ARG A 1031 3.63 8.69 -51.22
C ARG A 1031 3.63 7.16 -51.38
N PRO A 1032 4.00 6.60 -52.55
CA PRO A 1032 4.06 5.15 -52.74
C PRO A 1032 5.03 4.47 -51.76
N TYR A 1033 4.68 3.26 -51.31
CA TYR A 1033 5.53 2.37 -50.53
C TYR A 1033 5.05 0.92 -50.74
N GLU A 1034 5.91 -0.05 -50.42
CA GLU A 1034 5.60 -1.48 -50.47
C GLU A 1034 6.16 -2.18 -49.23
N PHE A 1035 5.52 -3.25 -48.78
CA PHE A 1035 6.03 -4.13 -47.73
C PHE A 1035 6.13 -5.57 -48.24
N THR A 1036 7.27 -6.20 -48.01
CA THR A 1036 7.59 -7.57 -48.43
C THR A 1036 8.21 -8.43 -47.30
N SER A 1037 8.16 -7.95 -46.04
CA SER A 1037 8.44 -8.76 -44.85
C SER A 1037 7.79 -8.20 -43.58
N ASN A 1038 7.39 -9.09 -42.68
CA ASN A 1038 7.02 -8.81 -41.29
C ASN A 1038 7.96 -9.51 -40.28
N VAL A 1039 8.91 -10.31 -40.78
CA VAL A 1039 9.74 -11.24 -40.01
C VAL A 1039 11.17 -10.69 -39.93
N ASP A 1040 11.85 -10.99 -38.81
CA ASP A 1040 13.25 -10.61 -38.59
C ASP A 1040 14.19 -11.41 -39.51
N HIS A 1041 15.38 -10.87 -39.77
CA HIS A 1041 16.43 -11.59 -40.52
C HIS A 1041 17.39 -12.29 -39.58
N PHE A 1042 17.30 -13.61 -39.47
CA PHE A 1042 18.11 -14.43 -38.57
C PHE A 1042 19.53 -14.69 -39.11
N GLY A 1043 20.50 -14.84 -38.19
CA GLY A 1043 21.89 -15.09 -38.53
C GLY A 1043 22.69 -13.84 -38.90
N TRP A 1044 23.79 -14.03 -39.63
CA TRP A 1044 24.72 -12.95 -39.99
C TRP A 1044 24.24 -12.08 -41.15
N GLN A 1045 24.39 -10.77 -40.97
CA GLN A 1045 24.27 -9.75 -42.00
C GLN A 1045 25.50 -8.85 -42.02
N THR A 1046 25.69 -8.13 -43.13
CA THR A 1046 26.74 -7.11 -43.28
C THR A 1046 26.08 -5.78 -43.56
N GLY A 1047 26.40 -4.75 -42.78
CA GLY A 1047 25.97 -3.38 -43.01
C GLY A 1047 26.74 -2.71 -44.14
N SER A 1048 26.21 -1.58 -44.62
CA SER A 1048 26.83 -0.80 -45.69
C SER A 1048 28.21 -0.21 -45.33
N ASP A 1049 28.52 -0.12 -44.04
CA ASP A 1049 29.82 0.31 -43.50
C ASP A 1049 30.81 -0.86 -43.27
N GLY A 1050 30.43 -2.08 -43.67
CA GLY A 1050 31.22 -3.28 -43.49
C GLY A 1050 31.08 -3.93 -42.11
N ARG A 1051 30.36 -3.33 -41.16
CA ARG A 1051 30.09 -3.97 -39.86
C ARG A 1051 29.23 -5.21 -40.03
N ARG A 1052 29.32 -6.09 -39.04
CA ARG A 1052 28.62 -7.38 -39.01
C ARG A 1052 27.54 -7.32 -37.93
N HIS A 1053 26.43 -8.01 -38.19
CA HIS A 1053 25.28 -8.04 -37.29
C HIS A 1053 24.78 -9.49 -37.21
N PHE A 1054 24.49 -10.00 -36.02
CA PHE A 1054 23.93 -11.34 -35.83
C PHE A 1054 22.59 -11.28 -35.12
N THR A 1055 21.51 -11.72 -35.77
CA THR A 1055 20.19 -11.83 -35.15
C THR A 1055 20.02 -13.22 -34.54
N ALA A 1056 19.93 -13.28 -33.21
CA ALA A 1056 19.71 -14.50 -32.45
C ALA A 1056 18.20 -14.76 -32.24
N PHE A 1057 17.76 -15.97 -32.56
CA PHE A 1057 16.40 -16.42 -32.24
C PHE A 1057 16.28 -16.65 -30.73
N ILE A 1058 15.36 -15.91 -30.09
CA ILE A 1058 14.97 -16.12 -28.69
C ILE A 1058 13.49 -16.48 -28.68
N GLU A 1059 13.19 -17.75 -28.39
CA GLU A 1059 11.81 -18.27 -28.43
C GLU A 1059 10.91 -17.51 -27.45
N ASN A 1060 9.86 -16.89 -28.00
CA ASN A 1060 9.00 -15.96 -27.28
C ASN A 1060 9.79 -14.94 -26.43
N GLY A 1061 10.98 -14.50 -26.85
CA GLY A 1061 11.80 -13.50 -26.17
C GLY A 1061 12.12 -13.76 -24.69
N ARG A 1062 12.02 -14.98 -24.18
CA ARG A 1062 12.38 -15.31 -22.79
C ARG A 1062 13.89 -15.49 -22.70
N VAL A 1063 14.56 -14.64 -21.92
CA VAL A 1063 16.00 -14.78 -21.64
C VAL A 1063 16.17 -15.42 -20.26
N GLN A 1064 16.55 -16.69 -20.28
CA GLN A 1064 16.82 -17.54 -19.13
C GLN A 1064 17.85 -18.61 -19.54
N ASP A 1065 18.41 -19.33 -18.58
CA ASP A 1065 19.23 -20.52 -18.86
C ASP A 1065 18.39 -21.78 -18.71
N GLU A 1066 18.31 -22.58 -19.77
CA GLU A 1066 17.67 -23.91 -19.76
C GLU A 1066 18.73 -25.01 -19.99
N PRO A 1067 18.46 -26.28 -19.61
CA PRO A 1067 19.32 -27.40 -19.97
C PRO A 1067 19.58 -27.46 -21.49
N GLY A 1068 20.83 -27.24 -21.89
CA GLY A 1068 21.23 -27.20 -23.31
C GLY A 1068 20.93 -25.89 -24.06
N LYS A 1069 20.34 -24.88 -23.40
CA LYS A 1069 20.15 -23.51 -23.93
C LYS A 1069 20.49 -22.46 -22.85
N PRO A 1070 21.78 -22.27 -22.52
CA PRO A 1070 22.22 -21.28 -21.53
C PRO A 1070 22.20 -19.85 -22.12
N PHE A 1071 21.04 -19.37 -22.57
CA PHE A 1071 20.92 -18.12 -23.34
C PHE A 1071 21.14 -16.84 -22.51
N LYS A 1072 20.79 -16.84 -21.21
CA LYS A 1072 21.09 -15.72 -20.31
C LYS A 1072 22.60 -15.60 -20.11
N THR A 1073 23.26 -16.72 -19.80
CA THR A 1073 24.72 -16.81 -19.72
C THR A 1073 25.39 -16.45 -21.06
N ALA A 1074 24.89 -16.95 -22.20
CA ALA A 1074 25.44 -16.63 -23.52
C ALA A 1074 25.49 -15.12 -23.78
N MET A 1075 24.35 -14.44 -23.57
CA MET A 1075 24.22 -13.01 -23.81
C MET A 1075 25.06 -12.20 -22.82
N ARG A 1076 25.19 -12.63 -21.56
CA ARG A 1076 26.13 -12.03 -20.60
C ARG A 1076 27.58 -12.14 -21.06
N GLU A 1077 28.04 -13.31 -21.49
CA GLU A 1077 29.44 -13.46 -21.93
C GLU A 1077 29.73 -12.70 -23.24
N ILE A 1078 28.75 -12.61 -24.15
CA ILE A 1078 28.82 -11.75 -25.35
C ILE A 1078 28.89 -10.28 -24.93
N ALA A 1079 28.06 -9.83 -23.99
CA ALA A 1079 28.03 -8.44 -23.51
C ALA A 1079 29.35 -7.99 -22.84
N LYS A 1080 30.16 -8.90 -22.30
CA LYS A 1080 31.50 -8.58 -21.75
C LYS A 1080 32.53 -8.21 -22.81
N VAL A 1081 32.37 -8.66 -24.06
CA VAL A 1081 33.37 -8.49 -25.14
C VAL A 1081 32.87 -7.67 -26.32
N HIS A 1082 31.55 -7.59 -26.52
CA HIS A 1082 30.93 -6.87 -27.63
C HIS A 1082 31.18 -5.36 -27.52
N LYS A 1083 31.67 -4.73 -28.58
CA LYS A 1083 31.90 -3.27 -28.66
C LYS A 1083 30.79 -2.49 -29.35
N GLY A 1084 29.81 -3.17 -29.95
CA GLY A 1084 28.66 -2.55 -30.60
C GLY A 1084 27.49 -2.35 -29.64
N VAL A 1085 26.28 -2.65 -30.11
CA VAL A 1085 25.04 -2.61 -29.29
C VAL A 1085 24.20 -3.88 -29.48
N PHE A 1086 23.27 -4.10 -28.56
CA PHE A 1086 22.15 -5.02 -28.74
C PHE A 1086 20.92 -4.24 -29.23
N ARG A 1087 20.14 -4.83 -30.14
CA ARG A 1087 18.87 -4.24 -30.63
C ARG A 1087 17.74 -5.24 -30.45
N LEU A 1088 16.73 -4.89 -29.64
CA LEU A 1088 15.55 -5.72 -29.44
C LEU A 1088 14.60 -5.56 -30.62
N THR A 1089 14.09 -6.65 -31.17
CA THR A 1089 13.15 -6.62 -32.29
C THR A 1089 11.70 -6.56 -31.81
N ALA A 1090 10.80 -6.09 -32.68
CA ALA A 1090 9.37 -6.09 -32.38
C ALA A 1090 8.76 -7.52 -32.40
N ASN A 1091 9.50 -8.51 -32.90
CA ASN A 1091 9.15 -9.94 -32.85
C ASN A 1091 9.76 -10.69 -31.66
N GLN A 1092 10.33 -9.94 -30.69
CA GLN A 1092 10.85 -10.45 -29.40
C GLN A 1092 12.23 -11.15 -29.49
N HIS A 1093 13.01 -10.87 -30.51
CA HIS A 1093 14.37 -11.38 -30.67
C HIS A 1093 15.41 -10.30 -30.39
N VAL A 1094 16.70 -10.63 -30.56
CA VAL A 1094 17.80 -9.71 -30.31
C VAL A 1094 18.83 -9.76 -31.43
N ILE A 1095 19.28 -8.58 -31.87
CA ILE A 1095 20.36 -8.40 -32.84
C ILE A 1095 21.61 -7.95 -32.07
N ILE A 1096 22.69 -8.71 -32.19
CA ILE A 1096 24.04 -8.31 -31.78
C ILE A 1096 24.59 -7.49 -32.94
N ALA A 1097 24.51 -6.16 -32.83
CA ALA A 1097 24.72 -5.24 -33.94
C ALA A 1097 26.03 -4.46 -33.81
N ASP A 1098 26.55 -4.01 -34.96
CA ASP A 1098 27.67 -3.09 -35.11
C ASP A 1098 29.03 -3.72 -34.75
N ILE A 1099 29.12 -5.04 -34.89
CA ILE A 1099 30.30 -5.87 -34.63
C ILE A 1099 31.39 -5.53 -35.68
N PRO A 1100 32.60 -5.14 -35.25
CA PRO A 1100 33.73 -4.97 -36.18
C PRO A 1100 34.13 -6.30 -36.85
N PRO A 1101 34.52 -6.33 -38.14
CA PRO A 1101 34.89 -7.57 -38.85
C PRO A 1101 35.95 -8.41 -38.14
N GLU A 1102 36.89 -7.77 -37.45
CA GLU A 1102 37.94 -8.42 -36.66
C GLU A 1102 37.42 -9.16 -35.42
N GLU A 1103 36.24 -8.81 -34.91
CA GLU A 1103 35.62 -9.42 -33.72
C GLU A 1103 34.63 -10.55 -34.06
N GLU A 1104 34.25 -10.71 -35.33
CA GLU A 1104 33.29 -11.71 -35.79
C GLU A 1104 33.64 -13.12 -35.30
N LYS A 1105 34.92 -13.52 -35.38
CA LYS A 1105 35.37 -14.83 -34.90
C LYS A 1105 35.21 -15.01 -33.40
N THR A 1106 35.40 -13.95 -32.62
CA THR A 1106 35.22 -13.96 -31.16
C THR A 1106 33.75 -14.13 -30.80
N ILE A 1107 32.87 -13.34 -31.43
CA ILE A 1107 31.42 -13.44 -31.24
C ILE A 1107 30.89 -14.80 -31.71
N GLN A 1108 31.29 -15.28 -32.89
CA GLN A 1108 30.92 -16.61 -33.39
C GLN A 1108 31.39 -17.73 -32.46
N GLY A 1109 32.58 -17.62 -31.88
CA GLY A 1109 33.09 -18.56 -30.88
C GLY A 1109 32.18 -18.66 -29.65
N LEU A 1110 31.67 -17.53 -29.16
CA LEU A 1110 30.70 -17.49 -28.06
C LEU A 1110 29.32 -18.01 -28.48
N LEU A 1111 28.82 -17.62 -29.66
CA LEU A 1111 27.56 -18.12 -30.21
C LEU A 1111 27.56 -19.65 -30.28
N ASN A 1112 28.61 -20.25 -30.86
CA ASN A 1112 28.79 -21.70 -30.96
C ASN A 1112 28.89 -22.37 -29.57
N LYS A 1113 29.69 -21.79 -28.66
CA LYS A 1113 29.93 -22.34 -27.31
C LYS A 1113 28.63 -22.50 -26.51
N TYR A 1114 27.69 -21.57 -26.69
CA TYR A 1114 26.43 -21.56 -25.96
C TYR A 1114 25.19 -21.95 -26.81
N GLY A 1115 25.39 -22.36 -28.07
CA GLY A 1115 24.34 -22.84 -28.96
C GLY A 1115 23.36 -21.77 -29.45
N LEU A 1116 23.78 -20.50 -29.45
CA LEU A 1116 22.99 -19.34 -29.91
C LEU A 1116 23.23 -19.02 -31.41
N ASP A 1117 24.18 -19.72 -32.03
CA ASP A 1117 24.45 -19.72 -33.48
C ASP A 1117 23.34 -20.38 -34.31
N LYS A 1118 22.49 -21.20 -33.67
CA LYS A 1118 21.43 -21.98 -34.31
C LYS A 1118 20.38 -21.06 -34.95
N THR A 1119 20.25 -21.17 -36.27
CA THR A 1119 19.25 -20.44 -37.07
C THR A 1119 18.37 -21.36 -37.93
N ASP A 1120 18.68 -22.66 -38.01
CA ASP A 1120 17.89 -23.65 -38.75
C ASP A 1120 16.62 -24.07 -37.98
N PHE A 1121 15.68 -23.14 -37.89
CA PHE A 1121 14.31 -23.38 -37.42
C PHE A 1121 13.34 -23.31 -38.61
N SER A 1122 12.11 -23.80 -38.43
CA SER A 1122 11.07 -23.61 -39.46
C SER A 1122 10.73 -22.13 -39.64
N ALA A 1123 10.31 -21.76 -40.85
CA ALA A 1123 9.84 -20.40 -41.13
C ALA A 1123 8.54 -20.04 -40.39
N LEU A 1124 7.80 -21.03 -39.88
CA LEU A 1124 6.67 -20.87 -38.96
C LEU A 1124 7.16 -20.40 -37.58
N ARG A 1125 8.09 -21.12 -36.96
CA ARG A 1125 8.58 -20.80 -35.60
C ARG A 1125 9.29 -19.45 -35.57
N LEU A 1126 10.05 -19.14 -36.62
CA LEU A 1126 10.73 -17.84 -36.79
C LEU A 1126 9.77 -16.64 -36.98
N SER A 1127 8.53 -16.86 -37.42
CA SER A 1127 7.51 -15.81 -37.57
C SER A 1127 6.41 -15.85 -36.50
N SER A 1128 6.63 -16.64 -35.44
CA SER A 1128 5.66 -16.88 -34.38
C SER A 1128 5.94 -16.09 -33.10
N ALA A 1129 4.88 -15.62 -32.44
CA ALA A 1129 5.02 -14.86 -31.19
C ALA A 1129 3.86 -15.06 -30.20
N ALA A 1130 4.21 -15.29 -28.93
CA ALA A 1130 3.28 -15.34 -27.80
C ALA A 1130 3.31 -14.05 -26.95
N CYS A 1131 2.34 -13.90 -26.05
CA CYS A 1131 2.44 -12.98 -24.91
C CYS A 1131 2.68 -13.77 -23.61
N VAL A 1132 3.19 -13.10 -22.57
CA VAL A 1132 3.50 -13.75 -21.27
C VAL A 1132 2.34 -14.62 -20.77
N ALA A 1133 1.13 -14.06 -20.68
CA ALA A 1133 -0.03 -14.73 -20.09
C ALA A 1133 0.28 -15.26 -18.67
N LEU A 1134 -0.02 -16.52 -18.38
CA LEU A 1134 0.22 -17.13 -17.08
C LEU A 1134 1.73 -17.37 -16.84
N PRO A 1135 2.19 -17.38 -15.57
CA PRO A 1135 1.41 -17.18 -14.34
C PRO A 1135 1.14 -15.71 -14.01
N THR A 1136 2.00 -14.78 -14.41
CA THR A 1136 2.01 -13.43 -13.82
C THR A 1136 0.95 -12.46 -14.36
N CYS A 1137 0.38 -12.69 -15.54
CA CYS A 1137 -0.65 -11.79 -16.08
C CYS A 1137 -2.00 -12.01 -15.38
N GLY A 1138 -2.37 -11.06 -14.51
CA GLY A 1138 -3.70 -11.00 -13.87
C GLY A 1138 -4.90 -10.83 -14.82
N LEU A 1139 -4.68 -10.79 -16.15
CA LEU A 1139 -5.73 -10.75 -17.18
C LEU A 1139 -5.77 -11.99 -18.08
N ALA A 1140 -4.87 -12.98 -17.87
CA ALA A 1140 -4.84 -14.19 -18.70
C ALA A 1140 -6.02 -15.13 -18.41
N MET A 1141 -6.65 -15.61 -19.48
CA MET A 1141 -7.73 -16.61 -19.48
C MET A 1141 -7.21 -18.00 -19.89
N ALA A 1142 -6.16 -18.05 -20.70
CA ALA A 1142 -5.47 -19.26 -21.14
C ALA A 1142 -3.94 -19.04 -21.12
N GLU A 1143 -3.19 -20.13 -21.34
CA GLU A 1143 -1.75 -20.07 -21.58
C GLU A 1143 -1.38 -19.30 -22.85
N SER A 1144 -0.11 -18.95 -22.99
CA SER A 1144 0.41 -18.38 -24.25
C SER A 1144 1.90 -18.63 -24.41
N GLU A 1145 2.77 -17.96 -23.63
CA GLU A 1145 4.23 -18.11 -23.73
C GLU A 1145 4.70 -19.54 -23.48
N ARG A 1146 4.12 -20.21 -22.47
CA ARG A 1146 4.45 -21.59 -22.09
C ARG A 1146 3.91 -22.65 -23.06
N TYR A 1147 2.84 -22.33 -23.80
CA TYR A 1147 2.12 -23.30 -24.62
C TYR A 1147 2.44 -23.19 -26.12
N LEU A 1148 2.70 -21.98 -26.65
CA LEU A 1148 2.96 -21.79 -28.08
C LEU A 1148 4.07 -22.71 -28.63
N PRO A 1149 5.22 -22.93 -27.95
CA PRO A 1149 6.27 -23.82 -28.48
C PRO A 1149 5.79 -25.26 -28.71
N LEU A 1150 4.93 -25.78 -27.83
CA LEU A 1150 4.37 -27.14 -27.91
C LEU A 1150 3.35 -27.27 -29.05
N LEU A 1151 2.56 -26.23 -29.29
CA LEU A 1151 1.64 -26.20 -30.42
C LEU A 1151 2.40 -26.03 -31.75
N ILE A 1152 3.43 -25.18 -31.76
CA ILE A 1152 4.28 -24.94 -32.94
C ILE A 1152 4.94 -26.23 -33.38
N GLU A 1153 5.55 -27.01 -32.49
CA GLU A 1153 6.15 -28.32 -32.82
C GLU A 1153 5.18 -29.26 -33.58
N LYS A 1154 3.91 -29.28 -33.16
CA LYS A 1154 2.85 -30.10 -33.78
C LYS A 1154 2.40 -29.57 -35.14
N VAL A 1155 2.44 -28.25 -35.36
CA VAL A 1155 2.11 -27.62 -36.65
C VAL A 1155 3.31 -27.64 -37.60
N GLU A 1156 4.54 -27.53 -37.10
CA GLU A 1156 5.78 -27.72 -37.87
C GLU A 1156 5.82 -29.11 -38.49
N SER A 1157 5.53 -30.16 -37.73
CA SER A 1157 5.42 -31.53 -38.25
C SER A 1157 4.43 -31.64 -39.42
N ILE A 1158 3.28 -30.95 -39.35
CA ILE A 1158 2.30 -30.88 -40.45
C ILE A 1158 2.87 -30.15 -41.68
N MET A 1159 3.61 -29.05 -41.46
CA MET A 1159 4.22 -28.27 -42.54
C MET A 1159 5.38 -29.04 -43.20
N GLU A 1160 6.19 -29.75 -42.43
CA GLU A 1160 7.26 -30.62 -42.96
C GLU A 1160 6.69 -31.81 -43.75
N GLU A 1161 5.64 -32.47 -43.25
CA GLU A 1161 4.86 -33.47 -44.01
C GLU A 1161 4.32 -32.93 -45.35
N ALA A 1162 4.06 -31.62 -45.43
CA ALA A 1162 3.53 -30.94 -46.61
C ALA A 1162 4.62 -30.30 -47.49
N GLY A 1163 5.90 -30.41 -47.12
CA GLY A 1163 7.02 -29.78 -47.83
C GLY A 1163 7.16 -28.27 -47.63
N LEU A 1164 6.46 -27.68 -46.65
CA LEU A 1164 6.34 -26.25 -46.38
C LEU A 1164 7.27 -25.72 -45.28
N ARG A 1165 8.34 -26.44 -44.91
CA ARG A 1165 9.21 -26.09 -43.76
C ARG A 1165 9.74 -24.65 -43.80
N ASN A 1166 10.06 -24.18 -45.00
CA ASN A 1166 10.67 -22.86 -45.24
C ASN A 1166 9.65 -21.80 -45.65
N ASP A 1167 8.37 -22.16 -45.75
CA ASP A 1167 7.28 -21.23 -46.04
C ASP A 1167 6.79 -20.59 -44.74
N SER A 1168 6.89 -19.27 -44.64
CA SER A 1168 6.49 -18.57 -43.43
C SER A 1168 4.98 -18.37 -43.40
N ILE A 1169 4.37 -18.71 -42.26
CA ILE A 1169 2.98 -18.41 -41.93
C ILE A 1169 3.00 -17.70 -40.58
N THR A 1170 2.59 -16.43 -40.53
CA THR A 1170 2.53 -15.67 -39.27
C THR A 1170 1.52 -16.29 -38.30
N MET A 1171 2.02 -16.93 -37.24
CA MET A 1171 1.20 -17.52 -36.19
C MET A 1171 1.37 -16.80 -34.85
N ARG A 1172 0.30 -16.26 -34.27
CA ARG A 1172 0.39 -15.46 -33.04
C ARG A 1172 -0.60 -15.86 -31.97
N MET A 1173 -0.12 -15.96 -30.73
CA MET A 1173 -0.93 -16.41 -29.60
C MET A 1173 -1.01 -15.36 -28.50
N THR A 1174 -2.19 -15.21 -27.89
CA THR A 1174 -2.36 -14.40 -26.69
C THR A 1174 -3.32 -15.06 -25.71
N GLY A 1175 -3.01 -15.05 -24.42
CA GLY A 1175 -3.86 -15.67 -23.39
C GLY A 1175 -5.16 -14.92 -23.06
N CYS A 1176 -5.46 -13.79 -23.71
CA CYS A 1176 -6.68 -12.97 -23.50
C CYS A 1176 -6.86 -11.96 -24.67
N PRO A 1177 -8.08 -11.38 -24.87
CA PRO A 1177 -8.39 -10.52 -26.03
C PRO A 1177 -7.72 -9.14 -26.05
N ASN A 1178 -6.86 -8.82 -25.06
CA ASN A 1178 -6.06 -7.59 -25.05
C ASN A 1178 -5.06 -7.48 -26.23
N GLY A 1179 -4.76 -8.59 -26.92
CA GLY A 1179 -3.97 -8.59 -28.15
C GLY A 1179 -2.49 -8.20 -27.97
N CYS A 1180 -1.87 -8.61 -26.86
CA CYS A 1180 -0.50 -8.21 -26.51
C CYS A 1180 0.59 -8.66 -27.51
N ALA A 1181 0.39 -9.81 -28.16
CA ALA A 1181 1.23 -10.30 -29.25
C ALA A 1181 0.65 -9.98 -30.65
N ARG A 1182 -0.18 -8.93 -30.77
CA ARG A 1182 -0.74 -8.45 -32.05
C ARG A 1182 -1.42 -9.57 -32.89
N PRO A 1183 -2.30 -10.40 -32.29
CA PRO A 1183 -2.84 -11.60 -32.93
C PRO A 1183 -3.79 -11.28 -34.10
N TRP A 1184 -4.51 -10.16 -34.04
CA TRP A 1184 -5.56 -9.82 -35.02
C TRP A 1184 -5.04 -9.46 -36.41
N ALA A 1185 -3.73 -9.29 -36.57
CA ALA A 1185 -3.07 -8.96 -37.84
C ALA A 1185 -2.21 -10.13 -38.39
N ALA A 1186 -2.29 -11.32 -37.78
CA ALA A 1186 -1.57 -12.52 -38.22
C ALA A 1186 -2.45 -13.44 -39.08
N GLU A 1187 -1.84 -14.24 -39.95
CA GLU A 1187 -2.55 -15.16 -40.84
C GLU A 1187 -3.29 -16.27 -40.08
N ILE A 1188 -2.65 -16.82 -39.04
CA ILE A 1188 -3.26 -17.72 -38.05
C ILE A 1188 -3.09 -17.09 -36.66
N ALA A 1189 -4.15 -17.06 -35.86
CA ALA A 1189 -4.01 -16.58 -34.49
C ALA A 1189 -4.89 -17.31 -33.47
N PHE A 1190 -4.41 -17.31 -32.23
CA PHE A 1190 -5.08 -17.91 -31.07
C PHE A 1190 -5.26 -16.88 -29.96
N VAL A 1191 -6.50 -16.71 -29.48
CA VAL A 1191 -6.84 -15.78 -28.40
C VAL A 1191 -7.57 -16.54 -27.29
N GLY A 1192 -6.93 -16.68 -26.13
CA GLY A 1192 -7.43 -17.44 -24.99
C GLY A 1192 -8.82 -17.00 -24.54
N LYS A 1193 -9.70 -18.00 -24.35
CA LYS A 1193 -11.09 -17.84 -23.86
C LYS A 1193 -11.27 -18.46 -22.46
N ALA A 1194 -10.64 -19.60 -22.22
CA ALA A 1194 -10.61 -20.33 -20.94
C ALA A 1194 -9.34 -21.22 -20.90
N PRO A 1195 -8.97 -21.85 -19.76
CA PRO A 1195 -7.83 -22.76 -19.70
C PRO A 1195 -7.90 -23.83 -20.81
N GLY A 1196 -6.80 -23.99 -21.55
CA GLY A 1196 -6.69 -24.91 -22.70
C GLY A 1196 -7.50 -24.53 -23.95
N THR A 1197 -8.28 -23.43 -23.95
CA THR A 1197 -9.30 -23.14 -24.97
C THR A 1197 -9.10 -21.76 -25.61
N TYR A 1198 -9.14 -21.69 -26.95
CA TYR A 1198 -8.83 -20.48 -27.72
C TYR A 1198 -9.90 -20.13 -28.76
N LEU A 1199 -10.09 -18.83 -29.05
CA LEU A 1199 -10.57 -18.40 -30.37
C LEU A 1199 -9.49 -18.75 -31.40
N MET A 1200 -9.87 -19.32 -32.53
CA MET A 1200 -9.02 -19.48 -33.71
C MET A 1200 -9.40 -18.47 -34.77
N LEU A 1201 -8.45 -17.69 -35.26
CA LEU A 1201 -8.66 -16.65 -36.27
C LEU A 1201 -7.80 -16.90 -37.51
N LEU A 1202 -8.37 -16.60 -38.68
CA LEU A 1202 -7.77 -16.82 -39.99
C LEU A 1202 -7.93 -15.62 -40.93
N GLY A 1203 -7.06 -15.51 -41.94
CA GLY A 1203 -7.19 -14.58 -43.07
C GLY A 1203 -6.53 -13.21 -42.87
N GLY A 1204 -5.67 -13.05 -41.86
CA GLY A 1204 -4.82 -11.86 -41.74
C GLY A 1204 -3.87 -11.74 -42.93
N GLY A 1205 -3.30 -10.55 -43.14
CA GLY A 1205 -2.30 -10.34 -44.18
C GLY A 1205 -0.89 -10.61 -43.64
N TYR A 1206 -0.05 -11.32 -44.39
CA TYR A 1206 1.30 -11.70 -43.95
C TYR A 1206 2.19 -10.49 -43.58
N TRP A 1207 1.96 -9.32 -44.18
CA TRP A 1207 2.67 -8.08 -43.88
C TRP A 1207 2.07 -7.28 -42.70
N GLY A 1208 1.04 -7.79 -42.02
CA GLY A 1208 0.28 -7.06 -41.00
C GLY A 1208 -0.69 -6.00 -41.58
N GLN A 1209 -0.95 -6.03 -42.89
CA GLN A 1209 -1.73 -5.05 -43.65
C GLN A 1209 -3.24 -5.33 -43.67
N ARG A 1210 -3.69 -6.49 -43.16
CA ARG A 1210 -5.10 -6.90 -43.12
C ARG A 1210 -5.41 -7.65 -41.83
N LEU A 1211 -6.58 -7.41 -41.26
CA LEU A 1211 -7.07 -8.12 -40.08
C LEU A 1211 -7.51 -9.55 -40.43
N ASN A 1212 -7.31 -10.50 -39.52
CA ASN A 1212 -8.00 -11.78 -39.55
C ASN A 1212 -9.44 -11.64 -39.03
N LYS A 1213 -10.19 -12.74 -39.03
CA LYS A 1213 -11.45 -12.86 -38.29
C LYS A 1213 -11.60 -14.24 -37.67
N ILE A 1214 -12.54 -14.35 -36.74
CA ILE A 1214 -12.86 -15.58 -36.02
C ILE A 1214 -13.29 -16.65 -37.03
N TYR A 1215 -12.55 -17.76 -37.06
CA TYR A 1215 -12.89 -18.97 -37.80
C TYR A 1215 -13.57 -20.00 -36.88
N ARG A 1216 -13.14 -20.11 -35.61
CA ARG A 1216 -13.81 -20.88 -34.55
C ARG A 1216 -13.73 -20.13 -33.22
N GLU A 1217 -14.80 -20.19 -32.43
CA GLU A 1217 -14.92 -19.47 -31.15
C GLU A 1217 -14.45 -20.24 -29.91
N SER A 1218 -14.05 -21.48 -30.11
CA SER A 1218 -13.53 -22.37 -29.09
C SER A 1218 -12.88 -23.52 -29.83
N VAL A 1219 -11.58 -23.71 -29.61
CA VAL A 1219 -10.85 -24.89 -30.03
C VAL A 1219 -9.89 -25.31 -28.93
N ASP A 1220 -9.80 -26.62 -28.71
CA ASP A 1220 -8.69 -27.24 -27.99
C ASP A 1220 -7.50 -27.57 -28.94
N GLU A 1221 -6.42 -28.13 -28.39
CA GLU A 1221 -5.24 -28.52 -29.17
C GLU A 1221 -5.54 -29.52 -30.29
N GLN A 1222 -6.35 -30.55 -30.00
CA GLN A 1222 -6.65 -31.62 -30.93
C GLN A 1222 -7.54 -31.12 -32.08
N GLU A 1223 -8.50 -30.25 -31.77
CA GLU A 1223 -9.30 -29.53 -32.76
C GLU A 1223 -8.44 -28.62 -33.64
N ILE A 1224 -7.50 -27.86 -33.07
CA ILE A 1224 -6.54 -27.03 -33.85
C ILE A 1224 -5.77 -27.89 -34.86
N ILE A 1225 -5.21 -29.02 -34.39
CA ILE A 1225 -4.42 -29.94 -35.23
C ILE A 1225 -5.30 -30.54 -36.34
N ASN A 1226 -6.51 -30.99 -35.99
CA ASN A 1226 -7.46 -31.59 -36.93
C ASN A 1226 -7.97 -30.59 -37.99
N ILE A 1227 -8.06 -29.30 -37.65
CA ILE A 1227 -8.41 -28.22 -38.57
C ILE A 1227 -7.23 -27.85 -39.47
N LEU A 1228 -6.04 -27.64 -38.90
CA LEU A 1228 -4.88 -27.14 -39.64
C LEU A 1228 -4.28 -28.20 -40.57
N ARG A 1229 -4.26 -29.49 -40.17
CA ARG A 1229 -3.65 -30.58 -40.97
C ARG A 1229 -4.17 -30.67 -42.42
N PRO A 1230 -5.49 -30.75 -42.70
CA PRO A 1230 -5.98 -30.73 -44.08
C PRO A 1230 -5.81 -29.37 -44.75
N MET A 1231 -5.92 -28.26 -44.01
CA MET A 1231 -5.84 -26.90 -44.55
C MET A 1231 -4.43 -26.55 -45.05
N ILE A 1232 -3.40 -26.93 -44.31
CA ILE A 1232 -1.98 -26.74 -44.68
C ILE A 1232 -1.60 -27.64 -45.86
N LYS A 1233 -2.12 -28.89 -45.93
CA LYS A 1233 -1.89 -29.77 -47.08
C LYS A 1233 -2.58 -29.26 -48.36
N SER A 1234 -3.78 -28.68 -48.24
CA SER A 1234 -4.44 -27.98 -49.36
C SER A 1234 -3.66 -26.73 -49.78
N PHE A 1235 -3.12 -25.94 -48.83
CA PHE A 1235 -2.23 -24.80 -49.15
C PHE A 1235 -0.99 -25.24 -49.93
N ALA A 1236 -0.31 -26.30 -49.50
CA ALA A 1236 0.87 -26.83 -50.19
C ALA A 1236 0.61 -27.21 -51.67
N HIS A 1237 -0.57 -27.76 -51.97
CA HIS A 1237 -0.91 -28.27 -53.30
C HIS A 1237 -1.63 -27.27 -54.20
N GLU A 1238 -2.34 -26.30 -53.62
CA GLU A 1238 -3.31 -25.48 -54.35
C GLU A 1238 -3.06 -23.97 -54.27
N ARG A 1239 -1.96 -23.53 -53.63
CA ARG A 1239 -1.52 -22.13 -53.63
C ARG A 1239 -1.10 -21.65 -55.01
N LEU A 1240 -1.23 -20.35 -55.25
CA LEU A 1240 -0.63 -19.69 -56.40
C LEU A 1240 0.84 -19.36 -56.10
N ASP A 1241 1.62 -19.06 -57.14
CA ASP A 1241 3.00 -18.60 -56.96
C ASP A 1241 3.04 -17.29 -56.16
N GLY A 1242 3.96 -17.21 -55.19
CA GLY A 1242 4.04 -16.10 -54.23
C GLY A 1242 2.86 -15.92 -53.27
N GLU A 1243 1.88 -16.84 -53.23
CA GLU A 1243 0.70 -16.68 -52.36
C GLU A 1243 0.97 -17.10 -50.90
N HIS A 1244 0.66 -16.19 -49.97
CA HIS A 1244 0.70 -16.43 -48.53
C HIS A 1244 -0.57 -17.12 -48.01
N PHE A 1245 -0.46 -17.82 -46.88
CA PHE A 1245 -1.53 -18.66 -46.34
C PHE A 1245 -2.79 -17.86 -46.01
N GLY A 1246 -2.64 -16.63 -45.50
CA GLY A 1246 -3.76 -15.73 -45.20
C GLY A 1246 -4.54 -15.26 -46.42
N ASP A 1247 -3.89 -15.16 -47.59
CA ASP A 1247 -4.53 -14.85 -48.88
C ASP A 1247 -5.18 -16.10 -49.48
N PHE A 1248 -4.48 -17.24 -49.39
CA PHE A 1248 -4.98 -18.56 -49.80
C PHE A 1248 -6.33 -18.92 -49.15
N VAL A 1249 -6.46 -18.78 -47.83
CA VAL A 1249 -7.72 -19.11 -47.12
C VAL A 1249 -8.89 -18.19 -47.53
N ILE A 1250 -8.59 -16.97 -48.01
CA ILE A 1250 -9.59 -16.06 -48.57
C ILE A 1250 -9.97 -16.48 -49.98
N ARG A 1251 -8.97 -16.71 -50.87
CA ARG A 1251 -9.21 -17.14 -52.25
C ARG A 1251 -9.97 -18.46 -52.34
N LYS A 1252 -9.72 -19.39 -51.42
CA LYS A 1252 -10.43 -20.68 -51.32
C LYS A 1252 -11.80 -20.59 -50.67
N GLY A 1253 -12.23 -19.41 -50.19
CA GLY A 1253 -13.52 -19.23 -49.53
C GLY A 1253 -13.63 -19.91 -48.16
N ILE A 1254 -12.51 -20.29 -47.54
CA ILE A 1254 -12.47 -20.86 -46.18
C ILE A 1254 -12.87 -19.79 -45.16
N ILE A 1255 -12.50 -18.53 -45.42
CA ILE A 1255 -12.91 -17.37 -44.63
C ILE A 1255 -12.99 -16.12 -45.51
N SER A 1256 -14.00 -15.27 -45.35
CA SER A 1256 -14.08 -14.00 -46.09
C SER A 1256 -13.08 -12.99 -45.54
N ALA A 1257 -12.50 -12.14 -46.39
CA ALA A 1257 -11.61 -11.04 -45.97
C ALA A 1257 -12.24 -10.11 -44.91
N THR A 1258 -11.41 -9.54 -44.04
CA THR A 1258 -11.79 -8.45 -43.12
C THR A 1258 -11.30 -7.12 -43.68
N THR A 1259 -12.22 -6.24 -44.06
CA THR A 1259 -11.93 -4.89 -44.59
C THR A 1259 -11.75 -3.85 -43.48
N GLU A 1260 -12.59 -3.94 -42.45
CA GLU A 1260 -12.56 -3.12 -41.25
C GLU A 1260 -12.97 -3.96 -40.03
N GLY A 1261 -12.69 -3.47 -38.82
CA GLY A 1261 -12.91 -4.24 -37.59
C GLY A 1261 -14.22 -3.98 -36.84
N LYS A 1262 -14.89 -2.86 -37.12
CA LYS A 1262 -16.07 -2.37 -36.39
C LYS A 1262 -17.36 -3.12 -36.72
#